data_AF-A0A7X0VXT9-F1
#
_entry.id   AF-A0A7X0VXT9-F1
#
_cell.length_a   1.000
_cell.length_b   1.000
_cell.length_c   1.000
_cell.angle_alpha   90.00
_cell.angle_beta   90.00
_cell.angle_gamma   90.00
#
_symmetry.space_group_name_H-M   'P 1'
#
loop_
_entity.id
_entity.type
_entity.pdbx_description
1 polymer ?
#
loop_
_entity_poly.entity_id
_entity_poly.type
_entity_poly.pdbx_seq_one_letter_code
_entity_poly.pdbx_strand_id
1 'polypeptide(L)'
;MGKRYSALGLAVCLLLGWFPVAHGVPHGYAEGSAGTAFYVAPNGSDSNSGGPGDPFQTPEAARDAIRTLKSTNGLPAGGVTVYLREGTYERNEAFELTEADSGTADSPIVYRSYPGETARLTGGTNLDRSGFEPVTDPAVLQRIIDPAARGQVLRFDLKAHGLTDYGTISRHGYWKASDISELPPMELYIDGQGMTLARWPNEGTVQMGDIVDPGPTVDDPDLQTRGGTFHYDYDRPSLWTQADDIWLDGIFGYSWEWSYNRIASIDTEQKTITLQYGEMSGIQKNWYPDFHFAENLLEEIDRPGEYYIDRTNGLLYLLPNAAFKTGHGDVTVTTLRDPMISARDASYVSFEELSLEYGRDTAAVIIGGSHVTIDHCDIGNFANKAVSVNETTRFMDPVPDDALTGHDHLVSNTHIHHIGGAAVTLNGGDAVTLTPGNNKVENSHIHDFAYYNKAYNPGVSLSGVGNQAIGNEIHDAPHPGILIFGNDHLVENNDIYDICKMFSDLGAIYMNEGATPQHRGTVIRHNYFHHIGENKPGVEGVYPDNLTMGLTIEGNIFYKMGNSGIKNNMGSYIKADNNIFVDTYIPYDNQELFMGDGPGNKVDTAYMPQWKALFEQNDNFAGTPYLEQYPELANFFDENRYYPDTNTFTNNVVYNKAVQRSKDVDAQGARDVNQLLHAEGNWVADQDPGFEDLAAGDFRLKDDAAVFARIPGFEAIPFEQIGTHGKIGLTASPDTVELAGVAFPSSSVTLELGTKAPVRAEPIPWNASETGIAYSSSDPNVAAVDAGGEAEALAPGTAVITAVSKANPALKAECEVTVADGDGVMHFTDFESGGNGWPVDANRSIAEDSDGNHWYRIVGGANAQSPRDFSDYVLEYKVKMPAAVPVGANFLMYDRNGENGSGYVFYKKTEAGSLWGYYDSQWQALQEVELPQDDLKPGSVNEIQLVVQGASVSLYVNGELRMQGANPAHSASGKVGFYVEGLTDLQFDDVKFSVIREPVTGITLDRGAFTLEMGEIVPLTAAVQPANASNRKIKWVSSAPETASVDEAGVMTGHGQGSAVITAVSDADEGIKASAKVTVRPWPNYPIELLNKAIKDKKNWTDSQAVSFPRRNVRFAGEGAFGYEKTKLGGKLLRFRAKFGAYEGGWYGFALRSDRTGDPTWVNGNKGYLVVIKEDQIELQSWKPGQTMMRIVPNTAFKAGGEYDIEIGVVPVEGGRRFILKSGKNVVLNELDADPSNPIAAEGYFNVYNYAKGGNAIELMAAKSKS
;
A
#
# COMPACT_ATOMS: atom_id res chain seq x y z
N MET A 1 -17.09 -67.25 37.05
CA MET A 1 -18.04 -68.39 37.11
C MET A 1 -19.38 -67.84 37.59
N GLY A 2 -20.50 -67.90 36.89
CA GLY A 2 -20.80 -68.43 35.57
C GLY A 2 -22.32 -68.44 35.37
N LYS A 3 -22.75 -68.06 34.16
CA LYS A 3 -23.86 -68.65 33.37
C LYS A 3 -25.28 -68.61 33.97
N ARG A 4 -26.23 -67.92 33.33
CA ARG A 4 -27.05 -68.41 32.19
C ARG A 4 -28.29 -67.53 31.89
N TYR A 5 -28.41 -67.16 30.61
CA TYR A 5 -29.59 -67.12 29.70
C TYR A 5 -31.02 -67.11 30.27
N SER A 6 -31.89 -66.26 29.69
CA SER A 6 -33.02 -66.64 28.80
C SER A 6 -33.82 -65.41 28.33
N ALA A 7 -34.27 -65.42 27.07
CA ALA A 7 -34.97 -64.35 26.38
C ALA A 7 -36.51 -64.39 26.55
N LEU A 8 -37.16 -63.22 26.42
CA LEU A 8 -38.18 -62.81 25.41
C LEU A 8 -39.30 -61.91 26.00
N GLY A 9 -39.58 -60.77 25.33
CA GLY A 9 -40.94 -60.17 25.27
C GLY A 9 -41.15 -58.71 25.72
N LEU A 10 -41.06 -57.79 24.74
CA LEU A 10 -41.77 -56.49 24.50
C LEU A 10 -42.23 -55.54 25.64
N ALA A 11 -41.86 -54.25 25.46
CA ALA A 11 -42.71 -53.03 25.44
C ALA A 11 -42.40 -51.89 26.45
N VAL A 12 -42.10 -50.71 25.86
CA VAL A 12 -42.34 -49.30 26.27
C VAL A 12 -41.38 -48.60 27.26
N CYS A 13 -40.70 -47.60 26.68
CA CYS A 13 -40.22 -46.28 27.13
C CYS A 13 -40.16 -45.94 28.64
N LEU A 14 -38.99 -45.50 29.12
CA LEU A 14 -38.64 -44.11 29.48
C LEU A 14 -37.36 -44.04 30.36
N LEU A 15 -36.49 -43.09 29.99
CA LEU A 15 -35.68 -42.22 30.84
C LEU A 15 -34.42 -42.74 31.57
N LEU A 16 -33.29 -42.21 31.07
CA LEU A 16 -32.14 -41.56 31.76
C LEU A 16 -30.79 -42.20 31.48
N GLY A 17 -29.89 -41.39 30.91
CA GLY A 17 -28.45 -41.62 30.93
C GLY A 17 -27.72 -41.16 29.68
N TRP A 18 -27.82 -39.88 29.34
CA TRP A 18 -26.85 -39.17 28.49
C TRP A 18 -25.43 -39.35 29.05
N PHE A 19 -24.54 -39.84 28.20
CA PHE A 19 -23.18 -39.35 28.02
C PHE A 19 -22.76 -39.77 26.60
N PRO A 20 -22.41 -38.86 25.68
CA PRO A 20 -21.71 -39.25 24.47
C PRO A 20 -20.33 -39.77 24.91
N VAL A 21 -20.03 -41.01 24.54
CA VAL A 21 -18.67 -41.53 24.60
C VAL A 21 -17.88 -40.70 23.59
N ALA A 22 -17.17 -39.71 24.10
CA ALA A 22 -16.05 -39.10 23.39
C ALA A 22 -15.14 -40.25 22.94
N HIS A 23 -15.13 -40.55 21.64
CA HIS A 23 -13.98 -41.20 21.04
C HIS A 23 -12.90 -40.12 20.93
N GLY A 24 -12.42 -39.66 22.09
CA GLY A 24 -11.10 -39.08 22.15
C GLY A 24 -10.16 -40.19 21.75
N VAL A 25 -9.58 -40.08 20.54
CA VAL A 25 -8.29 -40.71 20.29
C VAL A 25 -7.41 -40.22 21.44
N PRO A 26 -6.89 -41.09 22.31
CA PRO A 26 -6.11 -40.63 23.44
C PRO A 26 -4.84 -39.97 22.90
N HIS A 27 -4.80 -38.65 22.86
CA HIS A 27 -3.57 -37.86 22.83
C HIS A 27 -2.93 -37.92 24.22
N GLY A 28 -2.61 -39.14 24.64
CA GLY A 28 -1.51 -39.36 25.54
C GLY A 28 -0.29 -39.58 24.65
N TYR A 29 0.62 -38.61 24.60
CA TYR A 29 2.00 -38.88 24.23
C TYR A 29 2.54 -39.90 25.25
N ALA A 30 2.30 -41.18 24.99
CA ALA A 30 3.13 -42.22 25.53
C ALA A 30 4.51 -41.97 24.93
N GLU A 31 5.49 -41.67 25.77
CA GLU A 31 6.92 -41.85 25.44
C GLU A 31 7.14 -43.34 25.12
N GLY A 32 6.73 -43.75 23.93
CA GLY A 32 6.94 -45.07 23.37
C GLY A 32 8.21 -45.03 22.55
N SER A 33 9.28 -45.64 23.08
CA SER A 33 10.43 -46.16 22.32
C SER A 33 10.84 -45.33 21.09
N ALA A 34 11.74 -44.36 21.29
CA ALA A 34 12.31 -43.51 20.24
C ALA A 34 12.50 -44.24 18.90
N GLY A 35 11.66 -43.91 17.92
CA GLY A 35 11.87 -44.26 16.52
C GLY A 35 13.22 -43.71 16.04
N THR A 36 13.70 -44.20 14.90
CA THR A 36 14.91 -43.65 14.29
C THR A 36 14.66 -42.19 13.93
N ALA A 37 15.58 -41.28 14.31
CA ALA A 37 15.46 -39.86 14.00
C ALA A 37 16.61 -39.40 13.09
N PHE A 38 16.27 -38.59 12.09
CA PHE A 38 17.23 -37.83 11.29
C PHE A 38 17.11 -36.34 11.60
N TYR A 39 18.21 -35.63 11.44
CA TYR A 39 18.31 -34.19 11.71
C TYR A 39 18.77 -33.47 10.45
N VAL A 40 18.09 -32.37 10.14
CA VAL A 40 18.39 -31.48 9.02
C VAL A 40 18.64 -30.09 9.60
N ALA A 41 19.68 -29.39 9.18
CA ALA A 41 20.01 -28.05 9.67
C ALA A 41 20.60 -27.17 8.56
N PRO A 42 20.39 -25.83 8.55
CA PRO A 42 20.90 -24.96 7.48
C PRO A 42 22.43 -24.96 7.37
N ASN A 43 23.12 -25.23 8.48
CA ASN A 43 24.58 -25.36 8.55
C ASN A 43 25.10 -26.81 8.48
N GLY A 44 24.24 -27.77 8.13
CA GLY A 44 24.58 -29.18 7.95
C GLY A 44 25.31 -29.48 6.63
N SER A 45 25.41 -30.76 6.29
CA SER A 45 25.90 -31.22 4.98
C SER A 45 25.18 -32.50 4.57
N ASP A 46 24.77 -32.61 3.31
CA ASP A 46 24.13 -33.83 2.79
C ASP A 46 25.08 -35.04 2.69
N SER A 47 26.37 -34.83 2.94
CA SER A 47 27.34 -35.91 3.11
C SER A 47 27.43 -36.47 4.54
N ASN A 48 26.75 -35.83 5.50
CA ASN A 48 26.74 -36.24 6.90
C ASN A 48 25.87 -37.48 7.12
N SER A 49 25.88 -38.01 8.34
CA SER A 49 25.08 -39.18 8.72
C SER A 49 23.61 -38.88 9.03
N GLY A 50 23.24 -37.60 9.21
CA GLY A 50 21.90 -37.19 9.64
C GLY A 50 21.67 -37.31 11.15
N GLY A 51 22.72 -37.49 11.96
CA GLY A 51 22.63 -37.54 13.41
C GLY A 51 22.53 -36.15 14.05
N PRO A 52 22.19 -36.05 15.35
CA PRO A 52 21.97 -34.74 16.02
C PRO A 52 23.22 -33.85 16.11
N GLY A 53 24.42 -34.45 16.09
CA GLY A 53 25.70 -33.73 16.03
C GLY A 53 26.32 -33.68 14.63
N ASP A 54 25.63 -34.24 13.63
CA ASP A 54 26.10 -34.42 12.26
C ASP A 54 24.90 -34.40 11.29
N PRO A 55 24.13 -33.30 11.24
CA PRO A 55 22.86 -33.24 10.53
C PRO A 55 23.04 -33.13 9.01
N PHE A 56 22.06 -33.60 8.25
CA PHE A 56 21.93 -33.29 6.83
C PHE A 56 21.71 -31.78 6.62
N GLN A 57 21.93 -31.31 5.40
CA GLN A 57 21.62 -29.93 5.02
C GLN A 57 20.20 -29.80 4.49
N THR A 58 19.71 -30.81 3.76
CA THR A 58 18.45 -30.76 3.03
C THR A 58 17.43 -31.84 3.45
N PRO A 59 16.12 -31.57 3.30
CA PRO A 59 15.07 -32.59 3.43
C PRO A 59 15.24 -33.76 2.45
N GLU A 60 15.78 -33.51 1.25
CA GLU A 60 16.07 -34.54 0.23
C GLU A 60 17.04 -35.59 0.75
N ALA A 61 18.13 -35.18 1.40
CA ALA A 61 19.10 -36.12 1.95
C ALA A 61 18.47 -37.00 3.05
N ALA A 62 17.59 -36.43 3.87
CA ALA A 62 16.84 -37.20 4.86
C ALA A 62 15.87 -38.20 4.21
N ARG A 63 15.12 -37.79 3.18
CA ARG A 63 14.25 -38.67 2.38
C ARG A 63 15.05 -39.82 1.77
N ASP A 64 16.18 -39.54 1.15
CA ASP A 64 16.99 -40.58 0.49
C ASP A 64 17.65 -41.53 1.50
N ALA A 65 17.98 -41.04 2.70
CA ALA A 65 18.39 -41.87 3.83
C ALA A 65 17.24 -42.79 4.31
N ILE A 66 16.00 -42.29 4.39
CA ILE A 66 14.81 -43.09 4.70
C ILE A 66 14.58 -44.18 3.65
N ARG A 67 14.66 -43.85 2.36
CA ARG A 67 14.57 -44.84 1.27
C ARG A 67 15.61 -45.94 1.39
N THR A 68 16.84 -45.56 1.74
CA THR A 68 17.95 -46.50 1.99
C THR A 68 17.67 -47.38 3.21
N LEU A 69 17.18 -46.80 4.31
CA LEU A 69 16.79 -47.53 5.52
C LEU A 69 15.67 -48.54 5.21
N LYS A 70 14.62 -48.09 4.53
CA LYS A 70 13.45 -48.92 4.13
C LYS A 70 13.87 -50.10 3.25
N SER A 71 14.74 -49.88 2.27
CA SER A 71 15.20 -50.94 1.37
C SER A 71 16.19 -51.93 2.01
N THR A 72 16.96 -51.52 3.02
CA THR A 72 17.98 -52.36 3.66
C THR A 72 17.49 -53.08 4.90
N ASN A 73 16.75 -52.39 5.77
CA ASN A 73 16.37 -52.85 7.11
C ASN A 73 14.85 -52.83 7.35
N GLY A 74 14.06 -52.27 6.42
CA GLY A 74 12.67 -51.92 6.66
C GLY A 74 12.51 -50.67 7.52
N LEU A 75 11.28 -50.17 7.66
CA LEU A 75 10.98 -49.08 8.58
C LEU A 75 10.94 -49.61 10.03
N PRO A 76 11.52 -48.88 11.00
CA PRO A 76 11.47 -49.26 12.40
C PRO A 76 10.04 -49.14 12.96
N ALA A 77 9.75 -49.90 14.03
CA ALA A 77 8.50 -49.74 14.77
C ALA A 77 8.41 -48.31 15.35
N GLY A 78 7.25 -47.66 15.18
CA GLY A 78 7.07 -46.26 15.56
C GLY A 78 7.53 -45.25 14.50
N GLY A 79 8.09 -45.71 13.37
CA GLY A 79 8.36 -44.85 12.22
C GLY A 79 9.68 -44.07 12.29
N VAL A 80 9.81 -43.09 11.40
CA VAL A 80 10.98 -42.22 11.30
C VAL A 80 10.56 -40.76 11.42
N THR A 81 11.23 -40.02 12.30
CA THR A 81 11.05 -38.57 12.42
C THR A 81 12.26 -37.84 11.86
N VAL A 82 12.03 -36.89 10.96
CA VAL A 82 13.01 -35.95 10.44
C VAL A 82 12.80 -34.62 11.15
N TYR A 83 13.74 -34.26 12.03
CA TYR A 83 13.75 -32.98 12.71
C TYR A 83 14.51 -31.95 11.90
N LEU A 84 13.82 -30.90 11.46
CA LEU A 84 14.40 -29.71 10.88
C LEU A 84 14.75 -28.76 12.02
N ARG A 85 16.02 -28.37 12.11
CA ARG A 85 16.50 -27.39 13.10
C ARG A 85 16.11 -25.97 12.71
N GLU A 86 16.18 -25.07 13.67
CA GLU A 86 15.91 -23.65 13.52
C GLU A 86 16.63 -23.06 12.29
N GLY A 87 15.86 -22.30 11.51
CA GLY A 87 16.39 -21.48 10.43
C GLY A 87 15.66 -21.65 9.11
N THR A 88 16.24 -21.02 8.10
CA THR A 88 15.65 -20.87 6.76
C THR A 88 16.24 -21.90 5.80
N TYR A 89 15.35 -22.59 5.08
CA TYR A 89 15.64 -23.59 4.06
C TYR A 89 15.12 -23.07 2.71
N GLU A 90 16.00 -22.41 1.96
CA GLU A 90 15.67 -21.91 0.63
C GLU A 90 15.39 -23.05 -0.36
N ARG A 91 14.33 -22.87 -1.15
CA ARG A 91 13.82 -23.86 -2.11
C ARG A 91 13.83 -23.28 -3.52
N ASN A 92 14.48 -23.99 -4.43
CA ASN A 92 14.47 -23.67 -5.87
C ASN A 92 13.69 -24.71 -6.70
N GLU A 93 13.29 -25.82 -6.07
CA GLU A 93 12.54 -26.93 -6.64
C GLU A 93 11.63 -27.58 -5.59
N ALA A 94 10.67 -28.38 -6.02
CA ALA A 94 9.73 -29.08 -5.14
C ALA A 94 10.43 -30.11 -4.24
N PHE A 95 9.97 -30.24 -2.98
CA PHE A 95 10.29 -31.40 -2.17
C PHE A 95 9.39 -32.57 -2.59
N GLU A 96 9.93 -33.44 -3.45
CA GLU A 96 9.18 -34.54 -4.05
C GLU A 96 9.17 -35.82 -3.20
N LEU A 97 7.97 -36.34 -2.97
CA LEU A 97 7.68 -37.63 -2.34
C LEU A 97 6.84 -38.50 -3.29
N THR A 98 7.15 -39.79 -3.35
CA THR A 98 6.45 -40.79 -4.15
C THR A 98 5.96 -41.95 -3.29
N GLU A 99 5.30 -42.95 -3.86
CA GLU A 99 4.95 -44.20 -3.17
C GLU A 99 6.13 -44.82 -2.40
N ALA A 100 7.36 -44.68 -2.93
CA ALA A 100 8.59 -45.18 -2.29
C ALA A 100 8.82 -44.58 -0.89
N ASP A 101 8.32 -43.37 -0.64
CA ASP A 101 8.48 -42.61 0.59
C ASP A 101 7.38 -42.89 1.62
N SER A 102 6.40 -43.74 1.28
CA SER A 102 5.30 -44.07 2.17
C SER A 102 5.77 -44.73 3.47
N GLY A 103 5.19 -44.30 4.58
CA GLY A 103 5.18 -45.02 5.84
C GLY A 103 4.09 -46.10 5.87
N THR A 104 3.76 -46.54 7.07
CA THR A 104 2.55 -47.33 7.38
C THR A 104 1.92 -46.80 8.66
N ALA A 105 0.71 -47.23 8.98
CA ALA A 105 0.04 -46.87 10.24
C ALA A 105 0.91 -47.14 11.50
N ASP A 106 1.69 -48.24 11.49
CA ASP A 106 2.57 -48.62 12.61
C ASP A 106 3.97 -47.96 12.52
N SER A 107 4.33 -47.43 11.36
CA SER A 107 5.66 -46.88 11.04
C SER A 107 5.54 -45.65 10.12
N PRO A 108 4.98 -44.52 10.59
CA PRO A 108 4.81 -43.32 9.78
C PRO A 108 6.14 -42.60 9.52
N ILE A 109 6.15 -41.69 8.55
CA ILE A 109 7.27 -40.77 8.31
C ILE A 109 6.83 -39.35 8.68
N VAL A 110 7.56 -38.68 9.56
CA VAL A 110 7.19 -37.33 10.04
C VAL A 110 8.32 -36.36 9.74
N TYR A 111 8.04 -35.30 8.99
CA TYR A 111 8.93 -34.15 8.80
C TYR A 111 8.44 -33.01 9.68
N ARG A 112 9.25 -32.55 10.62
CA ARG A 112 8.82 -31.51 11.55
C ARG A 112 9.91 -30.58 12.03
N SER A 113 9.53 -29.39 12.49
CA SER A 113 10.45 -28.58 13.28
C SER A 113 10.88 -29.30 14.56
N TYR A 114 12.13 -29.10 14.94
CA TYR A 114 12.64 -29.54 16.23
C TYR A 114 11.85 -28.84 17.36
N PRO A 115 11.48 -29.53 18.45
CA PRO A 115 10.63 -28.95 19.48
C PRO A 115 11.16 -27.61 20.02
N GLY A 116 10.34 -26.56 19.93
CA GLY A 116 10.67 -25.19 20.36
C GLY A 116 11.52 -24.38 19.38
N GLU A 117 11.84 -24.94 18.20
CA GLU A 117 12.51 -24.27 17.10
C GLU A 117 11.52 -24.07 15.94
N THR A 118 11.77 -23.10 15.05
CA THR A 118 10.99 -22.88 13.83
C THR A 118 11.84 -23.16 12.60
N ALA A 119 11.48 -24.18 11.82
CA ALA A 119 12.01 -24.42 10.50
C ALA A 119 11.12 -23.75 9.44
N ARG A 120 11.75 -22.92 8.60
CA ARG A 120 11.10 -22.10 7.58
C ARG A 120 11.55 -22.54 6.19
N LEU A 121 10.66 -23.20 5.45
CA LEU A 121 10.90 -23.51 4.03
C LEU A 121 10.41 -22.32 3.22
N THR A 122 11.33 -21.72 2.47
CA THR A 122 11.05 -20.49 1.73
C THR A 122 11.31 -20.68 0.25
N GLY A 123 10.35 -20.27 -0.57
CA GLY A 123 10.50 -20.09 -2.01
C GLY A 123 11.01 -18.70 -2.39
N GLY A 124 11.38 -17.87 -1.40
CA GLY A 124 11.83 -16.51 -1.58
C GLY A 124 13.34 -16.35 -1.58
N THR A 125 13.81 -15.27 -2.19
CA THR A 125 15.20 -14.83 -2.14
C THR A 125 15.28 -13.42 -1.56
N ASN A 126 16.08 -13.25 -0.52
CA ASN A 126 16.28 -11.96 0.12
C ASN A 126 17.20 -11.05 -0.72
N LEU A 127 16.76 -9.81 -0.92
CA LEU A 127 17.50 -8.73 -1.56
C LEU A 127 18.19 -7.89 -0.50
N ASP A 128 19.49 -7.67 -0.65
CA ASP A 128 20.23 -6.77 0.22
C ASP A 128 19.77 -5.31 -0.02
N ARG A 129 19.25 -4.66 1.03
CA ARG A 129 18.82 -3.25 0.99
C ARG A 129 19.89 -2.31 0.44
N SER A 130 21.18 -2.62 0.64
CA SER A 130 22.29 -1.82 0.12
C SER A 130 22.45 -1.88 -1.41
N GLY A 131 21.82 -2.86 -2.07
CA GLY A 131 21.74 -2.96 -3.53
C GLY A 131 20.66 -2.07 -4.16
N PHE A 132 19.81 -1.42 -3.36
CA PHE A 132 18.83 -0.46 -3.86
C PHE A 132 19.47 0.92 -4.06
N GLU A 133 19.47 1.40 -5.29
CA GLU A 133 20.03 2.69 -5.69
C GLU A 133 18.93 3.69 -6.02
N PRO A 134 19.06 4.99 -5.69
CA PRO A 134 18.14 6.01 -6.18
C PRO A 134 18.08 6.03 -7.72
N VAL A 135 16.89 6.16 -8.29
CA VAL A 135 16.76 6.35 -9.74
C VAL A 135 17.25 7.74 -10.11
N THR A 136 18.29 7.82 -10.93
CA THR A 136 18.86 9.10 -11.42
C THR A 136 18.69 9.31 -12.92
N ASP A 137 18.20 8.31 -13.65
CA ASP A 137 18.03 8.40 -15.11
C ASP A 137 16.85 9.32 -15.44
N PRO A 138 17.08 10.48 -16.10
CA PRO A 138 16.01 11.41 -16.44
C PRO A 138 14.92 10.79 -17.32
N ALA A 139 15.24 9.82 -18.17
CA ALA A 139 14.26 9.18 -19.03
C ALA A 139 13.28 8.32 -18.23
N VAL A 140 13.76 7.66 -17.17
CA VAL A 140 12.92 6.89 -16.25
C VAL A 140 12.10 7.85 -15.37
N LEU A 141 12.75 8.85 -14.77
CA LEU A 141 12.07 9.82 -13.91
C LEU A 141 10.97 10.59 -14.62
N GLN A 142 11.13 10.88 -15.92
CA GLN A 142 10.11 11.57 -16.72
C GLN A 142 8.87 10.72 -17.02
N ARG A 143 8.95 9.38 -16.89
CA ARG A 143 7.78 8.50 -17.02
C ARG A 143 6.87 8.58 -15.79
N ILE A 144 7.44 8.70 -14.60
CA ILE A 144 6.69 8.77 -13.35
C ILE A 144 5.85 10.05 -13.35
N ILE A 145 4.53 9.91 -13.25
CA ILE A 145 3.57 11.01 -13.38
C ILE A 145 3.68 11.93 -12.17
N ASP A 146 3.67 11.38 -10.95
CA ASP A 146 3.80 12.16 -9.71
C ASP A 146 5.24 12.71 -9.56
N PRO A 147 5.44 14.03 -9.64
CA PRO A 147 6.75 14.64 -9.44
C PRO A 147 7.33 14.37 -8.04
N ALA A 148 6.50 14.18 -7.01
CA ALA A 148 6.94 13.93 -5.64
C ALA A 148 7.60 12.55 -5.50
N ALA A 149 7.20 11.56 -6.32
CA ALA A 149 7.76 10.22 -6.31
C ALA A 149 9.14 10.13 -6.97
N ARG A 150 9.42 10.94 -8.00
CA ARG A 150 10.66 10.90 -8.81
C ARG A 150 11.97 10.92 -7.99
N GLY A 151 11.99 11.64 -6.87
CA GLY A 151 13.18 11.71 -6.00
C GLY A 151 13.30 10.57 -4.97
N GLN A 152 12.30 9.69 -4.90
CA GLN A 152 12.14 8.71 -3.83
C GLN A 152 12.18 7.26 -4.32
N VAL A 153 11.93 7.03 -5.61
CA VAL A 153 11.99 5.69 -6.21
C VAL A 153 13.42 5.16 -6.21
N LEU A 154 13.55 3.93 -5.74
CA LEU A 154 14.77 3.15 -5.78
C LEU A 154 14.68 2.11 -6.90
N ARG A 155 15.84 1.68 -7.40
CA ARG A 155 15.98 0.56 -8.32
C ARG A 155 16.90 -0.51 -7.77
N PHE A 156 16.68 -1.76 -8.17
CA PHE A 156 17.54 -2.90 -7.89
C PHE A 156 17.76 -3.71 -9.18
N ASP A 157 19.02 -4.07 -9.46
CA ASP A 157 19.38 -4.87 -10.63
C ASP A 157 19.29 -6.37 -10.29
N LEU A 158 18.11 -6.95 -10.55
CA LEU A 158 17.83 -8.37 -10.29
C LEU A 158 18.77 -9.26 -11.10
N LYS A 159 18.99 -8.90 -12.37
CA LYS A 159 19.81 -9.65 -13.31
C LYS A 159 21.28 -9.71 -12.89
N ALA A 160 21.83 -8.60 -12.40
CA ALA A 160 23.19 -8.55 -11.87
C ALA A 160 23.38 -9.43 -10.64
N HIS A 161 22.30 -9.73 -9.92
CA HIS A 161 22.26 -10.63 -8.75
C HIS A 161 21.89 -12.07 -9.11
N GLY A 162 21.84 -12.43 -10.39
CA GLY A 162 21.60 -13.80 -10.85
C GLY A 162 20.12 -14.20 -10.91
N LEU A 163 19.20 -13.28 -10.61
CA LEU A 163 17.77 -13.50 -10.76
C LEU A 163 17.36 -13.17 -12.20
N THR A 164 16.91 -14.17 -12.95
CA THR A 164 16.60 -14.01 -14.38
C THR A 164 15.21 -14.51 -14.79
N ASP A 165 14.49 -15.14 -13.87
CA ASP A 165 13.10 -15.56 -14.06
C ASP A 165 12.22 -14.61 -13.23
N TYR A 166 11.44 -13.78 -13.91
CA TYR A 166 10.55 -12.79 -13.30
C TYR A 166 9.07 -13.20 -13.40
N GLY A 167 8.80 -14.41 -13.90
CA GLY A 167 7.48 -14.87 -14.33
C GLY A 167 6.85 -13.99 -15.43
N THR A 168 5.61 -14.32 -15.79
CA THR A 168 4.85 -13.59 -16.81
C THR A 168 3.49 -13.21 -16.21
N ILE A 169 3.10 -11.94 -16.39
CA ILE A 169 1.73 -11.53 -16.09
C ILE A 169 0.82 -12.11 -17.17
N SER A 170 -0.24 -12.79 -16.76
CA SER A 170 -1.21 -13.41 -17.68
C SER A 170 -2.63 -13.02 -17.30
N ARG A 171 -3.56 -13.25 -18.23
CA ARG A 171 -4.97 -13.07 -17.92
C ARG A 171 -5.42 -14.12 -16.92
N HIS A 172 -6.09 -13.69 -15.87
CA HIS A 172 -6.67 -14.56 -14.86
C HIS A 172 -8.05 -14.01 -14.48
N GLY A 173 -9.00 -14.90 -14.24
CA GLY A 173 -10.41 -14.56 -14.11
C GLY A 173 -11.29 -15.80 -14.06
N TYR A 174 -12.55 -15.69 -14.43
CA TYR A 174 -13.46 -16.83 -14.43
C TYR A 174 -13.31 -17.73 -15.68
N TRP A 175 -13.19 -19.04 -15.46
CA TRP A 175 -13.22 -20.11 -16.48
C TRP A 175 -12.31 -19.86 -17.70
N LYS A 176 -12.86 -19.70 -18.92
CA LYS A 176 -12.05 -19.51 -20.14
C LYS A 176 -11.41 -18.12 -20.23
N ALA A 177 -11.81 -17.16 -19.38
CA ALA A 177 -11.11 -15.89 -19.18
C ALA A 177 -10.01 -16.02 -18.13
N SER A 178 -9.58 -17.24 -17.82
CA SER A 178 -8.37 -17.53 -17.07
C SER A 178 -7.39 -18.27 -17.95
N ASP A 179 -6.37 -17.56 -18.42
CA ASP A 179 -5.17 -18.18 -18.97
C ASP A 179 -4.31 -18.46 -17.74
N ILE A 180 -4.67 -19.50 -16.98
CA ILE A 180 -3.97 -19.90 -15.74
C ILE A 180 -2.48 -19.81 -16.05
N SER A 181 -1.81 -18.80 -15.49
CA SER A 181 -0.50 -18.34 -15.94
C SER A 181 0.44 -19.51 -16.17
N GLU A 182 1.23 -19.54 -17.25
CA GLU A 182 2.23 -20.62 -17.41
C GLU A 182 3.22 -20.63 -16.23
N LEU A 183 3.38 -19.51 -15.50
CA LEU A 183 4.05 -19.37 -14.21
C LEU A 183 3.72 -17.99 -13.60
N PRO A 184 3.14 -17.89 -12.38
CA PRO A 184 2.80 -16.59 -11.78
C PRO A 184 4.01 -15.65 -11.68
N PRO A 185 3.77 -14.32 -11.75
CA PRO A 185 4.84 -13.33 -11.74
C PRO A 185 5.63 -13.37 -10.43
N MET A 186 6.87 -12.88 -10.51
CA MET A 186 7.64 -12.57 -9.31
C MET A 186 6.96 -11.45 -8.51
N GLU A 187 6.79 -11.68 -7.22
CA GLU A 187 6.23 -10.73 -6.26
C GLU A 187 7.31 -10.22 -5.31
N LEU A 188 7.11 -9.01 -4.78
CA LEU A 188 7.98 -8.38 -3.81
C LEU A 188 7.30 -8.34 -2.44
N TYR A 189 8.03 -8.73 -1.40
CA TYR A 189 7.59 -8.68 -0.01
C TYR A 189 8.58 -7.85 0.81
N ILE A 190 8.06 -7.06 1.74
CA ILE A 190 8.87 -6.30 2.72
C ILE A 190 8.31 -6.58 4.10
N ASP A 191 9.13 -7.12 5.00
CA ASP A 191 8.68 -7.52 6.35
C ASP A 191 7.48 -8.50 6.32
N GLY A 192 7.47 -9.39 5.32
CA GLY A 192 6.38 -10.33 5.07
C GLY A 192 5.12 -9.71 4.45
N GLN A 193 5.06 -8.39 4.23
CA GLN A 193 3.95 -7.73 3.54
C GLN A 193 4.10 -7.84 2.03
N GLY A 194 3.08 -8.32 1.31
CA GLY A 194 3.02 -8.23 -0.15
C GLY A 194 2.97 -6.77 -0.62
N MET A 195 3.93 -6.36 -1.44
CA MET A 195 3.96 -5.03 -2.05
C MET A 195 2.98 -4.95 -3.22
N THR A 196 2.54 -3.75 -3.57
CA THR A 196 1.51 -3.54 -4.60
C THR A 196 2.18 -3.25 -5.95
N LEU A 197 1.72 -3.87 -7.04
CA LEU A 197 2.17 -3.42 -8.37
C LEU A 197 1.70 -1.98 -8.58
N ALA A 198 2.60 -1.12 -9.08
CA ALA A 198 2.28 0.28 -9.33
C ALA A 198 1.03 0.41 -10.21
N ARG A 199 0.03 1.15 -9.71
CA ARG A 199 -1.33 1.13 -10.24
C ARG A 199 -2.07 2.46 -10.16
N TRP A 200 -3.14 2.57 -10.93
CA TRP A 200 -4.06 3.70 -10.87
C TRP A 200 -5.54 3.29 -11.00
N PRO A 201 -6.43 3.88 -10.19
CA PRO A 201 -6.14 4.72 -9.04
C PRO A 201 -5.55 3.90 -7.88
N ASN A 202 -4.83 4.57 -6.98
CA ASN A 202 -4.33 3.95 -5.75
C ASN A 202 -5.44 3.44 -4.82
N GLU A 203 -6.55 4.19 -4.78
CA GLU A 203 -7.71 3.91 -3.95
C GLU A 203 -8.98 4.03 -4.81
N GLY A 204 -9.95 3.17 -4.55
CA GLY A 204 -11.17 3.11 -5.34
C GLY A 204 -10.95 2.47 -6.71
N THR A 205 -11.87 2.74 -7.62
CA THR A 205 -11.97 2.07 -8.92
C THR A 205 -12.56 3.05 -9.94
N VAL A 206 -12.33 2.84 -11.24
CA VAL A 206 -12.86 3.69 -12.33
C VAL A 206 -13.86 2.93 -13.18
N GLN A 207 -14.86 3.63 -13.73
CA GLN A 207 -15.94 3.03 -14.54
C GLN A 207 -15.60 3.04 -16.04
N MET A 208 -16.21 2.15 -16.81
CA MET A 208 -16.16 2.23 -18.28
C MET A 208 -17.19 3.25 -18.79
N GLY A 209 -16.81 3.97 -19.85
CA GLY A 209 -17.74 4.76 -20.66
C GLY A 209 -18.54 3.88 -21.62
N ASP A 210 -19.11 4.47 -22.67
CA ASP A 210 -19.94 3.73 -23.63
C ASP A 210 -19.19 2.59 -24.33
N ILE A 211 -19.87 1.44 -24.47
CA ILE A 211 -19.34 0.27 -25.16
C ILE A 211 -19.40 0.49 -26.67
N VAL A 212 -18.23 0.44 -27.32
CA VAL A 212 -18.08 0.57 -28.78
C VAL A 212 -18.20 -0.80 -29.45
N ASP A 213 -17.55 -1.80 -28.86
CA ASP A 213 -17.58 -3.21 -29.28
C ASP A 213 -17.59 -4.09 -28.02
N PRO A 214 -18.63 -4.90 -27.77
CA PRO A 214 -18.65 -5.80 -26.62
C PRO A 214 -17.55 -6.87 -26.65
N GLY A 215 -16.88 -7.08 -27.78
CA GLY A 215 -15.89 -8.14 -27.94
C GLY A 215 -16.54 -9.52 -28.11
N PRO A 216 -15.73 -10.57 -28.28
CA PRO A 216 -16.21 -11.94 -28.33
C PRO A 216 -16.55 -12.47 -26.93
N THR A 217 -17.49 -13.42 -26.89
CA THR A 217 -17.97 -14.11 -25.70
C THR A 217 -17.47 -15.55 -25.65
N VAL A 218 -17.86 -16.30 -24.61
CA VAL A 218 -17.52 -17.72 -24.43
C VAL A 218 -17.89 -18.65 -25.60
N ASP A 219 -18.89 -18.24 -26.40
CA ASP A 219 -19.40 -18.97 -27.55
C ASP A 219 -18.64 -18.66 -28.86
N ASP A 220 -17.80 -17.63 -28.85
CA ASP A 220 -17.09 -17.15 -30.02
C ASP A 220 -15.68 -17.78 -30.14
N PRO A 221 -15.25 -18.19 -31.34
CA PRO A 221 -13.96 -18.88 -31.54
C PRO A 221 -12.74 -17.96 -31.38
N ASP A 222 -12.93 -16.63 -31.39
CA ASP A 222 -11.89 -15.61 -31.24
C ASP A 222 -11.81 -15.01 -29.84
N LEU A 223 -12.50 -15.58 -28.83
CA LEU A 223 -12.42 -15.19 -27.41
C LEU A 223 -10.98 -14.95 -26.93
N GLN A 224 -10.06 -15.79 -27.38
CA GLN A 224 -8.67 -15.82 -26.94
C GLN A 224 -7.74 -14.87 -27.70
N THR A 225 -8.23 -14.17 -28.73
CA THR A 225 -7.37 -13.41 -29.66
C THR A 225 -7.85 -11.99 -29.96
N ARG A 226 -9.05 -11.62 -29.55
CA ARG A 226 -9.63 -10.28 -29.75
C ARG A 226 -10.44 -9.87 -28.54
N GLY A 227 -10.27 -8.64 -28.03
CA GLY A 227 -11.10 -8.09 -26.96
C GLY A 227 -12.16 -7.09 -27.43
N GLY A 228 -12.92 -6.57 -26.47
CA GLY A 228 -13.89 -5.49 -26.67
C GLY A 228 -13.27 -4.10 -26.55
N THR A 229 -14.02 -3.07 -26.95
CA THR A 229 -13.62 -1.65 -26.94
C THR A 229 -14.68 -0.81 -26.21
N PHE A 230 -14.23 0.07 -25.30
CA PHE A 230 -15.09 1.01 -24.58
C PHE A 230 -14.48 2.42 -24.54
N HIS A 231 -15.34 3.44 -24.38
CA HIS A 231 -14.92 4.83 -24.16
C HIS A 231 -14.51 5.08 -22.70
N TYR A 232 -13.71 6.12 -22.45
CA TYR A 232 -13.44 6.63 -21.11
C TYR A 232 -13.53 8.16 -21.07
N ASP A 233 -13.75 8.75 -19.90
CA ASP A 233 -13.89 10.21 -19.73
C ASP A 233 -12.74 10.85 -18.94
N TYR A 234 -11.91 10.06 -18.27
CA TYR A 234 -10.76 10.49 -17.48
C TYR A 234 -9.47 10.68 -18.30
N ASP A 235 -8.57 11.56 -17.85
CA ASP A 235 -7.38 11.93 -18.65
C ASP A 235 -6.17 11.00 -18.47
N ARG A 236 -6.16 10.15 -17.42
CA ARG A 236 -4.98 9.37 -17.02
C ARG A 236 -4.35 8.53 -18.15
N PRO A 237 -5.11 7.80 -19.01
CA PRO A 237 -4.54 7.01 -20.10
C PRO A 237 -3.63 7.78 -21.06
N SER A 238 -3.83 9.09 -21.19
CA SER A 238 -3.00 9.96 -22.05
C SER A 238 -1.56 10.12 -21.55
N LEU A 239 -1.32 9.80 -20.27
CA LEU A 239 -0.01 9.92 -19.62
C LEU A 239 0.83 8.64 -19.72
N TRP A 240 0.24 7.51 -20.07
CA TRP A 240 0.91 6.19 -20.20
C TRP A 240 1.66 6.01 -21.52
N THR A 241 2.33 7.07 -21.98
CA THR A 241 2.88 7.17 -23.36
C THR A 241 4.00 6.19 -23.69
N GLN A 242 4.59 5.54 -22.70
CA GLN A 242 5.72 4.59 -22.83
C GLN A 242 5.46 3.24 -22.14
N ALA A 243 4.20 2.96 -21.80
CA ALA A 243 3.85 1.71 -21.14
C ALA A 243 3.44 0.63 -22.17
N ASP A 244 4.11 -0.51 -22.14
CA ASP A 244 3.98 -1.57 -23.15
C ASP A 244 3.26 -2.84 -22.61
N ASP A 245 3.00 -2.92 -21.31
CA ASP A 245 2.46 -4.11 -20.62
C ASP A 245 1.41 -3.71 -19.56
N ILE A 246 0.41 -2.92 -19.98
CA ILE A 246 -0.65 -2.41 -19.11
C ILE A 246 -1.78 -3.42 -19.00
N TRP A 247 -2.29 -3.61 -17.79
CA TRP A 247 -3.40 -4.51 -17.51
C TRP A 247 -4.51 -3.79 -16.76
N LEU A 248 -5.74 -4.18 -17.03
CA LEU A 248 -6.91 -3.76 -16.26
C LEU A 248 -7.38 -4.93 -15.39
N ASP A 249 -7.54 -4.66 -14.10
CA ASP A 249 -8.04 -5.58 -13.07
C ASP A 249 -9.44 -5.10 -12.67
N GLY A 250 -10.47 -5.93 -12.90
CA GLY A 250 -11.82 -5.51 -12.55
C GLY A 250 -12.95 -6.37 -13.10
N ILE A 251 -14.16 -5.78 -13.08
CA ILE A 251 -15.39 -6.36 -13.58
C ILE A 251 -15.73 -5.70 -14.92
N PHE A 252 -15.66 -6.45 -16.00
CA PHE A 252 -16.02 -5.97 -17.35
C PHE A 252 -17.37 -6.51 -17.83
N GLY A 253 -17.83 -7.60 -17.23
CA GLY A 253 -19.00 -8.39 -17.64
C GLY A 253 -20.11 -8.37 -16.60
N TYR A 254 -20.60 -9.54 -16.17
CA TYR A 254 -21.51 -9.61 -15.02
C TYR A 254 -20.79 -9.38 -13.69
N SER A 255 -21.52 -9.05 -12.62
CA SER A 255 -20.95 -8.73 -11.30
C SER A 255 -20.19 -9.89 -10.63
N TRP A 256 -20.34 -11.12 -11.12
CA TRP A 256 -19.63 -12.31 -10.67
C TRP A 256 -18.43 -12.63 -11.59
N GLU A 257 -18.25 -11.91 -12.70
CA GLU A 257 -17.16 -12.06 -13.66
C GLU A 257 -16.07 -11.02 -13.37
N TRP A 258 -15.07 -11.43 -12.61
CA TRP A 258 -13.81 -10.71 -12.50
C TRP A 258 -12.81 -11.22 -13.52
N SER A 259 -12.05 -10.30 -14.11
CA SER A 259 -11.00 -10.58 -15.08
C SER A 259 -9.85 -9.58 -14.92
N TYR A 260 -8.66 -10.08 -15.21
CA TYR A 260 -7.44 -9.30 -15.33
C TYR A 260 -6.99 -9.32 -16.79
N ASN A 261 -7.27 -8.26 -17.56
CA ASN A 261 -7.14 -8.28 -19.02
C ASN A 261 -6.13 -7.24 -19.52
N ARG A 262 -5.31 -7.63 -20.50
CA ARG A 262 -4.28 -6.74 -21.06
C ARG A 262 -4.93 -5.70 -21.95
N ILE A 263 -4.43 -4.47 -21.91
CA ILE A 263 -4.80 -3.45 -22.88
C ILE A 263 -4.08 -3.73 -24.21
N ALA A 264 -4.84 -3.90 -25.30
CA ALA A 264 -4.28 -4.01 -26.64
C ALA A 264 -3.94 -2.64 -27.24
N SER A 265 -4.80 -1.64 -27.03
CA SER A 265 -4.56 -0.27 -27.50
C SER A 265 -5.35 0.76 -26.71
N ILE A 266 -4.81 1.98 -26.70
CA ILE A 266 -5.45 3.18 -26.16
C ILE A 266 -5.49 4.22 -27.28
N ASP A 267 -6.67 4.74 -27.59
CA ASP A 267 -6.85 5.91 -28.45
C ASP A 267 -7.13 7.12 -27.55
N THR A 268 -6.15 8.03 -27.46
CA THR A 268 -6.22 9.22 -26.61
C THR A 268 -6.98 10.37 -27.25
N GLU A 269 -7.18 10.35 -28.57
CA GLU A 269 -7.99 11.34 -29.28
C GLU A 269 -9.48 10.99 -29.21
N GLN A 270 -9.83 9.72 -29.40
CA GLN A 270 -11.20 9.21 -29.31
C GLN A 270 -11.60 8.83 -27.88
N LYS A 271 -10.65 8.88 -26.94
CA LYS A 271 -10.76 8.37 -25.57
C LYS A 271 -11.39 6.97 -25.53
N THR A 272 -10.75 5.99 -26.18
CA THR A 272 -11.15 4.57 -26.11
C THR A 272 -10.02 3.66 -25.64
N ILE A 273 -10.40 2.57 -24.97
CA ILE A 273 -9.52 1.46 -24.61
C ILE A 273 -10.03 0.20 -25.30
N THR A 274 -9.13 -0.56 -25.90
CA THR A 274 -9.41 -1.88 -26.48
C THR A 274 -8.66 -2.95 -25.68
N LEU A 275 -9.38 -3.96 -25.20
CA LEU A 275 -8.81 -5.12 -24.51
C LEU A 275 -8.16 -6.09 -25.51
N GLN A 276 -7.18 -6.86 -25.05
CA GLN A 276 -6.48 -7.86 -25.84
C GLN A 276 -7.31 -9.14 -26.02
N TYR A 277 -8.04 -9.52 -24.99
CA TYR A 277 -8.83 -10.76 -24.96
C TYR A 277 -10.31 -10.46 -24.75
N GLY A 278 -11.16 -11.35 -25.24
CA GLY A 278 -12.60 -11.28 -25.00
C GLY A 278 -12.94 -11.66 -23.56
N GLU A 279 -14.09 -11.19 -23.10
CA GLU A 279 -14.63 -11.48 -21.78
C GLU A 279 -15.72 -12.55 -21.86
N MET A 280 -15.93 -13.30 -20.79
CA MET A 280 -16.84 -14.47 -20.80
C MET A 280 -18.24 -14.14 -21.33
N SER A 281 -18.81 -13.03 -20.86
CA SER A 281 -20.10 -12.51 -21.32
C SER A 281 -19.97 -11.33 -22.29
N GLY A 282 -18.76 -11.01 -22.75
CA GLY A 282 -18.46 -9.75 -23.41
C GLY A 282 -18.46 -8.56 -22.43
N ILE A 283 -17.93 -7.42 -22.87
CA ILE A 283 -17.97 -6.20 -22.05
C ILE A 283 -19.35 -5.56 -22.11
N GLN A 284 -19.88 -5.15 -20.96
CA GLN A 284 -21.23 -4.60 -20.86
C GLN A 284 -21.35 -3.54 -19.76
N LYS A 285 -22.20 -2.53 -19.99
CA LYS A 285 -22.72 -1.67 -18.93
C LYS A 285 -23.81 -2.44 -18.18
N ASN A 286 -23.54 -2.79 -16.95
CA ASN A 286 -24.39 -3.57 -16.07
C ASN A 286 -25.14 -2.65 -15.08
N TRP A 287 -26.07 -3.23 -14.29
CA TRP A 287 -26.88 -2.53 -13.29
C TRP A 287 -26.17 -2.40 -11.94
N TYR A 288 -24.99 -3.02 -11.82
CA TYR A 288 -23.98 -2.73 -10.81
C TYR A 288 -22.97 -1.75 -11.40
N PRO A 289 -22.30 -0.91 -10.59
CA PRO A 289 -21.22 -0.08 -11.10
C PRO A 289 -20.12 -0.98 -11.67
N ASP A 290 -19.84 -0.84 -12.97
CA ASP A 290 -18.74 -1.49 -13.69
C ASP A 290 -17.43 -0.85 -13.27
N PHE A 291 -16.43 -1.61 -12.85
CA PHE A 291 -15.23 -0.97 -12.35
C PHE A 291 -13.94 -1.74 -12.57
N HIS A 292 -12.86 -0.99 -12.76
CA HIS A 292 -11.51 -1.52 -12.90
C HIS A 292 -10.47 -0.54 -12.36
N PHE A 293 -9.24 -1.00 -12.25
CA PHE A 293 -8.04 -0.17 -12.11
C PHE A 293 -6.96 -0.69 -13.08
N ALA A 294 -5.99 0.16 -13.40
CA ALA A 294 -4.89 -0.16 -14.29
C ALA A 294 -3.62 -0.47 -13.48
N GLU A 295 -2.91 -1.54 -13.78
CA GLU A 295 -1.72 -1.98 -13.05
C GLU A 295 -0.51 -2.26 -13.96
N ASN A 296 0.62 -2.52 -13.30
CA ASN A 296 1.93 -2.79 -13.92
C ASN A 296 2.46 -1.55 -14.69
N LEU A 297 2.30 -0.38 -14.09
CA LEU A 297 2.62 0.92 -14.67
C LEU A 297 3.72 1.63 -13.87
N LEU A 298 4.95 1.69 -14.41
CA LEU A 298 6.00 2.50 -13.79
C LEU A 298 5.60 3.99 -13.73
N GLU A 299 4.82 4.43 -14.70
CA GLU A 299 4.23 5.76 -14.78
C GLU A 299 3.41 6.12 -13.54
N GLU A 300 2.81 5.13 -12.90
CA GLU A 300 1.90 5.26 -11.75
C GLU A 300 2.56 4.90 -10.41
N ILE A 301 3.89 4.76 -10.34
CA ILE A 301 4.57 4.50 -9.06
C ILE A 301 4.59 5.78 -8.20
N ASP A 302 3.60 5.93 -7.34
CA ASP A 302 3.36 7.17 -6.59
C ASP A 302 2.92 6.96 -5.14
N ARG A 303 2.71 5.70 -4.71
CA ARG A 303 2.44 5.35 -3.31
C ARG A 303 3.54 4.48 -2.66
N PRO A 304 3.93 4.75 -1.40
CA PRO A 304 4.84 3.87 -0.67
C PRO A 304 4.35 2.42 -0.62
N GLY A 305 5.28 1.49 -0.89
CA GLY A 305 4.97 0.06 -1.02
C GLY A 305 4.63 -0.36 -2.45
N GLU A 306 4.58 0.57 -3.41
CA GLU A 306 4.43 0.20 -4.82
C GLU A 306 5.76 -0.20 -5.48
N TYR A 307 5.66 -1.16 -6.39
CA TYR A 307 6.80 -1.63 -7.18
C TYR A 307 6.46 -1.90 -8.64
N TYR A 308 7.48 -1.92 -9.49
CA TYR A 308 7.39 -2.29 -10.90
C TYR A 308 8.62 -3.10 -11.31
N ILE A 309 8.42 -4.19 -12.06
CA ILE A 309 9.53 -5.00 -12.61
C ILE A 309 9.62 -4.78 -14.11
N ASP A 310 10.70 -4.16 -14.57
CA ASP A 310 11.10 -4.17 -15.96
C ASP A 310 11.68 -5.56 -16.30
N ARG A 311 10.80 -6.46 -16.76
CA ARG A 311 11.15 -7.84 -17.10
C ARG A 311 12.10 -7.94 -18.29
N THR A 312 12.13 -6.93 -19.16
CA THR A 312 13.02 -6.89 -20.33
C THR A 312 14.46 -6.68 -19.89
N ASN A 313 14.69 -5.75 -18.97
CA ASN A 313 16.02 -5.38 -18.51
C ASN A 313 16.44 -6.09 -17.21
N GLY A 314 15.50 -6.63 -16.45
CA GLY A 314 15.73 -7.27 -15.15
C GLY A 314 15.91 -6.27 -14.02
N LEU A 315 15.13 -5.18 -14.02
CA LEU A 315 15.21 -4.11 -13.03
C LEU A 315 13.92 -4.06 -12.20
N LEU A 316 14.07 -4.09 -10.89
CA LEU A 316 12.99 -3.82 -9.94
C LEU A 316 13.03 -2.34 -9.56
N TYR A 317 11.89 -1.65 -9.60
CA TYR A 317 11.70 -0.30 -9.11
C TYR A 317 10.76 -0.35 -7.91
N LEU A 318 11.05 0.42 -6.86
CA LEU A 318 10.32 0.42 -5.60
C LEU A 318 10.19 1.85 -5.07
N LEU A 319 8.97 2.25 -4.70
CA LEU A 319 8.76 3.41 -3.83
C LEU A 319 8.72 2.92 -2.37
N PRO A 320 9.75 3.17 -1.54
CA PRO A 320 9.88 2.44 -0.28
C PRO A 320 8.81 2.78 0.76
N ASN A 321 8.23 1.77 1.39
CA ASN A 321 7.35 1.90 2.56
C ASN A 321 8.15 2.17 3.85
N ALA A 322 7.46 2.34 4.98
CA ALA A 322 8.12 2.70 6.24
C ALA A 322 8.97 1.55 6.81
N ALA A 323 8.56 0.29 6.64
CA ALA A 323 9.34 -0.88 7.04
C ALA A 323 10.70 -0.92 6.31
N PHE A 324 10.72 -0.68 5.00
CA PHE A 324 11.98 -0.60 4.24
C PHE A 324 12.89 0.50 4.78
N LYS A 325 12.37 1.72 4.95
CA LYS A 325 13.18 2.89 5.34
C LYS A 325 13.71 2.81 6.77
N THR A 326 12.98 2.15 7.66
CA THR A 326 13.43 1.91 9.04
C THR A 326 14.36 0.70 9.16
N GLY A 327 14.52 -0.08 8.09
CA GLY A 327 15.34 -1.29 8.08
C GLY A 327 14.70 -2.47 8.81
N HIS A 328 13.37 -2.47 8.97
CA HIS A 328 12.62 -3.53 9.63
C HIS A 328 12.26 -4.66 8.64
N GLY A 329 12.39 -5.91 9.07
CA GLY A 329 12.08 -7.11 8.27
C GLY A 329 13.10 -7.43 7.16
N ASP A 330 12.81 -8.44 6.35
CA ASP A 330 13.54 -8.74 5.12
C ASP A 330 12.90 -8.07 3.90
N VAL A 331 13.66 -7.96 2.79
CA VAL A 331 13.13 -7.58 1.47
C VAL A 331 13.26 -8.81 0.59
N THR A 332 12.15 -9.42 0.21
CA THR A 332 12.14 -10.77 -0.37
C THR A 332 11.42 -10.76 -1.70
N VAL A 333 11.97 -11.45 -2.70
CA VAL A 333 11.26 -11.73 -3.95
C VAL A 333 10.99 -13.22 -4.10
N THR A 334 9.82 -13.59 -4.61
CA THR A 334 9.46 -15.00 -4.83
C THR A 334 10.21 -15.59 -6.02
N THR A 335 10.84 -16.75 -5.87
CA THR A 335 11.63 -17.41 -6.91
C THR A 335 11.20 -18.85 -7.19
N LEU A 336 10.70 -19.57 -6.19
CA LEU A 336 10.21 -20.95 -6.35
C LEU A 336 9.01 -21.00 -7.30
N ARG A 337 9.20 -21.73 -8.40
CA ARG A 337 8.19 -21.92 -9.45
C ARG A 337 7.33 -23.16 -9.28
N ASP A 338 7.89 -24.20 -8.66
CA ASP A 338 7.25 -25.50 -8.46
C ASP A 338 6.47 -25.48 -7.14
N PRO A 339 5.54 -26.41 -6.89
CA PRO A 339 4.97 -26.57 -5.56
C PRO A 339 6.07 -26.79 -4.51
N MET A 340 5.91 -26.25 -3.30
CA MET A 340 6.95 -26.41 -2.27
C MET A 340 7.08 -27.86 -1.83
N ILE A 341 5.95 -28.55 -1.68
CA ILE A 341 5.86 -29.98 -1.39
C ILE A 341 5.02 -30.64 -2.48
N SER A 342 5.50 -31.76 -3.03
CA SER A 342 4.73 -32.60 -3.95
C SER A 342 4.75 -34.05 -3.47
N ALA A 343 3.59 -34.60 -3.13
CA ALA A 343 3.41 -35.97 -2.67
C ALA A 343 2.54 -36.75 -3.66
N ARG A 344 3.07 -37.82 -4.26
CA ARG A 344 2.39 -38.65 -5.25
C ARG A 344 2.32 -40.10 -4.81
N ASP A 345 1.13 -40.62 -4.61
CA ASP A 345 0.86 -41.97 -4.09
C ASP A 345 1.58 -42.27 -2.76
N ALA A 346 2.04 -41.23 -2.07
CA ALA A 346 2.68 -41.34 -0.77
C ALA A 346 1.61 -41.56 0.31
N SER A 347 1.89 -42.43 1.27
CA SER A 347 0.98 -42.68 2.38
C SER A 347 1.65 -42.64 3.75
N TYR A 348 0.90 -42.25 4.79
CA TYR A 348 1.39 -42.16 6.17
C TYR A 348 2.62 -41.25 6.32
N VAL A 349 2.52 -40.04 5.77
CA VAL A 349 3.55 -38.99 5.85
C VAL A 349 2.95 -37.74 6.49
N SER A 350 3.61 -37.18 7.50
CA SER A 350 3.16 -35.95 8.16
C SER A 350 4.18 -34.84 8.02
N PHE A 351 3.70 -33.62 7.81
CA PHE A 351 4.43 -32.36 7.88
C PHE A 351 3.90 -31.58 9.08
N GLU A 352 4.72 -31.38 10.10
CA GLU A 352 4.26 -30.80 11.36
C GLU A 352 5.11 -29.57 11.75
N GLU A 353 4.47 -28.51 12.25
CA GLU A 353 5.16 -27.36 12.84
C GLU A 353 6.12 -26.66 11.86
N LEU A 354 5.79 -26.59 10.58
CA LEU A 354 6.63 -25.96 9.55
C LEU A 354 6.05 -24.60 9.12
N SER A 355 6.93 -23.63 8.89
CA SER A 355 6.58 -22.40 8.15
C SER A 355 6.89 -22.60 6.68
N LEU A 356 5.90 -22.41 5.81
CA LEU A 356 6.00 -22.52 4.35
C LEU A 356 5.66 -21.17 3.73
N GLU A 357 6.54 -20.60 2.91
CA GLU A 357 6.31 -19.24 2.40
C GLU A 357 6.96 -18.86 1.08
N TYR A 358 6.43 -17.81 0.44
CA TYR A 358 6.99 -17.13 -0.74
C TYR A 358 7.08 -18.00 -2.00
N GLY A 359 6.07 -18.84 -2.26
CA GLY A 359 6.00 -19.63 -3.49
C GLY A 359 5.19 -18.96 -4.60
N ARG A 360 5.63 -19.11 -5.87
CA ARG A 360 4.83 -18.66 -7.02
C ARG A 360 3.74 -19.65 -7.43
N ASP A 361 3.61 -20.79 -6.75
CA ASP A 361 2.56 -21.77 -7.01
C ASP A 361 1.86 -22.26 -5.73
N THR A 362 1.81 -23.58 -5.50
CA THR A 362 1.08 -24.20 -4.38
C THR A 362 2.01 -24.62 -3.26
N ALA A 363 1.64 -24.44 -1.99
CA ALA A 363 2.52 -24.87 -0.88
C ALA A 363 2.64 -26.40 -0.82
N ALA A 364 1.53 -27.13 -0.89
CA ALA A 364 1.53 -28.59 -0.91
C ALA A 364 0.54 -29.17 -1.93
N VAL A 365 1.03 -30.06 -2.79
CA VAL A 365 0.22 -30.83 -3.75
C VAL A 365 0.28 -32.30 -3.39
N ILE A 366 -0.87 -32.92 -3.12
CA ILE A 366 -1.02 -34.31 -2.70
C ILE A 366 -1.92 -35.02 -3.72
N ILE A 367 -1.43 -36.08 -4.34
CA ILE A 367 -2.14 -36.81 -5.41
C ILE A 367 -2.06 -38.30 -5.13
N GLY A 368 -3.22 -38.95 -5.01
CA GLY A 368 -3.30 -40.36 -4.64
C GLY A 368 -2.76 -40.63 -3.24
N GLY A 369 -2.61 -41.92 -2.90
CA GLY A 369 -2.14 -42.34 -1.57
C GLY A 369 -3.18 -42.12 -0.47
N SER A 370 -2.74 -42.14 0.80
CA SER A 370 -3.63 -41.91 1.94
C SER A 370 -2.89 -41.45 3.20
N HIS A 371 -3.56 -40.77 4.13
CA HIS A 371 -2.96 -40.38 5.41
C HIS A 371 -1.70 -39.49 5.24
N VAL A 372 -1.76 -38.54 4.30
CA VAL A 372 -0.79 -37.43 4.25
C VAL A 372 -1.36 -36.28 5.08
N THR A 373 -0.60 -35.82 6.07
CA THR A 373 -1.06 -34.83 7.07
C THR A 373 -0.21 -33.56 7.01
N ILE A 374 -0.86 -32.40 7.08
CA ILE A 374 -0.26 -31.08 7.31
C ILE A 374 -0.84 -30.58 8.63
N ASP A 375 -0.02 -30.45 9.67
CA ASP A 375 -0.48 -30.16 11.03
C ASP A 375 0.33 -29.05 11.72
N HIS A 376 -0.34 -28.11 12.38
CA HIS A 376 0.31 -26.98 13.06
C HIS A 376 1.30 -26.21 12.17
N CYS A 377 1.03 -26.12 10.86
CA CYS A 377 1.87 -25.38 9.93
C CYS A 377 1.41 -23.92 9.83
N ASP A 378 2.33 -23.06 9.42
CA ASP A 378 2.07 -21.68 9.05
C ASP A 378 2.37 -21.51 7.56
N ILE A 379 1.34 -21.28 6.74
CA ILE A 379 1.42 -21.28 5.29
C ILE A 379 0.96 -19.92 4.77
N GLY A 380 1.85 -19.17 4.13
CA GLY A 380 1.43 -17.93 3.50
C GLY A 380 2.32 -17.42 2.38
N ASN A 381 1.86 -16.38 1.68
CA ASN A 381 2.56 -15.76 0.56
C ASN A 381 2.76 -16.75 -0.61
N PHE A 382 1.68 -17.40 -1.04
CA PHE A 382 1.67 -18.28 -2.22
C PHE A 382 0.73 -17.74 -3.30
N ALA A 383 1.22 -17.55 -4.52
CA ALA A 383 0.44 -16.93 -5.59
C ALA A 383 -0.71 -17.79 -6.16
N ASN A 384 -0.78 -19.10 -5.82
CA ASN A 384 -1.84 -19.99 -6.31
C ASN A 384 -2.69 -20.60 -5.17
N LYS A 385 -2.17 -21.60 -4.44
CA LYS A 385 -2.94 -22.32 -3.41
C LYS A 385 -2.10 -22.65 -2.19
N ALA A 386 -2.73 -22.90 -1.03
CA ALA A 386 -2.00 -23.45 0.10
C ALA A 386 -1.87 -24.97 -0.03
N VAL A 387 -2.99 -25.70 -0.05
CA VAL A 387 -2.99 -27.17 -0.12
C VAL A 387 -3.95 -27.66 -1.19
N SER A 388 -3.48 -28.57 -2.04
CA SER A 388 -4.26 -29.16 -3.13
C SER A 388 -4.25 -30.68 -3.02
N VAL A 389 -5.41 -31.30 -2.81
CA VAL A 389 -5.58 -32.76 -2.70
C VAL A 389 -6.34 -33.29 -3.90
N ASN A 390 -5.74 -34.24 -4.63
CA ASN A 390 -6.30 -34.90 -5.82
C ASN A 390 -6.82 -33.95 -6.88
N GLU A 391 -6.11 -32.87 -7.14
CA GLU A 391 -6.44 -31.93 -8.20
C GLU A 391 -5.27 -31.85 -9.17
N THR A 392 -5.57 -31.94 -10.47
CA THR A 392 -4.53 -31.79 -11.49
C THR A 392 -3.96 -30.37 -11.45
N THR A 393 -2.64 -30.26 -11.45
CA THR A 393 -1.93 -28.97 -11.45
C THR A 393 -1.12 -28.81 -12.74
N ARG A 394 -0.79 -27.57 -13.12
CA ARG A 394 -0.05 -27.26 -14.36
C ARG A 394 1.35 -27.88 -14.45
N PHE A 395 1.93 -28.27 -13.31
CA PHE A 395 3.25 -28.92 -13.22
C PHE A 395 3.17 -30.45 -13.24
N MET A 396 1.99 -30.99 -13.52
CA MET A 396 1.74 -32.42 -13.59
C MET A 396 1.24 -32.80 -14.99
N ASP A 397 1.68 -33.96 -15.49
CA ASP A 397 0.99 -34.61 -16.59
C ASP A 397 -0.50 -34.77 -16.20
N PRO A 398 -1.45 -34.55 -17.12
CA PRO A 398 -2.87 -34.71 -16.84
C PRO A 398 -3.11 -36.06 -16.16
N VAL A 399 -3.56 -36.02 -14.91
CA VAL A 399 -3.94 -37.20 -14.15
C VAL A 399 -5.39 -37.52 -14.53
N PRO A 400 -5.66 -38.71 -15.09
CA PRO A 400 -7.04 -39.14 -15.36
C PRO A 400 -7.89 -39.06 -14.10
N ASP A 401 -9.17 -38.68 -14.22
CA ASP A 401 -10.06 -38.54 -13.06
C ASP A 401 -10.16 -39.83 -12.22
N ASP A 402 -10.03 -41.00 -12.86
CA ASP A 402 -10.02 -42.32 -12.20
C ASP A 402 -8.73 -42.63 -11.42
N ALA A 403 -7.71 -41.78 -11.53
CA ALA A 403 -6.46 -41.84 -10.76
C ALA A 403 -6.42 -40.83 -9.58
N LEU A 404 -7.45 -39.99 -9.41
CA LEU A 404 -7.58 -39.02 -8.32
C LEU A 404 -8.18 -39.64 -7.04
N THR A 405 -7.62 -40.77 -6.60
CA THR A 405 -8.22 -41.66 -5.59
C THR A 405 -7.73 -41.44 -4.16
N GLY A 406 -6.92 -40.42 -3.90
CA GLY A 406 -6.37 -40.17 -2.57
C GLY A 406 -7.47 -39.99 -1.51
N HIS A 407 -7.24 -40.53 -0.32
CA HIS A 407 -8.24 -40.58 0.73
C HIS A 407 -7.62 -40.47 2.13
N ASP A 408 -8.40 -40.04 3.11
CA ASP A 408 -7.98 -39.83 4.51
C ASP A 408 -6.76 -38.88 4.63
N HIS A 409 -6.62 -37.89 3.76
CA HIS A 409 -5.64 -36.79 3.91
C HIS A 409 -6.17 -35.71 4.86
N LEU A 410 -5.28 -35.05 5.59
CA LEU A 410 -5.64 -34.12 6.65
C LEU A 410 -4.84 -32.82 6.60
N VAL A 411 -5.54 -31.69 6.65
CA VAL A 411 -4.97 -30.38 7.00
C VAL A 411 -5.59 -29.98 8.34
N SER A 412 -4.78 -29.84 9.39
CA SER A 412 -5.26 -29.59 10.75
C SER A 412 -4.46 -28.53 11.49
N ASN A 413 -5.10 -27.78 12.38
CA ASN A 413 -4.44 -26.82 13.28
C ASN A 413 -3.55 -25.80 12.55
N THR A 414 -3.81 -25.52 11.27
CA THR A 414 -2.90 -24.80 10.39
C THR A 414 -3.38 -23.37 10.23
N HIS A 415 -2.43 -22.43 10.20
CA HIS A 415 -2.68 -21.04 9.87
C HIS A 415 -2.36 -20.85 8.39
N ILE A 416 -3.35 -20.42 7.61
CA ILE A 416 -3.25 -20.22 6.16
C ILE A 416 -3.61 -18.77 5.85
N HIS A 417 -2.68 -18.00 5.31
CA HIS A 417 -2.88 -16.58 5.06
C HIS A 417 -2.19 -16.07 3.80
N HIS A 418 -2.72 -15.01 3.18
CA HIS A 418 -2.14 -14.37 1.99
C HIS A 418 -1.91 -15.34 0.81
N ILE A 419 -3.01 -15.91 0.31
CA ILE A 419 -3.01 -16.90 -0.78
C ILE A 419 -3.64 -16.29 -2.04
N GLY A 420 -2.96 -16.43 -3.18
CA GLY A 420 -3.36 -15.79 -4.43
C GLY A 420 -4.64 -16.34 -5.03
N GLY A 421 -4.96 -17.62 -4.81
CA GLY A 421 -6.18 -18.30 -5.25
C GLY A 421 -6.86 -19.03 -4.10
N ALA A 422 -7.33 -20.26 -4.35
CA ALA A 422 -8.02 -21.06 -3.35
C ALA A 422 -7.07 -21.50 -2.21
N ALA A 423 -7.51 -21.47 -0.95
CA ALA A 423 -6.64 -21.90 0.15
C ALA A 423 -6.48 -23.43 0.18
N VAL A 424 -7.57 -24.19 0.38
CA VAL A 424 -7.53 -25.66 0.42
C VAL A 424 -8.50 -26.26 -0.59
N THR A 425 -8.03 -27.20 -1.43
CA THR A 425 -8.89 -28.01 -2.30
C THR A 425 -8.84 -29.48 -1.93
N LEU A 426 -10.02 -30.08 -1.76
CA LEU A 426 -10.20 -31.47 -1.35
C LEU A 426 -11.03 -32.22 -2.39
N ASN A 427 -10.35 -33.01 -3.20
CA ASN A 427 -10.96 -34.01 -4.06
C ASN A 427 -10.58 -35.42 -3.59
N GLY A 428 -11.37 -36.43 -3.96
CA GLY A 428 -11.11 -37.83 -3.65
C GLY A 428 -12.39 -38.62 -3.36
N GLY A 429 -12.21 -39.89 -3.04
CA GLY A 429 -13.30 -40.86 -3.01
C GLY A 429 -13.59 -41.45 -4.41
N ASP A 430 -14.59 -42.32 -4.47
CA ASP A 430 -14.97 -43.01 -5.70
C ASP A 430 -16.43 -42.73 -6.02
N ALA A 431 -16.65 -41.89 -7.03
CA ALA A 431 -17.97 -41.49 -7.50
C ALA A 431 -18.76 -42.64 -8.16
N VAL A 432 -18.13 -43.74 -8.58
CA VAL A 432 -18.85 -44.90 -9.12
C VAL A 432 -19.46 -45.72 -8.00
N THR A 433 -18.72 -45.89 -6.89
CA THR A 433 -19.15 -46.70 -5.75
C THR A 433 -19.77 -45.91 -4.60
N LEU A 434 -19.71 -44.56 -4.65
CA LEU A 434 -19.99 -43.65 -3.55
C LEU A 434 -19.13 -43.93 -2.30
N THR A 435 -17.92 -44.47 -2.49
CA THR A 435 -16.98 -44.64 -1.39
C THR A 435 -16.40 -43.27 -1.02
N PRO A 436 -16.50 -42.83 0.26
CA PRO A 436 -16.03 -41.51 0.66
C PRO A 436 -14.50 -41.43 0.62
N GLY A 437 -13.98 -40.28 0.23
CA GLY A 437 -12.57 -39.93 0.30
C GLY A 437 -12.12 -39.55 1.71
N ASN A 438 -13.02 -39.07 2.58
CA ASN A 438 -12.71 -38.64 3.96
C ASN A 438 -11.53 -37.64 4.07
N ASN A 439 -11.19 -36.92 3.00
CA ASN A 439 -10.17 -35.88 3.08
C ASN A 439 -10.73 -34.69 3.84
N LYS A 440 -9.91 -34.08 4.69
CA LYS A 440 -10.38 -33.11 5.67
C LYS A 440 -9.50 -31.89 5.79
N VAL A 441 -10.14 -30.73 5.93
CA VAL A 441 -9.55 -29.54 6.55
C VAL A 441 -10.28 -29.27 7.86
N GLU A 442 -9.54 -29.23 8.96
CA GLU A 442 -10.12 -29.04 10.28
C GLU A 442 -9.34 -28.10 11.17
N ASN A 443 -10.07 -27.48 12.10
CA ASN A 443 -9.49 -26.65 13.15
C ASN A 443 -8.40 -25.70 12.62
N SER A 444 -8.66 -25.03 11.50
CA SER A 444 -7.66 -24.21 10.81
C SER A 444 -8.17 -22.79 10.60
N HIS A 445 -7.25 -21.82 10.62
CA HIS A 445 -7.52 -20.41 10.40
C HIS A 445 -7.13 -20.05 8.97
N ILE A 446 -8.10 -19.66 8.14
CA ILE A 446 -7.95 -19.46 6.71
C ILE A 446 -8.40 -18.04 6.37
N HIS A 447 -7.47 -17.16 6.00
CA HIS A 447 -7.81 -15.78 5.70
C HIS A 447 -6.92 -15.14 4.64
N ASP A 448 -7.29 -13.94 4.17
CA ASP A 448 -6.54 -13.20 3.13
C ASP A 448 -6.27 -14.05 1.88
N PHE A 449 -7.28 -14.69 1.32
CA PHE A 449 -7.15 -15.54 0.13
C PHE A 449 -7.80 -14.91 -1.11
N ALA A 450 -7.51 -15.48 -2.27
CA ALA A 450 -7.93 -14.97 -3.57
C ALA A 450 -7.47 -13.52 -3.86
N TYR A 451 -6.28 -13.11 -3.38
CA TYR A 451 -5.78 -11.75 -3.66
C TYR A 451 -5.38 -11.55 -5.13
N TYR A 452 -4.84 -12.61 -5.76
CA TYR A 452 -4.40 -12.62 -7.15
C TYR A 452 -5.57 -12.99 -8.07
N ASN A 453 -6.15 -14.19 -7.91
CA ASN A 453 -7.33 -14.64 -8.65
C ASN A 453 -8.61 -14.51 -7.81
N LYS A 454 -9.31 -13.39 -7.96
CA LYS A 454 -10.37 -12.96 -7.04
C LYS A 454 -11.69 -13.72 -7.19
N ALA A 455 -12.03 -14.21 -8.39
CA ALA A 455 -13.32 -14.87 -8.63
C ALA A 455 -13.21 -16.39 -8.53
N TYR A 456 -14.21 -17.03 -7.92
CA TYR A 456 -14.36 -18.49 -7.76
C TYR A 456 -13.15 -19.23 -7.15
N ASN A 457 -12.39 -18.54 -6.31
CA ASN A 457 -11.29 -19.12 -5.53
C ASN A 457 -11.65 -19.09 -4.04
N PRO A 458 -12.15 -20.19 -3.47
CA PRO A 458 -12.65 -20.23 -2.09
C PRO A 458 -11.56 -20.52 -1.06
N GLY A 459 -11.88 -20.34 0.22
CA GLY A 459 -11.07 -20.84 1.32
C GLY A 459 -11.02 -22.37 1.30
N VAL A 460 -12.16 -23.02 1.03
CA VAL A 460 -12.23 -24.48 0.86
C VAL A 460 -13.02 -24.85 -0.40
N SER A 461 -12.47 -25.74 -1.22
CA SER A 461 -13.21 -26.37 -2.32
C SER A 461 -13.37 -27.86 -2.04
N LEU A 462 -14.61 -28.36 -2.08
CA LEU A 462 -14.93 -29.77 -1.91
C LEU A 462 -15.42 -30.34 -3.25
N SER A 463 -14.80 -31.44 -3.69
CA SER A 463 -15.18 -32.20 -4.87
C SER A 463 -15.11 -33.71 -4.58
N GLY A 464 -15.72 -34.55 -5.43
CA GLY A 464 -15.66 -36.00 -5.30
C GLY A 464 -16.74 -36.55 -4.37
N VAL A 465 -16.37 -37.38 -3.38
CA VAL A 465 -17.32 -38.01 -2.45
C VAL A 465 -16.82 -37.90 -1.01
N GLY A 466 -17.62 -37.40 -0.08
CA GLY A 466 -17.38 -37.59 1.37
C GLY A 466 -16.23 -36.78 2.00
N ASN A 467 -15.75 -35.73 1.34
CA ASN A 467 -14.74 -34.81 1.91
C ASN A 467 -15.36 -33.76 2.85
N GLN A 468 -14.57 -33.21 3.77
CA GLN A 468 -15.07 -32.52 4.97
C GLN A 468 -14.33 -31.21 5.29
N ALA A 469 -15.08 -30.19 5.70
CA ALA A 469 -14.56 -28.94 6.28
C ALA A 469 -15.15 -28.76 7.68
N ILE A 470 -14.33 -28.89 8.74
CA ILE A 470 -14.85 -28.94 10.12
C ILE A 470 -14.11 -28.00 11.10
N GLY A 471 -14.82 -27.14 11.81
CA GLY A 471 -14.21 -26.36 12.89
C GLY A 471 -13.22 -25.29 12.41
N ASN A 472 -13.36 -24.79 11.19
CA ASN A 472 -12.45 -23.78 10.63
C ASN A 472 -12.97 -22.38 10.86
N GLU A 473 -12.07 -21.40 10.83
CA GLU A 473 -12.37 -19.98 10.78
C GLU A 473 -11.95 -19.47 9.40
N ILE A 474 -12.91 -19.00 8.59
CA ILE A 474 -12.71 -18.65 7.16
C ILE A 474 -13.18 -17.23 6.90
N HIS A 475 -12.26 -16.32 6.59
CA HIS A 475 -12.60 -14.90 6.42
C HIS A 475 -11.65 -14.12 5.50
N ASP A 476 -11.90 -12.80 5.34
CA ASP A 476 -11.12 -11.88 4.52
C ASP A 476 -10.95 -12.30 3.05
N ALA A 477 -12.08 -12.43 2.35
CA ALA A 477 -12.07 -12.84 0.93
C ALA A 477 -13.03 -12.05 0.03
N PRO A 478 -12.66 -11.87 -1.25
CA PRO A 478 -13.50 -11.14 -2.20
C PRO A 478 -14.73 -11.95 -2.66
N HIS A 479 -14.65 -13.29 -2.73
CA HIS A 479 -15.65 -14.23 -3.26
C HIS A 479 -16.05 -15.27 -2.15
N PRO A 480 -16.64 -16.48 -2.41
CA PRO A 480 -17.22 -17.35 -1.41
C PRO A 480 -16.14 -17.99 -0.53
N GLY A 481 -16.54 -18.40 0.67
CA GLY A 481 -15.68 -19.13 1.60
C GLY A 481 -15.55 -20.59 1.19
N ILE A 482 -16.64 -21.23 0.74
CA ILE A 482 -16.66 -22.64 0.37
C ILE A 482 -17.35 -22.86 -0.98
N LEU A 483 -16.72 -23.66 -1.85
CA LEU A 483 -17.34 -24.26 -3.04
C LEU A 483 -17.56 -25.75 -2.82
N ILE A 484 -18.70 -26.26 -3.30
CA ILE A 484 -19.04 -27.68 -3.17
C ILE A 484 -19.51 -28.23 -4.50
N PHE A 485 -18.89 -29.34 -4.90
CA PHE A 485 -19.24 -30.17 -6.04
C PHE A 485 -19.23 -31.65 -5.63
N GLY A 486 -20.08 -32.50 -6.21
CA GLY A 486 -20.09 -33.94 -5.88
C GLY A 486 -21.01 -34.35 -4.71
N ASN A 487 -20.64 -35.42 -3.98
CA ASN A 487 -21.55 -36.20 -3.14
C ASN A 487 -21.16 -36.26 -1.66
N ASP A 488 -22.17 -36.31 -0.78
CA ASP A 488 -22.04 -36.65 0.64
C ASP A 488 -20.98 -35.84 1.43
N HIS A 489 -20.73 -34.59 1.03
CA HIS A 489 -19.77 -33.71 1.73
C HIS A 489 -20.32 -33.23 3.08
N LEU A 490 -19.40 -32.91 4.01
CA LEU A 490 -19.75 -32.38 5.33
C LEU A 490 -19.09 -31.02 5.57
N VAL A 491 -19.92 -30.01 5.86
CA VAL A 491 -19.48 -28.69 6.32
C VAL A 491 -20.06 -28.48 7.72
N GLU A 492 -19.21 -28.57 8.75
CA GLU A 492 -19.65 -28.60 10.14
C GLU A 492 -18.83 -27.67 11.05
N ASN A 493 -19.49 -26.96 11.98
CA ASN A 493 -18.83 -26.18 13.02
C ASN A 493 -17.88 -25.08 12.51
N ASN A 494 -18.03 -24.59 11.27
CA ASN A 494 -17.16 -23.52 10.75
C ASN A 494 -17.69 -22.15 11.14
N ASP A 495 -16.78 -21.24 11.47
CA ASP A 495 -17.03 -19.81 11.58
C ASP A 495 -16.64 -19.13 10.26
N ILE A 496 -17.60 -18.52 9.57
CA ILE A 496 -17.42 -17.98 8.23
C ILE A 496 -17.92 -16.55 8.21
N TYR A 497 -17.01 -15.60 7.94
CA TYR A 497 -17.35 -14.18 8.00
C TYR A 497 -16.48 -13.31 7.10
N ASP A 498 -16.90 -12.07 6.85
CA ASP A 498 -16.16 -11.09 6.05
C ASP A 498 -15.64 -11.67 4.71
N ILE A 499 -16.53 -12.39 4.02
CA ILE A 499 -16.34 -12.91 2.68
C ILE A 499 -17.38 -12.32 1.74
N CYS A 500 -17.23 -12.55 0.44
CA CYS A 500 -18.07 -11.94 -0.60
C CYS A 500 -17.96 -10.39 -0.61
N LYS A 501 -16.78 -9.85 -0.27
CA LYS A 501 -16.55 -8.41 -0.05
C LYS A 501 -16.58 -7.56 -1.32
N MET A 502 -16.43 -8.16 -2.50
CA MET A 502 -16.31 -7.40 -3.75
C MET A 502 -17.50 -7.60 -4.68
N PHE A 503 -18.00 -8.83 -4.79
CA PHE A 503 -18.91 -9.26 -5.85
C PHE A 503 -20.38 -9.39 -5.41
N SER A 504 -21.26 -9.72 -6.36
CA SER A 504 -22.67 -10.05 -6.14
C SER A 504 -23.09 -11.22 -7.02
N ASP A 505 -24.18 -11.90 -6.64
CA ASP A 505 -24.61 -13.20 -7.19
C ASP A 505 -23.72 -14.37 -6.75
N LEU A 506 -23.46 -14.45 -5.44
CA LEU A 506 -22.72 -15.54 -4.80
C LEU A 506 -23.16 -15.72 -3.34
N GLY A 507 -22.74 -16.82 -2.70
CA GLY A 507 -23.00 -17.10 -1.30
C GLY A 507 -21.74 -17.43 -0.52
N ALA A 508 -21.78 -17.35 0.81
CA ALA A 508 -20.70 -17.84 1.68
C ALA A 508 -20.32 -19.29 1.35
N ILE A 509 -21.35 -20.11 1.08
CA ILE A 509 -21.26 -21.40 0.42
C ILE A 509 -21.98 -21.31 -0.91
N TYR A 510 -21.30 -21.66 -2.00
CA TYR A 510 -21.85 -21.59 -3.36
C TYR A 510 -21.75 -22.93 -4.08
N MET A 511 -22.80 -23.25 -4.85
CA MET A 511 -22.96 -24.51 -5.58
C MET A 511 -23.70 -24.25 -6.89
N ASN A 512 -23.29 -24.90 -7.98
CA ASN A 512 -23.96 -24.84 -9.29
C ASN A 512 -23.98 -26.23 -9.93
N GLU A 513 -24.86 -27.08 -9.42
CA GLU A 513 -24.87 -28.54 -9.66
C GLU A 513 -26.14 -29.04 -10.37
N GLY A 514 -26.99 -28.14 -10.87
CA GLY A 514 -28.25 -28.57 -11.47
C GLY A 514 -28.13 -29.41 -12.74
N ALA A 515 -26.99 -29.39 -13.45
CA ALA A 515 -26.74 -30.27 -14.59
C ALA A 515 -26.46 -31.72 -14.18
N THR A 516 -26.10 -31.93 -12.92
CA THR A 516 -25.57 -33.17 -12.33
C THR A 516 -26.42 -33.56 -11.11
N PRO A 517 -27.72 -33.88 -11.32
CA PRO A 517 -28.65 -34.12 -10.22
C PRO A 517 -28.28 -35.31 -9.32
N GLN A 518 -27.38 -36.18 -9.76
CA GLN A 518 -26.83 -37.26 -8.95
C GLN A 518 -25.82 -36.80 -7.88
N HIS A 519 -25.28 -35.57 -7.98
CA HIS A 519 -24.47 -34.93 -6.94
C HIS A 519 -25.39 -34.39 -5.84
N ARG A 520 -25.41 -35.06 -4.68
CA ARG A 520 -26.33 -34.79 -3.58
C ARG A 520 -25.84 -35.44 -2.27
N GLY A 521 -26.58 -35.23 -1.19
CA GLY A 521 -26.29 -35.83 0.12
C GLY A 521 -25.40 -34.96 1.01
N THR A 522 -24.96 -33.80 0.53
CA THR A 522 -24.17 -32.85 1.30
C THR A 522 -24.95 -32.33 2.52
N VAL A 523 -24.25 -32.25 3.65
CA VAL A 523 -24.77 -31.73 4.93
C VAL A 523 -23.97 -30.49 5.34
N ILE A 524 -24.69 -29.40 5.59
CA ILE A 524 -24.19 -28.13 6.08
C ILE A 524 -24.83 -27.90 7.45
N ARG A 525 -24.08 -28.06 8.54
CA ARG A 525 -24.64 -27.97 9.88
C ARG A 525 -23.78 -27.27 10.90
N HIS A 526 -24.42 -26.68 11.91
CA HIS A 526 -23.72 -26.07 13.04
C HIS A 526 -22.69 -25.01 12.65
N ASN A 527 -22.85 -24.34 11.50
CA ASN A 527 -21.93 -23.27 11.08
C ASN A 527 -22.46 -21.91 11.56
N TYR A 528 -21.54 -20.98 11.77
CA TYR A 528 -21.86 -19.58 12.05
C TYR A 528 -21.46 -18.72 10.86
N PHE A 529 -22.46 -18.18 10.16
CA PHE A 529 -22.27 -17.23 9.08
C PHE A 529 -22.50 -15.83 9.62
N HIS A 530 -21.50 -14.94 9.54
CA HIS A 530 -21.72 -13.56 9.95
C HIS A 530 -21.03 -12.49 9.12
N HIS A 531 -21.67 -11.32 9.00
CA HIS A 531 -21.11 -10.20 8.22
C HIS A 531 -20.74 -10.59 6.78
N ILE A 532 -21.58 -11.41 6.15
CA ILE A 532 -21.37 -11.91 4.79
C ILE A 532 -21.83 -10.85 3.80
N GLY A 533 -20.91 -10.21 3.08
CA GLY A 533 -21.21 -9.11 2.15
C GLY A 533 -22.19 -8.07 2.73
N GLU A 534 -22.00 -7.65 4.00
CA GLU A 534 -22.95 -6.77 4.71
C GLU A 534 -23.28 -5.53 3.86
N ASN A 535 -24.57 -5.25 3.67
CA ASN A 535 -25.09 -4.18 2.80
C ASN A 535 -24.89 -4.37 1.29
N LYS A 536 -24.49 -5.55 0.80
CA LYS A 536 -24.49 -5.88 -0.64
C LYS A 536 -25.71 -6.75 -1.02
N PRO A 537 -26.64 -6.21 -1.81
CA PRO A 537 -27.70 -7.00 -2.42
C PRO A 537 -27.13 -8.15 -3.27
N GLY A 538 -27.83 -9.29 -3.31
CA GLY A 538 -27.42 -10.45 -4.12
C GLY A 538 -26.26 -11.26 -3.54
N VAL A 539 -25.89 -11.05 -2.27
CA VAL A 539 -24.92 -11.88 -1.54
C VAL A 539 -25.64 -12.68 -0.46
N GLU A 540 -25.43 -13.99 -0.46
CA GLU A 540 -26.22 -14.94 0.33
C GLU A 540 -25.36 -15.72 1.34
N GLY A 541 -25.97 -16.40 2.30
CA GLY A 541 -25.27 -17.36 3.17
C GLY A 541 -25.00 -18.67 2.43
N VAL A 542 -26.01 -19.51 2.27
CA VAL A 542 -25.93 -20.72 1.45
C VAL A 542 -26.70 -20.51 0.15
N TYR A 543 -26.01 -20.67 -0.99
CA TYR A 543 -26.58 -20.44 -2.32
C TYR A 543 -26.47 -21.69 -3.20
N PRO A 544 -27.47 -22.60 -3.13
CA PRO A 544 -27.67 -23.65 -4.12
C PRO A 544 -28.23 -23.04 -5.40
N ASP A 545 -27.33 -22.62 -6.29
CA ASP A 545 -27.70 -21.95 -7.53
C ASP A 545 -28.14 -22.96 -8.61
N ASN A 546 -28.88 -22.47 -9.61
CA ASN A 546 -29.17 -23.15 -10.88
C ASN A 546 -29.63 -24.61 -10.72
N LEU A 547 -30.75 -24.85 -10.03
CA LEU A 547 -31.38 -26.17 -9.85
C LEU A 547 -30.53 -27.18 -9.07
N THR A 548 -29.57 -26.75 -8.24
CA THR A 548 -28.83 -27.62 -7.31
C THR A 548 -29.78 -28.39 -6.38
N MET A 549 -29.54 -29.68 -6.11
CA MET A 549 -30.50 -30.55 -5.40
C MET A 549 -29.88 -31.31 -4.21
N GLY A 550 -30.74 -31.78 -3.30
CA GLY A 550 -30.39 -32.82 -2.33
C GLY A 550 -29.43 -32.37 -1.23
N LEU A 551 -29.74 -31.25 -0.57
CA LEU A 551 -28.92 -30.67 0.50
C LEU A 551 -29.66 -30.71 1.84
N THR A 552 -28.90 -30.90 2.92
CA THR A 552 -29.37 -30.69 4.29
C THR A 552 -28.64 -29.50 4.89
N ILE A 553 -29.40 -28.49 5.33
CA ILE A 553 -28.92 -27.25 5.94
C ILE A 553 -29.56 -27.16 7.34
N GLU A 554 -28.86 -27.63 8.37
CA GLU A 554 -29.45 -27.80 9.69
C GLU A 554 -28.66 -27.15 10.83
N GLY A 555 -29.35 -26.54 11.80
CA GLY A 555 -28.67 -26.05 13.01
C GLY A 555 -27.61 -24.98 12.74
N ASN A 556 -27.73 -24.16 11.70
CA ASN A 556 -26.78 -23.08 11.41
C ASN A 556 -27.28 -21.74 11.96
N ILE A 557 -26.36 -20.79 12.17
CA ILE A 557 -26.66 -19.42 12.57
C ILE A 557 -26.28 -18.47 11.42
N PHE A 558 -27.24 -17.67 10.96
CA PHE A 558 -27.03 -16.63 9.95
C PHE A 558 -27.22 -15.26 10.62
N TYR A 559 -26.16 -14.47 10.73
CA TYR A 559 -26.16 -13.16 11.37
C TYR A 559 -25.66 -12.05 10.43
N LYS A 560 -26.46 -11.01 10.17
CA LYS A 560 -26.05 -9.89 9.29
C LYS A 560 -25.60 -10.34 7.89
N MET A 561 -26.52 -10.98 7.17
CA MET A 561 -26.30 -11.36 5.78
C MET A 561 -26.50 -10.15 4.85
N GLY A 562 -25.75 -10.10 3.74
CA GLY A 562 -25.89 -9.08 2.70
C GLY A 562 -27.29 -9.03 2.10
N ASN A 563 -27.88 -10.20 1.85
CA ASN A 563 -29.25 -10.35 1.37
C ASN A 563 -29.97 -11.54 2.05
N SER A 564 -29.74 -12.77 1.60
CA SER A 564 -30.48 -13.94 2.08
C SER A 564 -29.62 -14.86 2.95
N GLY A 565 -30.24 -15.52 3.92
CA GLY A 565 -29.58 -16.61 4.66
C GLY A 565 -29.39 -17.83 3.76
N ILE A 566 -30.48 -18.30 3.17
CA ILE A 566 -30.49 -19.38 2.19
C ILE A 566 -31.20 -18.88 0.93
N LYS A 567 -30.58 -19.04 -0.24
CA LYS A 567 -31.21 -18.73 -1.52
C LYS A 567 -31.21 -19.96 -2.40
N ASN A 568 -32.37 -20.58 -2.55
CA ASN A 568 -32.56 -21.75 -3.37
C ASN A 568 -33.04 -21.33 -4.77
N ASN A 569 -32.21 -21.46 -5.80
CA ASN A 569 -32.58 -21.10 -7.17
C ASN A 569 -33.15 -22.31 -7.92
N MET A 570 -34.41 -22.64 -7.62
CA MET A 570 -35.18 -23.75 -8.22
C MET A 570 -34.60 -25.16 -7.99
N GLY A 571 -33.83 -25.34 -6.92
CA GLY A 571 -33.41 -26.65 -6.45
C GLY A 571 -34.56 -27.55 -6.00
N SER A 572 -34.27 -28.83 -5.79
CA SER A 572 -35.20 -29.82 -5.21
C SER A 572 -34.53 -30.54 -4.04
N TYR A 573 -35.33 -31.06 -3.12
CA TYR A 573 -34.82 -31.78 -1.95
C TYR A 573 -33.83 -30.96 -1.11
N ILE A 574 -34.02 -29.64 -1.05
CA ILE A 574 -33.32 -28.76 -0.11
C ILE A 574 -34.07 -28.78 1.22
N LYS A 575 -33.40 -29.26 2.27
CA LYS A 575 -33.95 -29.34 3.63
C LYS A 575 -33.28 -28.32 4.51
N ALA A 576 -34.05 -27.36 5.01
CA ALA A 576 -33.56 -26.35 5.95
C ALA A 576 -34.30 -26.48 7.29
N ASP A 577 -33.63 -26.97 8.32
CA ASP A 577 -34.24 -27.27 9.63
C ASP A 577 -33.43 -26.73 10.82
N ASN A 578 -34.12 -26.31 11.89
CA ASN A 578 -33.47 -25.94 13.17
C ASN A 578 -32.42 -24.79 13.06
N ASN A 579 -32.49 -23.94 12.05
CA ASN A 579 -31.55 -22.82 11.87
C ASN A 579 -32.02 -21.56 12.63
N ILE A 580 -31.08 -20.68 12.95
CA ILE A 580 -31.32 -19.36 13.55
C ILE A 580 -30.90 -18.28 12.56
N PHE A 581 -31.82 -17.36 12.25
CA PHE A 581 -31.58 -16.20 11.40
C PHE A 581 -31.71 -14.92 12.23
N VAL A 582 -30.64 -14.13 12.29
CA VAL A 582 -30.57 -12.87 13.02
C VAL A 582 -30.19 -11.74 12.08
N ASP A 583 -30.99 -10.68 12.05
CA ASP A 583 -30.75 -9.51 11.20
C ASP A 583 -30.47 -9.88 9.73
N THR A 584 -31.24 -10.83 9.20
CA THR A 584 -31.17 -11.31 7.82
C THR A 584 -32.33 -10.72 7.01
N TYR A 585 -32.05 -10.15 5.83
CA TYR A 585 -33.09 -9.47 5.03
C TYR A 585 -34.13 -10.45 4.48
N ILE A 586 -33.68 -11.60 3.96
CA ILE A 586 -34.53 -12.74 3.56
C ILE A 586 -33.98 -14.04 4.18
N PRO A 587 -34.61 -14.62 5.22
CA PRO A 587 -34.12 -15.86 5.82
C PRO A 587 -34.00 -17.02 4.81
N TYR A 588 -35.07 -17.27 4.04
CA TYR A 588 -35.09 -18.26 2.96
C TYR A 588 -35.73 -17.65 1.71
N ASP A 589 -35.00 -17.62 0.59
CA ASP A 589 -35.51 -17.22 -0.73
C ASP A 589 -35.71 -18.46 -1.60
N ASN A 590 -36.97 -18.81 -1.88
CA ASN A 590 -37.33 -19.81 -2.88
C ASN A 590 -37.41 -19.12 -4.25
N GLN A 591 -36.25 -18.91 -4.87
CA GLN A 591 -36.13 -18.08 -6.07
C GLN A 591 -36.68 -18.79 -7.33
N GLU A 592 -37.31 -18.02 -8.20
CA GLU A 592 -38.17 -18.50 -9.27
C GLU A 592 -37.62 -18.21 -10.68
N LEU A 593 -36.30 -18.01 -10.81
CA LEU A 593 -35.66 -17.39 -11.98
C LEU A 593 -36.04 -18.03 -13.33
N PHE A 594 -36.29 -19.34 -13.36
CA PHE A 594 -36.71 -20.12 -14.54
C PHE A 594 -38.04 -20.86 -14.34
N MET A 595 -38.85 -20.56 -13.32
CA MET A 595 -40.09 -21.31 -13.06
C MET A 595 -41.09 -21.09 -14.20
N GLY A 596 -41.59 -22.19 -14.78
CA GLY A 596 -42.52 -22.14 -15.90
C GLY A 596 -42.39 -23.30 -16.88
N ASP A 597 -43.49 -23.73 -17.48
CA ASP A 597 -43.58 -24.80 -18.49
C ASP A 597 -43.85 -24.26 -19.91
N GLY A 598 -43.61 -22.96 -20.12
CA GLY A 598 -43.78 -22.30 -21.41
C GLY A 598 -42.70 -22.69 -22.44
N PRO A 599 -42.99 -22.58 -23.76
CA PRO A 599 -42.02 -22.90 -24.80
C PRO A 599 -40.72 -22.09 -24.68
N GLY A 600 -39.58 -22.78 -24.74
CA GLY A 600 -38.26 -22.15 -24.65
C GLY A 600 -37.75 -21.91 -23.23
N ASN A 601 -38.41 -22.49 -22.21
CA ASN A 601 -37.93 -22.46 -20.83
C ASN A 601 -36.50 -23.03 -20.71
N LYS A 602 -35.71 -22.48 -19.78
CA LYS A 602 -34.30 -22.88 -19.57
C LYS A 602 -34.16 -24.35 -19.15
N VAL A 603 -35.13 -24.89 -18.41
CA VAL A 603 -35.18 -26.32 -18.06
C VAL A 603 -35.20 -27.18 -19.34
N ASP A 604 -36.06 -26.84 -20.32
CA ASP A 604 -36.16 -27.60 -21.57
C ASP A 604 -34.94 -27.47 -22.48
N THR A 605 -34.36 -26.27 -22.53
CA THR A 605 -33.30 -25.96 -23.49
C THR A 605 -31.90 -26.31 -22.98
N ALA A 606 -31.66 -26.14 -21.67
CA ALA A 606 -30.32 -26.30 -21.08
C ALA A 606 -30.17 -27.58 -20.22
N TYR A 607 -31.18 -27.99 -19.46
CA TYR A 607 -31.04 -29.04 -18.44
C TYR A 607 -31.63 -30.39 -18.84
N MET A 608 -32.89 -30.42 -19.29
CA MET A 608 -33.63 -31.64 -19.62
C MET A 608 -32.90 -32.55 -20.63
N PRO A 609 -32.24 -32.04 -21.69
CA PRO A 609 -31.46 -32.88 -22.59
C PRO A 609 -30.25 -33.52 -21.89
N GLN A 610 -29.55 -32.77 -21.03
CA GLN A 610 -28.39 -33.26 -20.29
C GLN A 610 -28.80 -34.34 -19.27
N TRP A 611 -29.89 -34.11 -18.53
CA TRP A 611 -30.43 -35.11 -17.60
C TRP A 611 -30.82 -36.40 -18.31
N LYS A 612 -31.54 -36.33 -19.44
CA LYS A 612 -31.91 -37.54 -20.18
C LYS A 612 -30.67 -38.32 -20.64
N ALA A 613 -29.66 -37.63 -21.15
CA ALA A 613 -28.40 -38.26 -21.56
C ALA A 613 -27.67 -38.91 -20.38
N LEU A 614 -27.57 -38.22 -19.24
CA LEU A 614 -26.96 -38.74 -18.02
C LEU A 614 -27.67 -40.00 -17.52
N PHE A 615 -29.00 -39.97 -17.42
CA PHE A 615 -29.78 -41.12 -16.95
C PHE A 615 -29.69 -42.29 -17.94
N GLU A 616 -29.77 -42.04 -19.25
CA GLU A 616 -29.57 -43.08 -20.27
C GLU A 616 -28.17 -43.72 -20.18
N GLN A 617 -27.12 -42.91 -20.01
CA GLN A 617 -25.73 -43.37 -19.88
C GLN A 617 -25.53 -44.27 -18.66
N ASN A 618 -26.27 -44.06 -17.58
CA ASN A 618 -26.15 -44.78 -16.32
C ASN A 618 -27.23 -45.87 -16.12
N ASP A 619 -27.95 -46.28 -17.18
CA ASP A 619 -29.08 -47.23 -17.10
C ASP A 619 -30.11 -46.84 -16.02
N ASN A 620 -30.44 -45.54 -15.97
CA ASN A 620 -31.26 -44.88 -14.95
C ASN A 620 -30.78 -45.15 -13.51
N PHE A 621 -29.47 -45.31 -13.33
CA PHE A 621 -28.81 -45.69 -12.07
C PHE A 621 -29.29 -47.04 -11.51
N ALA A 622 -29.95 -47.89 -12.32
CA ALA A 622 -30.47 -49.17 -11.88
C ALA A 622 -29.35 -50.10 -11.38
N GLY A 623 -29.47 -50.56 -10.12
CA GLY A 623 -28.48 -51.45 -9.52
C GLY A 623 -27.14 -50.79 -9.16
N THR A 624 -27.06 -49.47 -9.17
CA THR A 624 -25.89 -48.72 -8.67
C THR A 624 -26.13 -48.24 -7.22
N PRO A 625 -25.06 -47.92 -6.46
CA PRO A 625 -25.19 -47.37 -5.10
C PRO A 625 -26.02 -46.08 -5.02
N TYR A 626 -26.12 -45.32 -6.12
CA TYR A 626 -26.91 -44.09 -6.16
C TYR A 626 -28.39 -44.31 -5.86
N LEU A 627 -29.02 -45.38 -6.35
CA LEU A 627 -30.44 -45.65 -6.04
C LEU A 627 -30.63 -46.21 -4.63
N GLU A 628 -29.60 -46.80 -4.03
CA GLU A 628 -29.66 -47.24 -2.63
C GLU A 628 -29.56 -46.06 -1.68
N GLN A 629 -28.65 -45.12 -1.97
CA GLN A 629 -28.40 -43.92 -1.15
C GLN A 629 -29.43 -42.82 -1.41
N TYR A 630 -29.86 -42.63 -2.67
CA TYR A 630 -30.75 -41.56 -3.14
C TYR A 630 -31.95 -42.14 -3.91
N PRO A 631 -32.88 -42.82 -3.22
CA PRO A 631 -33.98 -43.56 -3.86
C PRO A 631 -34.91 -42.69 -4.71
N GLU A 632 -34.97 -41.38 -4.44
CA GLU A 632 -35.76 -40.41 -5.21
C GLU A 632 -35.29 -40.24 -6.66
N LEU A 633 -34.03 -40.57 -6.99
CA LEU A 633 -33.54 -40.57 -8.37
C LEU A 633 -34.36 -41.51 -9.27
N ALA A 634 -34.96 -42.57 -8.72
CA ALA A 634 -35.82 -43.49 -9.47
C ALA A 634 -37.08 -42.81 -10.05
N ASN A 635 -37.54 -41.71 -9.43
CA ASN A 635 -38.74 -40.98 -9.83
C ASN A 635 -38.40 -39.61 -10.45
N PHE A 636 -37.13 -39.34 -10.79
CA PHE A 636 -36.66 -38.01 -11.18
C PHE A 636 -37.48 -37.36 -12.32
N PHE A 637 -37.90 -38.13 -13.32
CA PHE A 637 -38.71 -37.64 -14.45
C PHE A 637 -40.23 -37.69 -14.22
N ASP A 638 -40.70 -38.29 -13.12
CA ASP A 638 -42.10 -38.25 -12.71
C ASP A 638 -42.43 -36.97 -11.92
N GLU A 639 -41.40 -36.32 -11.37
CA GLU A 639 -41.51 -35.09 -10.60
C GLU A 639 -41.63 -33.84 -11.49
N ASN A 640 -42.26 -32.78 -10.96
CA ASN A 640 -42.41 -31.52 -11.67
C ASN A 640 -41.12 -30.68 -11.58
N ARG A 641 -40.26 -30.79 -12.59
CA ARG A 641 -38.98 -30.04 -12.65
C ARG A 641 -39.15 -28.55 -13.00
N TYR A 642 -40.33 -28.12 -13.45
CA TYR A 642 -40.62 -26.71 -13.75
C TYR A 642 -41.11 -25.94 -12.51
N TYR A 643 -41.74 -26.66 -11.57
CA TYR A 643 -42.24 -26.13 -10.31
C TYR A 643 -41.90 -27.11 -9.17
N PRO A 644 -40.64 -27.15 -8.71
CA PRO A 644 -40.23 -28.04 -7.65
C PRO A 644 -40.96 -27.76 -6.34
N ASP A 645 -41.57 -28.79 -5.74
CA ASP A 645 -42.37 -28.72 -4.52
C ASP A 645 -41.82 -29.64 -3.41
N THR A 646 -40.56 -30.03 -3.47
CA THR A 646 -39.94 -31.01 -2.54
C THR A 646 -39.11 -30.37 -1.43
N ASN A 647 -38.96 -29.04 -1.45
CA ASN A 647 -38.10 -28.31 -0.52
C ASN A 647 -38.81 -28.07 0.81
N THR A 648 -38.06 -28.04 1.91
CA THR A 648 -38.58 -27.85 3.26
C THR A 648 -37.83 -26.73 3.98
N PHE A 649 -38.57 -25.93 4.75
CA PHE A 649 -38.05 -24.89 5.63
C PHE A 649 -38.78 -24.96 6.97
N THR A 650 -38.23 -25.73 7.92
CA THR A 650 -38.95 -26.15 9.12
C THR A 650 -38.24 -25.85 10.43
N ASN A 651 -39.00 -25.59 11.48
CA ASN A 651 -38.48 -25.45 12.85
C ASN A 651 -37.36 -24.39 13.01
N ASN A 652 -37.34 -23.34 12.19
CA ASN A 652 -36.32 -22.30 12.24
C ASN A 652 -36.76 -21.11 13.11
N VAL A 653 -35.79 -20.34 13.61
CA VAL A 653 -36.01 -19.08 14.33
C VAL A 653 -35.58 -17.92 13.46
N VAL A 654 -36.42 -16.89 13.33
CA VAL A 654 -36.08 -15.63 12.65
C VAL A 654 -36.26 -14.48 13.63
N TYR A 655 -35.21 -13.71 13.88
CA TYR A 655 -35.26 -12.57 14.78
C TYR A 655 -34.45 -11.39 14.23
N ASN A 656 -35.11 -10.31 13.86
CA ASN A 656 -34.43 -9.10 13.39
C ASN A 656 -34.69 -7.94 14.36
N LYS A 657 -33.60 -7.30 14.80
CA LYS A 657 -33.61 -6.12 15.66
C LYS A 657 -33.18 -4.86 14.89
N ALA A 658 -32.17 -4.99 14.03
CA ALA A 658 -31.57 -3.88 13.29
C ALA A 658 -31.99 -3.85 11.82
N VAL A 659 -32.21 -5.02 11.19
CA VAL A 659 -32.52 -5.10 9.75
C VAL A 659 -34.02 -5.27 9.51
N GLN A 660 -34.63 -4.37 8.77
CA GLN A 660 -36.02 -4.56 8.34
C GLN A 660 -36.08 -5.67 7.29
N ARG A 661 -36.83 -6.75 7.56
CA ARG A 661 -37.05 -7.84 6.59
C ARG A 661 -37.75 -7.35 5.33
N SER A 662 -37.49 -8.04 4.22
CA SER A 662 -38.23 -7.82 2.97
C SER A 662 -39.73 -7.93 3.19
N LYS A 663 -40.51 -7.08 2.50
CA LYS A 663 -41.98 -7.14 2.52
C LYS A 663 -42.53 -8.39 1.80
N ASP A 664 -41.69 -9.07 1.03
CA ASP A 664 -42.06 -10.22 0.21
C ASP A 664 -41.88 -11.56 0.95
N VAL A 665 -41.41 -11.54 2.21
CA VAL A 665 -41.39 -12.74 3.06
C VAL A 665 -42.76 -12.97 3.71
N ASP A 666 -43.11 -14.24 3.86
CA ASP A 666 -44.36 -14.68 4.48
C ASP A 666 -44.29 -14.73 6.01
N ALA A 667 -45.33 -15.26 6.64
CA ALA A 667 -45.40 -15.41 8.09
C ALA A 667 -44.45 -16.47 8.67
N GLN A 668 -43.87 -17.33 7.82
CA GLN A 668 -42.87 -18.32 8.20
C GLN A 668 -41.44 -17.77 8.04
N GLY A 669 -41.27 -16.60 7.39
CA GLY A 669 -39.98 -15.98 7.15
C GLY A 669 -39.35 -16.38 5.81
N ALA A 670 -40.12 -17.01 4.91
CA ALA A 670 -39.66 -17.38 3.58
C ALA A 670 -40.25 -16.46 2.51
N ARG A 671 -39.47 -16.16 1.47
CA ARG A 671 -39.99 -15.59 0.22
C ARG A 671 -40.32 -16.75 -0.72
N ASP A 672 -41.61 -17.00 -0.93
CA ASP A 672 -42.11 -18.10 -1.77
C ASP A 672 -43.38 -17.65 -2.52
N VAL A 673 -43.23 -17.11 -3.73
CA VAL A 673 -44.32 -16.43 -4.44
C VAL A 673 -45.32 -17.44 -5.01
N ASN A 674 -44.87 -18.61 -5.45
CA ASN A 674 -45.73 -19.67 -5.97
C ASN A 674 -46.27 -20.66 -4.92
N GLN A 675 -45.92 -20.51 -3.63
CA GLN A 675 -46.37 -21.39 -2.54
C GLN A 675 -45.98 -22.86 -2.73
N LEU A 676 -44.74 -23.10 -3.16
CA LEU A 676 -44.19 -24.44 -3.43
C LEU A 676 -43.31 -24.95 -2.28
N LEU A 677 -42.86 -24.08 -1.38
CA LEU A 677 -42.01 -24.44 -0.25
C LEU A 677 -42.86 -25.02 0.89
N HIS A 678 -42.44 -26.16 1.42
CA HIS A 678 -43.02 -26.69 2.65
C HIS A 678 -42.43 -25.97 3.88
N ALA A 679 -42.99 -24.79 4.18
CA ALA A 679 -42.61 -23.99 5.33
C ALA A 679 -43.56 -24.20 6.52
N GLU A 680 -43.06 -24.77 7.63
CA GLU A 680 -43.86 -25.00 8.84
C GLU A 680 -43.04 -25.00 10.14
N GLY A 681 -43.68 -24.73 11.27
CA GLY A 681 -43.03 -24.79 12.58
C GLY A 681 -42.00 -23.68 12.84
N ASN A 682 -41.83 -22.72 11.93
CA ASN A 682 -40.89 -21.62 12.11
C ASN A 682 -41.45 -20.56 13.06
N TRP A 683 -40.56 -19.94 13.85
CA TRP A 683 -40.90 -18.81 14.71
C TRP A 683 -40.24 -17.53 14.21
N VAL A 684 -41.03 -16.69 13.54
CA VAL A 684 -40.67 -15.29 13.29
C VAL A 684 -40.92 -14.49 14.56
N ALA A 685 -39.86 -14.29 15.34
CA ALA A 685 -39.92 -13.70 16.67
C ALA A 685 -39.99 -12.17 16.62
N ASP A 686 -40.86 -11.61 17.47
CA ASP A 686 -41.01 -10.17 17.73
C ASP A 686 -40.22 -9.71 18.97
N GLN A 687 -39.58 -10.65 19.64
CA GLN A 687 -38.73 -10.47 20.82
C GLN A 687 -37.58 -11.47 20.79
N ASP A 688 -36.56 -11.23 21.60
CA ASP A 688 -35.41 -12.13 21.75
C ASP A 688 -35.87 -13.58 22.03
N PRO A 689 -35.42 -14.57 21.24
CA PRO A 689 -35.82 -15.97 21.39
C PRO A 689 -35.26 -16.65 22.65
N GLY A 690 -34.32 -16.00 23.35
CA GLY A 690 -33.69 -16.48 24.58
C GLY A 690 -32.16 -16.59 24.48
N PHE A 691 -31.53 -15.73 23.68
CA PHE A 691 -30.06 -15.68 23.55
C PHE A 691 -29.40 -15.36 24.89
N GLU A 692 -28.18 -15.85 25.11
CA GLU A 692 -27.37 -15.55 26.30
C GLU A 692 -27.01 -14.06 26.34
N ASP A 693 -26.34 -13.55 25.30
CA ASP A 693 -25.99 -12.13 25.14
C ASP A 693 -25.96 -11.69 23.66
N LEU A 694 -27.12 -11.28 23.15
CA LEU A 694 -27.26 -10.73 21.80
C LEU A 694 -26.34 -9.52 21.53
N ALA A 695 -26.07 -8.67 22.53
CA ALA A 695 -25.27 -7.47 22.31
C ALA A 695 -23.79 -7.79 22.10
N ALA A 696 -23.31 -8.90 22.67
CA ALA A 696 -21.98 -9.43 22.47
C ALA A 696 -21.87 -10.37 21.25
N GLY A 697 -22.97 -10.68 20.56
CA GLY A 697 -23.00 -11.67 19.48
C GLY A 697 -23.01 -13.13 19.97
N ASP A 698 -23.37 -13.36 21.23
CA ASP A 698 -23.46 -14.70 21.82
C ASP A 698 -24.87 -15.29 21.62
N PHE A 699 -24.97 -16.16 20.63
CA PHE A 699 -26.23 -16.78 20.20
C PHE A 699 -26.56 -18.10 20.91
N ARG A 700 -25.81 -18.47 21.96
CA ARG A 700 -26.20 -19.60 22.83
C ARG A 700 -27.58 -19.35 23.41
N LEU A 701 -28.34 -20.42 23.59
CA LEU A 701 -29.69 -20.37 24.14
C LEU A 701 -29.69 -20.77 25.62
N LYS A 702 -30.32 -19.95 26.46
CA LYS A 702 -30.55 -20.26 27.88
C LYS A 702 -31.37 -21.54 28.02
N ASP A 703 -31.17 -22.30 29.10
CA ASP A 703 -31.96 -23.52 29.39
C ASP A 703 -33.48 -23.30 29.39
N ASP A 704 -33.93 -22.09 29.73
CA ASP A 704 -35.33 -21.67 29.75
C ASP A 704 -35.73 -20.77 28.58
N ALA A 705 -34.94 -20.75 27.51
CA ALA A 705 -35.18 -19.95 26.30
C ALA A 705 -36.58 -20.21 25.73
N ALA A 706 -37.23 -19.12 25.30
CA ALA A 706 -38.60 -19.16 24.82
C ALA A 706 -38.78 -20.03 23.57
N VAL A 707 -37.73 -20.17 22.76
CA VAL A 707 -37.72 -21.00 21.55
C VAL A 707 -38.13 -22.45 21.83
N PHE A 708 -37.63 -23.08 22.91
CA PHE A 708 -37.93 -24.48 23.22
C PHE A 708 -39.42 -24.73 23.50
N ALA A 709 -40.13 -23.72 23.99
CA ALA A 709 -41.57 -23.79 24.19
C ALA A 709 -42.36 -23.47 22.92
N ARG A 710 -41.81 -22.64 22.02
CA ARG A 710 -42.46 -22.18 20.78
C ARG A 710 -42.31 -23.17 19.63
N ILE A 711 -41.17 -23.83 19.54
CA ILE A 711 -40.84 -24.83 18.53
C ILE A 711 -40.50 -26.13 19.28
N PRO A 712 -41.49 -27.01 19.55
CA PRO A 712 -41.25 -28.25 20.26
C PRO A 712 -40.26 -29.14 19.50
N GLY A 713 -39.16 -29.50 20.14
CA GLY A 713 -38.09 -30.31 19.53
C GLY A 713 -36.95 -29.49 18.92
N PHE A 714 -36.98 -28.15 19.01
CA PHE A 714 -35.84 -27.32 18.64
C PHE A 714 -34.61 -27.69 19.47
N GLU A 715 -33.49 -27.92 18.80
CA GLU A 715 -32.23 -28.30 19.41
C GLU A 715 -31.30 -27.08 19.49
N ALA A 716 -30.64 -26.89 20.64
CA ALA A 716 -29.65 -25.82 20.77
C ALA A 716 -28.45 -26.10 19.86
N ILE A 717 -28.06 -25.08 19.09
CA ILE A 717 -26.85 -25.13 18.25
C ILE A 717 -25.62 -25.12 19.17
N PRO A 718 -24.64 -26.03 19.00
CA PRO A 718 -23.44 -26.12 19.85
C PRO A 718 -22.44 -24.99 19.53
N PHE A 719 -22.83 -23.75 19.82
CA PHE A 719 -22.10 -22.54 19.44
C PHE A 719 -20.65 -22.53 19.93
N GLU A 720 -20.38 -23.10 21.11
CA GLU A 720 -19.04 -23.23 21.67
C GLU A 720 -18.12 -24.20 20.94
N GLN A 721 -18.62 -24.99 19.99
CA GLN A 721 -17.81 -25.88 19.14
C GLN A 721 -17.49 -25.26 17.79
N ILE A 722 -18.09 -24.11 17.45
CA ILE A 722 -17.90 -23.44 16.17
C ILE A 722 -16.55 -22.69 16.15
N GLY A 723 -15.90 -22.72 14.99
CA GLY A 723 -14.61 -22.06 14.78
C GLY A 723 -13.44 -22.87 15.34
N THR A 724 -12.30 -22.19 15.47
CA THR A 724 -11.04 -22.80 15.86
C THR A 724 -10.91 -22.98 17.38
N HIS A 725 -10.18 -24.02 17.79
CA HIS A 725 -9.93 -24.38 19.19
C HIS A 725 -8.45 -24.62 19.43
N GLY A 726 -7.94 -24.19 20.58
CA GLY A 726 -6.54 -24.41 20.94
C GLY A 726 -5.58 -23.51 20.17
N LYS A 727 -4.37 -24.01 19.89
CA LYS A 727 -3.32 -23.26 19.20
C LYS A 727 -3.37 -23.58 17.72
N ILE A 728 -3.44 -22.53 16.90
CA ILE A 728 -3.45 -22.62 15.43
C ILE A 728 -2.11 -22.11 14.90
N GLY A 729 -1.64 -22.73 13.82
CA GLY A 729 -0.32 -22.49 13.27
C GLY A 729 0.78 -23.08 14.15
N LEU A 730 1.98 -22.51 14.04
CA LEU A 730 3.13 -22.95 14.81
C LEU A 730 2.89 -22.80 16.32
N THR A 731 3.10 -23.87 17.07
CA THR A 731 2.92 -23.83 18.53
C THR A 731 3.93 -22.94 19.25
N ALA A 732 5.09 -22.71 18.61
CA ALA A 732 6.12 -21.80 19.10
C ALA A 732 5.85 -20.32 18.77
N SER A 733 4.93 -20.01 17.84
CA SER A 733 4.63 -18.62 17.47
C SER A 733 3.85 -17.90 18.58
N PRO A 734 4.10 -16.60 18.81
CA PRO A 734 3.32 -15.82 19.77
C PRO A 734 1.86 -15.68 19.33
N ASP A 735 0.94 -15.53 20.28
CA ASP A 735 -0.49 -15.30 19.98
C ASP A 735 -0.76 -13.88 19.46
N THR A 736 0.14 -12.94 19.75
CA THR A 736 0.05 -11.55 19.32
C THR A 736 1.38 -11.07 18.76
N VAL A 737 1.33 -10.24 17.71
CA VAL A 737 2.50 -9.56 17.15
C VAL A 737 2.59 -8.19 17.79
N GLU A 738 3.66 -7.96 18.57
CA GLU A 738 3.89 -6.70 19.26
C GLU A 738 4.20 -5.56 18.28
N LEU A 739 3.60 -4.39 18.50
CA LEU A 739 3.92 -3.18 17.75
C LEU A 739 5.28 -2.64 18.19
N ALA A 740 6.29 -2.75 17.32
CA ALA A 740 7.64 -2.26 17.57
C ALA A 740 7.78 -0.74 17.35
N GLY A 741 6.97 -0.16 16.46
CA GLY A 741 7.03 1.27 16.15
C GLY A 741 5.89 1.76 15.27
N VAL A 742 5.90 3.06 15.04
CA VAL A 742 5.08 3.75 14.04
C VAL A 742 6.05 4.60 13.23
N ALA A 743 5.93 4.60 11.90
CA ALA A 743 6.84 5.35 11.04
C ALA A 743 6.11 5.92 9.82
N PHE A 744 6.45 7.15 9.43
CA PHE A 744 6.01 7.69 8.16
C PHE A 744 6.88 7.14 7.03
N PRO A 745 6.30 6.84 5.86
CA PRO A 745 7.10 6.55 4.68
C PRO A 745 8.00 7.72 4.30
N SER A 746 7.69 8.97 4.64
CA SER A 746 8.57 10.11 4.35
C SER A 746 8.67 11.05 5.55
N SER A 747 9.88 11.55 5.83
CA SER A 747 10.12 12.49 6.94
C SER A 747 9.62 13.90 6.66
N SER A 748 9.34 14.20 5.40
CA SER A 748 8.74 15.46 4.97
C SER A 748 7.88 15.27 3.73
N VAL A 749 6.81 16.03 3.61
CA VAL A 749 5.92 16.11 2.44
C VAL A 749 5.73 17.58 2.08
N THR A 750 5.69 17.90 0.79
CA THR A 750 5.30 19.24 0.31
C THR A 750 3.94 19.15 -0.34
N LEU A 751 2.99 19.97 0.12
CA LEU A 751 1.65 20.07 -0.42
C LEU A 751 1.47 21.44 -1.08
N GLU A 752 0.71 21.50 -2.17
CA GLU A 752 0.29 22.77 -2.72
C GLU A 752 -0.91 23.30 -1.93
N LEU A 753 -0.95 24.62 -1.71
CA LEU A 753 -2.06 25.28 -1.03
C LEU A 753 -3.43 24.85 -1.61
N GLY A 754 -4.39 24.54 -0.74
CA GLY A 754 -5.75 24.12 -1.12
C GLY A 754 -5.90 22.62 -1.43
N THR A 755 -4.80 21.87 -1.55
CA THR A 755 -4.80 20.42 -1.83
C THR A 755 -4.91 19.57 -0.57
N LYS A 756 -5.27 18.30 -0.76
CA LYS A 756 -5.21 17.25 0.26
C LYS A 756 -4.32 16.12 -0.22
N ALA A 757 -3.59 15.49 0.70
CA ALA A 757 -2.85 14.27 0.41
C ALA A 757 -2.74 13.36 1.63
N PRO A 758 -2.63 12.04 1.44
CA PRO A 758 -2.37 11.13 2.54
C PRO A 758 -0.97 11.38 3.11
N VAL A 759 -0.92 11.68 4.41
CA VAL A 759 0.30 11.70 5.23
C VAL A 759 0.08 10.70 6.35
N ARG A 760 0.06 9.41 5.96
CA ARG A 760 -0.25 8.28 6.84
C ARG A 760 1.03 7.63 7.35
N ALA A 761 1.08 7.36 8.65
CA ALA A 761 2.12 6.53 9.24
C ALA A 761 1.69 5.06 9.21
N GLU A 762 2.68 4.17 9.12
CA GLU A 762 2.49 2.72 9.10
C GLU A 762 2.92 2.14 10.47
N PRO A 763 2.16 1.15 11.00
CA PRO A 763 2.63 0.35 12.13
C PRO A 763 3.80 -0.54 11.68
N ILE A 764 4.76 -0.77 12.58
CA ILE A 764 5.94 -1.60 12.35
C ILE A 764 5.99 -2.67 13.43
N PRO A 765 5.93 -3.99 13.10
CA PRO A 765 5.60 -4.52 11.77
C PRO A 765 4.16 -4.18 11.35
N TRP A 766 3.87 -4.32 10.06
CA TRP A 766 2.57 -3.97 9.48
C TRP A 766 1.42 -4.84 10.01
N ASN A 767 1.72 -6.08 10.40
CA ASN A 767 0.79 -7.08 10.93
C ASN A 767 0.75 -7.13 12.47
N ALA A 768 1.21 -6.07 13.16
CA ALA A 768 1.06 -5.97 14.60
C ALA A 768 -0.41 -6.12 15.03
N SER A 769 -0.69 -6.80 16.14
CA SER A 769 -2.08 -7.07 16.57
C SER A 769 -2.85 -5.80 16.94
N GLU A 770 -2.15 -4.71 17.29
CA GLU A 770 -2.74 -3.44 17.72
C GLU A 770 -2.20 -2.26 16.89
N THR A 771 -2.78 -2.00 15.72
CA THR A 771 -2.27 -1.04 14.70
C THR A 771 -2.83 0.37 14.81
N GLY A 772 -3.74 0.66 15.75
CA GLY A 772 -4.43 1.94 15.81
C GLY A 772 -3.48 3.13 15.96
N ILE A 773 -3.57 4.13 15.08
CA ILE A 773 -2.76 5.36 15.09
C ILE A 773 -3.68 6.58 15.27
N ALA A 774 -3.20 7.58 16.00
CA ALA A 774 -3.81 8.89 16.16
C ALA A 774 -2.90 9.98 15.58
N TYR A 775 -3.50 10.95 14.87
CA TYR A 775 -2.77 12.03 14.21
C TYR A 775 -3.04 13.38 14.89
N SER A 776 -2.06 14.28 14.81
CA SER A 776 -2.19 15.68 15.23
C SER A 776 -1.26 16.56 14.39
N SER A 777 -1.60 17.84 14.23
CA SER A 777 -0.76 18.83 13.56
C SER A 777 -0.26 19.87 14.57
N SER A 778 1.00 20.27 14.45
CA SER A 778 1.59 21.35 15.26
C SER A 778 1.00 22.73 14.92
N ASP A 779 0.49 22.90 13.69
CA ASP A 779 -0.25 24.09 13.26
C ASP A 779 -1.37 23.70 12.28
N PRO A 780 -2.57 23.38 12.80
CA PRO A 780 -3.73 23.04 11.99
C PRO A 780 -4.21 24.16 11.05
N ASN A 781 -3.73 25.40 11.19
CA ASN A 781 -4.07 26.47 10.24
C ASN A 781 -3.15 26.48 9.02
N VAL A 782 -1.97 25.85 9.12
CA VAL A 782 -1.04 25.65 8.01
C VAL A 782 -1.36 24.33 7.32
N ALA A 783 -1.35 23.22 8.06
CA ALA A 783 -1.77 21.91 7.57
C ALA A 783 -2.64 21.22 8.62
N ALA A 784 -3.92 21.00 8.31
CA ALA A 784 -4.80 20.19 9.14
C ALA A 784 -4.63 18.71 8.79
N VAL A 785 -4.84 17.81 9.76
CA VAL A 785 -4.82 16.37 9.53
C VAL A 785 -6.04 15.73 10.18
N ASP A 786 -6.69 14.82 9.47
CA ASP A 786 -7.85 14.11 9.98
C ASP A 786 -7.47 12.81 10.73
N ALA A 787 -8.48 12.06 11.18
CA ALA A 787 -8.26 10.80 11.90
C ALA A 787 -7.67 9.68 11.03
N GLY A 788 -7.83 9.76 9.70
CA GLY A 788 -7.29 8.83 8.71
C GLY A 788 -5.89 9.20 8.22
N GLY A 789 -5.29 10.28 8.73
CA GLY A 789 -3.99 10.77 8.30
C GLY A 789 -4.03 11.48 6.95
N GLU A 790 -5.18 12.00 6.52
CA GLU A 790 -5.27 12.87 5.34
C GLU A 790 -4.95 14.31 5.75
N ALA A 791 -3.92 14.89 5.15
CA ALA A 791 -3.46 16.24 5.42
C ALA A 791 -4.04 17.23 4.40
N GLU A 792 -4.62 18.33 4.87
CA GLU A 792 -5.15 19.43 4.06
C GLU A 792 -4.26 20.67 4.19
N ALA A 793 -3.78 21.18 3.06
CA ALA A 793 -2.92 22.35 2.98
C ALA A 793 -3.74 23.66 3.01
N LEU A 794 -3.69 24.38 4.14
CA LEU A 794 -4.61 25.49 4.43
C LEU A 794 -3.96 26.87 4.34
N ALA A 795 -2.69 26.99 4.74
CA ALA A 795 -1.93 28.23 4.61
C ALA A 795 -0.45 27.94 4.33
N PRO A 796 0.23 28.81 3.56
CA PRO A 796 1.66 28.67 3.33
C PRO A 796 2.47 28.66 4.62
N GLY A 797 3.39 27.72 4.75
CA GLY A 797 4.18 27.54 5.96
C GLY A 797 4.63 26.11 6.15
N THR A 798 5.08 25.79 7.36
CA THR A 798 5.41 24.42 7.76
C THR A 798 4.64 24.03 9.01
N ALA A 799 4.16 22.80 9.04
CA ALA A 799 3.55 22.17 10.19
C ALA A 799 4.13 20.76 10.35
N VAL A 800 4.22 20.27 11.58
CA VAL A 800 4.63 18.89 11.86
C VAL A 800 3.39 18.07 12.14
N ILE A 801 3.16 17.03 11.33
CA ILE A 801 2.16 16.01 11.62
C ILE A 801 2.80 14.95 12.51
N THR A 802 2.22 14.69 13.67
CA THR A 802 2.64 13.65 14.61
C THR A 802 1.65 12.50 14.59
N ALA A 803 2.14 11.30 14.31
CA ALA A 803 1.42 10.04 14.45
C ALA A 803 1.81 9.36 15.77
N VAL A 804 0.84 8.91 16.55
CA VAL A 804 1.04 8.26 17.85
C VAL A 804 0.24 6.96 17.88
N SER A 805 0.85 5.86 18.32
CA SER A 805 0.12 4.61 18.54
C SER A 805 -0.92 4.79 19.65
N LYS A 806 -2.14 4.31 19.40
CA LYS A 806 -3.23 4.27 20.39
C LYS A 806 -2.94 3.24 21.49
N ALA A 807 -2.28 2.14 21.15
CA ALA A 807 -1.93 1.08 22.09
C ALA A 807 -0.74 1.48 22.98
N ASN A 808 0.25 2.18 22.42
CA ASN A 808 1.41 2.65 23.16
C ASN A 808 1.81 4.09 22.76
N PRO A 809 1.36 5.12 23.50
CA PRO A 809 1.66 6.51 23.19
C PRO A 809 3.15 6.90 23.22
N ALA A 810 4.05 6.03 23.70
CA ALA A 810 5.50 6.24 23.60
C ALA A 810 6.03 5.99 22.18
N LEU A 811 5.31 5.20 21.37
CA LEU A 811 5.62 4.96 19.96
C LEU A 811 4.98 6.07 19.13
N LYS A 812 5.81 6.94 18.56
CA LYS A 812 5.38 8.05 17.72
C LYS A 812 6.35 8.33 16.59
N ALA A 813 5.83 8.89 15.50
CA ALA A 813 6.62 9.43 14.40
C ALA A 813 6.15 10.84 14.06
N GLU A 814 7.02 11.59 13.39
CA GLU A 814 6.78 12.96 12.97
C GLU A 814 7.11 13.09 11.47
N CYS A 815 6.28 13.83 10.75
CA CYS A 815 6.46 14.20 9.34
C CYS A 815 6.31 15.72 9.20
N GLU A 816 7.29 16.38 8.61
CA GLU A 816 7.20 17.81 8.30
C GLU A 816 6.38 18.03 7.03
N VAL A 817 5.24 18.71 7.14
CA VAL A 817 4.42 19.14 6.01
C VAL A 817 4.76 20.59 5.68
N THR A 818 5.31 20.81 4.50
CA THR A 818 5.50 22.15 3.93
C THR A 818 4.34 22.46 3.00
N VAL A 819 3.59 23.51 3.28
CA VAL A 819 2.58 24.03 2.36
C VAL A 819 3.22 25.11 1.49
N ALA A 820 3.37 24.79 0.22
CA ALA A 820 3.87 25.72 -0.78
C ALA A 820 2.74 26.62 -1.29
N ASP A 821 3.07 27.88 -1.59
CA ASP A 821 2.12 28.88 -2.11
C ASP A 821 1.38 28.44 -3.37
N GLY A 822 1.93 27.53 -4.18
CA GLY A 822 1.35 27.10 -5.46
C GLY A 822 0.96 28.28 -6.36
N ASP A 823 -0.19 28.15 -7.02
CA ASP A 823 -0.85 29.25 -7.76
C ASP A 823 -1.45 30.33 -6.84
N GLY A 824 -1.52 30.06 -5.54
CA GLY A 824 -2.02 30.95 -4.50
C GLY A 824 -3.50 30.75 -4.19
N VAL A 825 -4.17 29.75 -4.78
CA VAL A 825 -5.58 29.46 -4.58
C VAL A 825 -5.77 28.61 -3.32
N MET A 826 -6.49 29.16 -2.34
CA MET A 826 -6.86 28.46 -1.10
C MET A 826 -8.10 27.59 -1.27
N HIS A 827 -9.03 28.02 -2.12
CA HIS A 827 -10.27 27.31 -2.41
C HIS A 827 -10.88 27.83 -3.71
N PHE A 828 -11.43 26.95 -4.54
CA PHE A 828 -12.12 27.30 -5.77
C PHE A 828 -13.37 26.45 -5.94
N THR A 829 -14.43 27.04 -6.48
CA THR A 829 -15.67 26.35 -6.84
C THR A 829 -16.31 27.03 -8.05
N ASP A 830 -16.49 26.26 -9.12
CA ASP A 830 -17.16 26.62 -10.38
C ASP A 830 -18.56 26.00 -10.51
N PHE A 831 -18.98 25.19 -9.53
CA PHE A 831 -20.29 24.54 -9.44
C PHE A 831 -20.66 23.56 -10.58
N GLU A 832 -19.73 23.27 -11.50
CA GLU A 832 -19.94 22.34 -12.63
C GLU A 832 -20.21 20.90 -12.16
N SER A 833 -19.62 20.50 -11.03
CA SER A 833 -19.81 19.21 -10.38
C SER A 833 -20.83 19.23 -9.23
N GLY A 834 -21.64 20.29 -9.12
CA GLY A 834 -22.67 20.45 -8.10
C GLY A 834 -22.30 21.42 -6.98
N GLY A 835 -22.83 21.19 -5.78
CA GLY A 835 -22.75 22.15 -4.66
C GLY A 835 -21.37 22.36 -4.05
N ASN A 836 -20.43 21.41 -4.19
CA ASN A 836 -19.04 21.53 -3.73
C ASN A 836 -18.89 22.06 -2.28
N GLY A 837 -19.73 21.54 -1.37
CA GLY A 837 -19.75 21.92 0.05
C GLY A 837 -20.59 23.15 0.38
N TRP A 838 -21.07 23.90 -0.62
CA TRP A 838 -22.09 24.93 -0.41
C TRP A 838 -23.46 24.28 -0.16
N PRO A 839 -24.33 24.87 0.68
CA PRO A 839 -25.64 24.30 0.97
C PRO A 839 -26.53 24.25 -0.29
N VAL A 840 -27.20 23.13 -0.54
CA VAL A 840 -28.16 22.97 -1.65
C VAL A 840 -29.51 22.52 -1.10
N ASP A 841 -30.56 23.32 -1.33
CA ASP A 841 -31.95 23.08 -0.93
C ASP A 841 -32.94 23.92 -1.77
N ALA A 842 -34.21 23.98 -1.35
CA ALA A 842 -35.24 24.71 -2.09
C ALA A 842 -34.97 26.21 -2.30
N ASN A 843 -34.10 26.82 -1.49
CA ASN A 843 -33.74 28.24 -1.60
C ASN A 843 -32.31 28.46 -2.13
N ARG A 844 -31.55 27.38 -2.34
CA ARG A 844 -30.14 27.38 -2.76
C ARG A 844 -29.90 26.25 -3.75
N SER A 845 -29.72 26.53 -5.03
CA SER A 845 -29.69 25.50 -6.08
C SER A 845 -28.57 25.73 -7.09
N ILE A 846 -28.14 24.68 -7.78
CA ILE A 846 -27.29 24.81 -8.96
C ILE A 846 -28.18 24.99 -10.20
N ALA A 847 -27.99 26.09 -10.92
CA ALA A 847 -28.79 26.46 -12.08
C ALA A 847 -27.92 26.47 -13.34
N GLU A 848 -28.23 25.58 -14.28
CA GLU A 848 -27.59 25.53 -15.60
C GLU A 848 -28.14 26.66 -16.50
N ASP A 849 -27.26 27.34 -17.22
CA ASP A 849 -27.65 28.30 -18.25
C ASP A 849 -27.64 27.72 -19.67
N SER A 850 -27.92 28.56 -20.68
CA SER A 850 -28.06 28.10 -22.06
C SER A 850 -26.78 27.55 -22.69
N ASP A 851 -25.62 27.86 -22.11
CA ASP A 851 -24.31 27.44 -22.60
C ASP A 851 -23.79 26.20 -21.84
N GLY A 852 -24.59 25.65 -20.91
CA GLY A 852 -24.26 24.50 -20.08
C GLY A 852 -23.45 24.84 -18.83
N ASN A 853 -23.24 26.13 -18.52
CA ASN A 853 -22.51 26.59 -17.35
C ASN A 853 -23.40 26.56 -16.10
N HIS A 854 -22.87 26.12 -14.97
CA HIS A 854 -23.61 25.92 -13.74
C HIS A 854 -23.40 27.06 -12.74
N TRP A 855 -24.48 27.72 -12.34
CA TRP A 855 -24.44 28.86 -11.41
C TRP A 855 -25.04 28.51 -10.05
N TYR A 856 -24.39 28.93 -8.97
CA TYR A 856 -24.97 28.84 -7.62
C TYR A 856 -26.03 29.91 -7.40
N ARG A 857 -27.29 29.50 -7.31
CA ARG A 857 -28.46 30.37 -7.25
C ARG A 857 -29.03 30.45 -5.83
N ILE A 858 -29.22 31.67 -5.33
CA ILE A 858 -29.84 31.95 -4.03
C ILE A 858 -31.17 32.69 -4.23
N VAL A 859 -32.22 32.29 -3.51
CA VAL A 859 -33.54 32.95 -3.48
C VAL A 859 -34.04 33.18 -2.06
N GLY A 860 -35.06 34.04 -1.91
CA GLY A 860 -35.92 34.08 -0.74
C GLY A 860 -35.29 34.50 0.59
N GLY A 861 -34.22 35.31 0.59
CA GLY A 861 -33.57 35.71 1.85
C GLY A 861 -32.71 34.60 2.46
N ALA A 862 -32.27 33.62 1.67
CA ALA A 862 -31.39 32.57 2.18
C ALA A 862 -29.94 33.08 2.34
N ASN A 863 -29.26 32.57 3.37
CA ASN A 863 -27.83 32.71 3.55
C ASN A 863 -27.10 31.49 2.97
N ALA A 864 -25.93 31.69 2.38
CA ALA A 864 -25.04 30.62 1.97
C ALA A 864 -23.64 30.96 2.46
N GLN A 865 -22.99 30.05 3.17
CA GLN A 865 -21.64 30.25 3.69
C GLN A 865 -20.71 29.18 3.13
N SER A 866 -19.45 29.55 2.97
CA SER A 866 -18.37 28.68 2.53
C SER A 866 -18.23 27.48 3.46
N PRO A 867 -17.76 26.33 2.93
CA PRO A 867 -17.48 25.17 3.77
C PRO A 867 -16.31 25.43 4.74
N ARG A 868 -15.38 26.35 4.41
CA ARG A 868 -14.14 26.65 5.13
C ARG A 868 -14.14 28.02 5.83
N ASP A 869 -13.28 28.18 6.83
CA ASP A 869 -12.94 29.45 7.47
C ASP A 869 -11.74 30.11 6.76
N PHE A 870 -11.76 31.43 6.64
CA PHE A 870 -10.67 32.20 6.01
C PHE A 870 -10.18 33.31 6.96
N SER A 871 -8.89 33.64 6.91
CA SER A 871 -8.26 34.71 7.70
C SER A 871 -7.98 35.95 6.84
N ASP A 872 -6.89 35.94 6.09
CA ASP A 872 -6.52 36.96 5.11
C ASP A 872 -6.69 36.37 3.71
N TYR A 873 -7.47 37.02 2.85
CA TYR A 873 -7.82 36.45 1.55
C TYR A 873 -8.14 37.51 0.50
N VAL A 874 -7.99 37.10 -0.76
CA VAL A 874 -8.62 37.71 -1.92
C VAL A 874 -9.76 36.78 -2.34
N LEU A 875 -11.00 37.27 -2.29
CA LEU A 875 -12.17 36.59 -2.83
C LEU A 875 -12.46 37.16 -4.21
N GLU A 876 -12.48 36.32 -5.23
CA GLU A 876 -12.91 36.64 -6.59
C GLU A 876 -14.13 35.78 -6.94
N TYR A 877 -15.14 36.37 -7.56
CA TYR A 877 -16.29 35.61 -8.04
C TYR A 877 -17.06 36.40 -9.10
N LYS A 878 -17.87 35.70 -9.90
CA LYS A 878 -18.84 36.30 -10.82
C LYS A 878 -20.21 36.37 -10.17
N VAL A 879 -20.92 37.47 -10.41
CA VAL A 879 -22.32 37.65 -10.01
C VAL A 879 -23.18 38.01 -11.20
N LYS A 880 -24.25 37.24 -11.42
CA LYS A 880 -25.23 37.44 -12.49
C LYS A 880 -26.51 38.03 -11.90
N MET A 881 -26.78 39.28 -12.28
CA MET A 881 -27.94 40.03 -11.81
C MET A 881 -29.23 39.56 -12.50
N PRO A 882 -30.37 39.52 -11.79
CA PRO A 882 -31.65 39.20 -12.42
C PRO A 882 -32.08 40.28 -13.43
N ALA A 883 -33.04 39.93 -14.30
CA ALA A 883 -33.54 40.83 -15.34
C ALA A 883 -34.20 42.12 -14.79
N ALA A 884 -34.59 42.14 -13.52
CA ALA A 884 -35.11 43.31 -12.84
C ALA A 884 -34.48 43.46 -11.44
N VAL A 885 -34.01 44.66 -11.13
CA VAL A 885 -33.39 45.01 -9.83
C VAL A 885 -34.20 46.17 -9.21
N PRO A 886 -35.16 45.88 -8.30
CA PRO A 886 -36.02 46.93 -7.75
C PRO A 886 -35.26 47.84 -6.77
N VAL A 887 -35.74 49.08 -6.62
CA VAL A 887 -35.20 50.01 -5.62
C VAL A 887 -35.33 49.40 -4.23
N GLY A 888 -34.23 49.42 -3.46
CA GLY A 888 -34.14 48.81 -2.14
C GLY A 888 -33.64 47.36 -2.13
N ALA A 889 -33.53 46.70 -3.30
CA ALA A 889 -32.92 45.38 -3.39
C ALA A 889 -31.45 45.43 -2.93
N ASN A 890 -31.03 44.41 -2.21
CA ASN A 890 -29.69 44.31 -1.66
C ASN A 890 -29.13 42.88 -1.78
N PHE A 891 -27.81 42.77 -1.81
CA PHE A 891 -27.12 41.53 -1.47
C PHE A 891 -25.91 41.84 -0.61
N LEU A 892 -25.57 40.87 0.22
CA LEU A 892 -24.56 40.95 1.27
C LEU A 892 -23.52 39.86 1.07
N MET A 893 -22.28 40.22 1.36
CA MET A 893 -21.15 39.33 1.55
C MET A 893 -20.72 39.37 3.01
N TYR A 894 -20.59 38.19 3.62
CA TYR A 894 -19.96 38.05 4.92
C TYR A 894 -18.44 38.08 4.72
N ASP A 895 -17.74 38.96 5.42
CA ASP A 895 -16.26 39.01 5.44
C ASP A 895 -15.74 37.78 6.22
N ARG A 896 -15.79 37.80 7.55
CA ARG A 896 -15.38 36.66 8.40
C ARG A 896 -16.38 36.44 9.51
N ASN A 897 -17.32 35.54 9.29
CA ASN A 897 -18.29 35.16 10.31
C ASN A 897 -17.67 34.21 11.35
N GLY A 898 -16.85 34.76 12.25
CA GLY A 898 -16.13 34.05 13.31
C GLY A 898 -16.55 34.47 14.72
N GLU A 899 -15.64 34.38 15.70
CA GLU A 899 -15.90 34.63 17.12
C GLU A 899 -16.48 36.03 17.42
N ASN A 900 -16.07 37.07 16.68
CA ASN A 900 -16.54 38.44 16.86
C ASN A 900 -17.76 38.78 15.97
N GLY A 901 -18.34 37.78 15.30
CA GLY A 901 -19.33 37.95 14.24
C GLY A 901 -18.70 38.44 12.92
N SER A 902 -19.55 38.64 11.91
CA SER A 902 -19.12 39.02 10.56
C SER A 902 -19.20 40.52 10.31
N GLY A 903 -18.24 41.08 9.57
CA GLY A 903 -18.44 42.33 8.85
C GLY A 903 -19.23 42.09 7.55
N TYR A 904 -20.03 43.05 7.12
CA TYR A 904 -20.90 42.90 5.95
C TYR A 904 -20.50 43.88 4.87
N VAL A 905 -20.07 43.37 3.72
CA VAL A 905 -19.98 44.18 2.49
C VAL A 905 -21.30 44.01 1.75
N PHE A 906 -22.00 45.09 1.42
CA PHE A 906 -23.28 44.98 0.74
C PHE A 906 -23.42 45.98 -0.41
N TYR A 907 -24.18 45.54 -1.40
CA TYR A 907 -24.70 46.36 -2.48
C TYR A 907 -26.16 46.68 -2.22
N LYS A 908 -26.59 47.90 -2.54
CA LYS A 908 -27.99 48.32 -2.49
C LYS A 908 -28.37 49.16 -3.71
N LYS A 909 -29.49 48.82 -4.35
CA LYS A 909 -30.10 49.63 -5.40
C LYS A 909 -30.81 50.83 -4.78
N THR A 910 -30.48 52.05 -5.24
CA THR A 910 -31.12 53.31 -4.79
C THR A 910 -31.97 53.92 -5.91
N GLU A 911 -32.71 54.99 -5.62
CA GLU A 911 -33.48 55.71 -6.65
C GLU A 911 -32.57 56.40 -7.68
N ALA A 912 -31.41 56.91 -7.24
CA ALA A 912 -30.48 57.68 -8.07
C ALA A 912 -29.38 56.83 -8.73
N GLY A 913 -29.20 55.58 -8.30
CA GLY A 913 -28.14 54.69 -8.77
C GLY A 913 -27.96 53.52 -7.81
N SER A 914 -26.77 53.39 -7.24
CA SER A 914 -26.45 52.30 -6.31
C SER A 914 -25.56 52.76 -5.16
N LEU A 915 -25.50 51.94 -4.10
CA LEU A 915 -24.69 52.16 -2.91
C LEU A 915 -23.91 50.88 -2.61
N TRP A 916 -22.61 51.03 -2.38
CA TRP A 916 -21.79 50.01 -1.71
C TRP A 916 -21.51 50.46 -0.28
N GLY A 917 -21.51 49.53 0.67
CA GLY A 917 -21.02 49.84 2.01
C GLY A 917 -20.44 48.65 2.75
N TYR A 918 -19.69 48.95 3.80
CA TYR A 918 -19.07 47.99 4.72
C TYR A 918 -19.54 48.28 6.14
N TYR A 919 -20.15 47.29 6.76
CA TYR A 919 -20.79 47.39 8.06
C TYR A 919 -20.11 46.43 9.04
N ASP A 920 -20.09 46.76 10.32
CA ASP A 920 -19.63 45.83 11.37
C ASP A 920 -20.69 44.78 11.73
N SER A 921 -20.36 43.88 12.66
CA SER A 921 -21.28 42.82 13.13
C SER A 921 -22.51 43.34 13.88
N GLN A 922 -22.54 44.64 14.21
CA GLN A 922 -23.68 45.32 14.82
C GLN A 922 -24.47 46.16 13.81
N TRP A 923 -24.22 45.98 12.51
CA TRP A 923 -24.84 46.74 11.42
C TRP A 923 -24.57 48.25 11.47
N GLN A 924 -23.44 48.66 12.07
CA GLN A 924 -23.00 50.04 11.98
C GLN A 924 -22.16 50.24 10.71
N ALA A 925 -22.52 51.26 9.92
CA ALA A 925 -21.78 51.60 8.71
C ALA A 925 -20.36 52.08 9.06
N LEU A 926 -19.35 51.36 8.58
CA LEU A 926 -17.94 51.71 8.68
C LEU A 926 -17.50 52.55 7.47
N GLN A 927 -18.03 52.23 6.29
CA GLN A 927 -17.78 52.97 5.04
C GLN A 927 -18.98 52.83 4.10
N GLU A 928 -19.29 53.90 3.36
CA GLU A 928 -20.33 53.91 2.32
C GLU A 928 -19.87 54.71 1.10
N VAL A 929 -20.23 54.26 -0.09
CA VAL A 929 -19.92 54.91 -1.36
C VAL A 929 -21.16 54.88 -2.25
N GLU A 930 -21.78 56.05 -2.41
CA GLU A 930 -22.89 56.25 -3.36
C GLU A 930 -22.37 56.45 -4.78
N LEU A 931 -22.97 55.76 -5.73
CA LEU A 931 -22.69 55.87 -7.15
C LEU A 931 -23.89 56.48 -7.89
N PRO A 932 -23.66 57.47 -8.79
CA PRO A 932 -24.73 58.20 -9.47
C PRO A 932 -25.44 57.39 -10.57
N GLN A 933 -25.04 56.13 -10.76
CA GLN A 933 -25.65 55.15 -11.66
C GLN A 933 -25.57 53.75 -11.02
N ASP A 934 -26.25 52.78 -11.62
CA ASP A 934 -26.17 51.39 -11.19
C ASP A 934 -24.84 50.79 -11.56
N ASP A 935 -24.09 50.36 -10.54
CA ASP A 935 -22.82 49.66 -10.72
C ASP A 935 -23.04 48.25 -11.26
N LEU A 936 -24.12 47.59 -10.79
CA LEU A 936 -24.54 46.27 -11.23
C LEU A 936 -25.86 46.37 -11.99
N LYS A 937 -25.79 46.29 -13.33
CA LYS A 937 -26.95 46.48 -14.22
C LYS A 937 -27.86 45.23 -14.25
N PRO A 938 -29.18 45.38 -14.47
CA PRO A 938 -30.06 44.24 -14.64
C PRO A 938 -29.60 43.31 -15.78
N GLY A 939 -29.61 41.99 -15.52
CA GLY A 939 -29.18 40.96 -16.48
C GLY A 939 -27.67 40.88 -16.76
N SER A 940 -26.84 41.69 -16.10
CA SER A 940 -25.39 41.69 -16.32
C SER A 940 -24.67 40.65 -15.46
N VAL A 941 -23.58 40.10 -15.98
CA VAL A 941 -22.58 39.37 -15.22
C VAL A 941 -21.46 40.35 -14.86
N ASN A 942 -21.06 40.38 -13.61
CA ASN A 942 -20.01 41.26 -13.11
C ASN A 942 -18.99 40.46 -12.31
N GLU A 943 -17.72 40.85 -12.42
CA GLU A 943 -16.63 40.28 -11.65
C GLU A 943 -16.46 41.10 -10.37
N ILE A 944 -16.49 40.44 -9.22
CA ILE A 944 -16.29 41.05 -7.91
C ILE A 944 -14.98 40.53 -7.33
N GLN A 945 -14.15 41.44 -6.84
CA GLN A 945 -12.96 41.10 -6.07
C GLN A 945 -13.00 41.81 -4.72
N LEU A 946 -12.86 41.05 -3.64
CA LEU A 946 -12.79 41.52 -2.27
C LEU A 946 -11.43 41.15 -1.67
N VAL A 947 -10.64 42.14 -1.29
CA VAL A 947 -9.34 41.94 -0.61
C VAL A 947 -9.52 42.23 0.87
N VAL A 948 -9.29 41.22 1.71
CA VAL A 948 -9.43 41.29 3.16
C VAL A 948 -8.07 40.98 3.81
N GLN A 949 -7.45 41.97 4.44
CA GLN A 949 -6.14 41.84 5.10
C GLN A 949 -6.17 42.43 6.50
N GLY A 950 -6.12 41.59 7.53
CA GLY A 950 -6.31 41.99 8.92
C GLY A 950 -7.61 42.78 9.06
N ALA A 951 -7.52 44.04 9.52
CA ALA A 951 -8.68 44.91 9.64
C ALA A 951 -9.14 45.51 8.29
N SER A 952 -8.32 45.52 7.25
CA SER A 952 -8.61 46.23 5.99
C SER A 952 -9.50 45.42 5.06
N VAL A 953 -10.43 46.11 4.38
CA VAL A 953 -11.31 45.53 3.35
C VAL A 953 -11.36 46.47 2.14
N SER A 954 -11.05 45.94 0.96
CA SER A 954 -11.13 46.65 -0.32
C SER A 954 -12.02 45.89 -1.30
N LEU A 955 -12.96 46.58 -1.94
CA LEU A 955 -13.89 46.02 -2.92
C LEU A 955 -13.64 46.62 -4.31
N TYR A 956 -13.49 45.74 -5.29
CA TYR A 956 -13.39 46.05 -6.71
C TYR A 956 -14.55 45.41 -7.47
N VAL A 957 -15.07 46.13 -8.46
CA VAL A 957 -16.11 45.65 -9.38
C VAL A 957 -15.61 45.85 -10.79
N ASN A 958 -15.53 44.77 -11.57
CA ASN A 958 -14.98 44.76 -12.93
C ASN A 958 -13.58 45.41 -13.01
N GLY A 959 -12.75 45.17 -11.99
CA GLY A 959 -11.39 45.73 -11.86
C GLY A 959 -11.29 47.17 -11.35
N GLU A 960 -12.41 47.88 -11.16
CA GLU A 960 -12.41 49.25 -10.62
C GLU A 960 -12.62 49.25 -9.10
N LEU A 961 -11.76 49.95 -8.35
CA LEU A 961 -11.93 50.13 -6.90
C LEU A 961 -13.21 50.90 -6.60
N ARG A 962 -14.11 50.28 -5.83
CA ARG A 962 -15.39 50.89 -5.41
C ARG A 962 -15.36 51.38 -3.97
N MET A 963 -14.70 50.63 -3.08
CA MET A 963 -14.71 50.94 -1.66
C MET A 963 -13.42 50.42 -1.00
N GLN A 964 -12.93 51.18 -0.03
CA GLN A 964 -11.85 50.75 0.87
C GLN A 964 -12.20 51.21 2.29
N GLY A 965 -12.18 50.29 3.24
CA GLY A 965 -12.51 50.53 4.65
C GLY A 965 -11.73 49.63 5.59
N ALA A 966 -12.00 49.73 6.90
CA ALA A 966 -11.40 48.85 7.89
C ALA A 966 -12.35 48.55 9.05
N ASN A 967 -12.31 47.31 9.56
CA ASN A 967 -12.97 46.85 10.76
C ASN A 967 -11.94 46.49 11.85
N PRO A 968 -11.68 47.38 12.81
CA PRO A 968 -10.74 47.12 13.90
C PRO A 968 -11.17 45.97 14.84
N ALA A 969 -12.45 45.58 14.82
CA ALA A 969 -13.02 44.51 15.65
C ALA A 969 -13.31 43.22 14.85
N HIS A 970 -12.62 43.00 13.72
CA HIS A 970 -12.77 41.81 12.89
C HIS A 970 -12.47 40.50 13.67
N SER A 971 -13.06 39.40 13.20
CA SER A 971 -12.65 38.05 13.61
C SER A 971 -11.31 37.70 12.95
N ALA A 972 -10.41 37.01 13.66
CA ALA A 972 -9.12 36.60 13.09
C ALA A 972 -9.27 35.60 11.93
N SER A 973 -10.30 34.76 11.98
CA SER A 973 -10.78 33.92 10.88
C SER A 973 -12.30 33.73 10.96
N GLY A 974 -12.92 33.25 9.90
CA GLY A 974 -14.32 32.81 9.90
C GLY A 974 -14.87 32.53 8.50
N LYS A 975 -16.11 32.08 8.42
CA LYS A 975 -16.77 31.76 7.15
C LYS A 975 -17.10 33.00 6.33
N VAL A 976 -16.93 32.88 5.02
CA VAL A 976 -17.31 33.87 4.02
C VAL A 976 -18.61 33.41 3.37
N GLY A 977 -19.45 34.29 2.86
CA GLY A 977 -20.67 33.84 2.22
C GLY A 977 -21.50 34.93 1.59
N PHE A 978 -22.69 34.57 1.13
CA PHE A 978 -23.62 35.46 0.44
C PHE A 978 -25.01 35.42 1.06
N TYR A 979 -25.73 36.54 0.97
CA TYR A 979 -27.14 36.65 1.32
C TYR A 979 -27.81 37.67 0.40
N VAL A 980 -29.09 37.46 0.06
CA VAL A 980 -29.82 38.30 -0.91
C VAL A 980 -31.18 38.70 -0.37
N GLU A 981 -31.59 39.95 -0.55
CA GLU A 981 -32.91 40.44 -0.15
C GLU A 981 -33.53 41.35 -1.21
N GLY A 982 -34.83 41.17 -1.46
CA GLY A 982 -35.56 42.00 -2.43
C GLY A 982 -35.23 41.72 -3.91
N LEU A 983 -34.43 40.69 -4.19
CA LEU A 983 -34.17 40.16 -5.54
C LEU A 983 -35.00 38.89 -5.78
N THR A 984 -35.36 38.62 -7.04
CA THR A 984 -36.02 37.36 -7.43
C THR A 984 -35.10 36.16 -7.21
N ASP A 985 -33.84 36.34 -7.59
CA ASP A 985 -32.71 35.45 -7.40
C ASP A 985 -31.41 36.21 -7.64
N LEU A 986 -30.30 35.65 -7.16
CA LEU A 986 -28.97 36.06 -7.55
C LEU A 986 -28.13 34.81 -7.77
N GLN A 987 -27.29 34.85 -8.79
CA GLN A 987 -26.50 33.72 -9.24
C GLN A 987 -25.01 34.06 -9.14
N PHE A 988 -24.24 33.14 -8.57
CA PHE A 988 -22.81 33.28 -8.33
C PHE A 988 -22.07 32.14 -9.02
N ASP A 989 -20.86 32.42 -9.46
CA ASP A 989 -20.01 31.45 -10.15
C ASP A 989 -18.53 31.81 -9.98
N ASP A 990 -17.63 30.87 -10.27
CA ASP A 990 -16.17 31.01 -10.16
C ASP A 990 -15.71 31.55 -8.79
N VAL A 991 -16.25 31.01 -7.69
CA VAL A 991 -15.93 31.49 -6.34
C VAL A 991 -14.53 31.01 -5.95
N LYS A 992 -13.57 31.94 -5.97
CA LYS A 992 -12.16 31.68 -5.74
C LYS A 992 -11.62 32.48 -4.57
N PHE A 993 -10.95 31.80 -3.65
CA PHE A 993 -10.20 32.38 -2.55
C PHE A 993 -8.70 32.22 -2.82
N SER A 994 -7.93 33.30 -2.68
CA SER A 994 -6.48 33.29 -2.90
C SER A 994 -5.72 34.05 -1.82
N VAL A 995 -4.44 33.73 -1.61
CA VAL A 995 -3.57 34.46 -0.68
C VAL A 995 -3.31 35.88 -1.20
N ILE A 996 -3.12 36.82 -0.26
CA ILE A 996 -2.81 38.21 -0.60
C ILE A 996 -1.36 38.30 -1.09
N ARG A 997 -1.18 38.63 -2.38
CA ARG A 997 0.14 38.76 -3.01
C ARG A 997 0.56 40.23 -3.14
N GLU A 998 1.58 40.63 -2.41
CA GLU A 998 2.33 41.87 -2.63
C GLU A 998 3.28 41.65 -3.82
N PRO A 999 3.08 42.31 -4.98
CA PRO A 999 3.88 42.05 -6.16
C PRO A 999 5.31 42.53 -5.99
N VAL A 1000 6.26 41.81 -6.58
CA VAL A 1000 7.63 42.33 -6.74
C VAL A 1000 7.57 43.54 -7.65
N THR A 1001 8.19 44.64 -7.24
CA THR A 1001 8.31 45.86 -8.04
C THR A 1001 9.75 46.17 -8.44
N GLY A 1002 10.75 45.49 -7.85
CA GLY A 1002 12.14 45.73 -8.16
C GLY A 1002 13.12 44.74 -7.53
N ILE A 1003 14.34 44.69 -8.08
CA ILE A 1003 15.50 44.02 -7.47
C ILE A 1003 16.63 45.05 -7.39
N THR A 1004 17.32 45.10 -6.26
CA THR A 1004 18.55 45.90 -6.09
C THR A 1004 19.72 44.99 -5.76
N LEU A 1005 20.86 45.19 -6.41
CA LEU A 1005 22.11 44.51 -6.06
C LEU A 1005 22.93 45.36 -5.10
N ASP A 1006 23.69 44.73 -4.20
CA ASP A 1006 24.60 45.43 -3.30
C ASP A 1006 25.72 46.17 -4.06
N ARG A 1007 26.02 45.76 -5.32
CA ARG A 1007 27.05 46.38 -6.18
C ARG A 1007 26.68 46.23 -7.66
N GLY A 1008 26.98 47.26 -8.46
CA GLY A 1008 26.76 47.25 -9.92
C GLY A 1008 27.96 46.79 -10.77
N ALA A 1009 29.16 46.73 -10.19
CA ALA A 1009 30.34 46.22 -10.87
C ALA A 1009 31.42 45.77 -9.88
N PHE A 1010 32.22 44.79 -10.27
CA PHE A 1010 33.37 44.34 -9.49
C PHE A 1010 34.40 43.64 -10.39
N THR A 1011 35.61 43.48 -9.85
CA THR A 1011 36.72 42.79 -10.51
C THR A 1011 37.09 41.57 -9.70
N LEU A 1012 37.18 40.41 -10.34
CA LEU A 1012 37.69 39.17 -9.76
C LEU A 1012 39.07 38.86 -10.33
N GLU A 1013 39.91 38.18 -9.58
CA GLU A 1013 41.00 37.39 -10.14
C GLU A 1013 40.50 35.99 -10.52
N MET A 1014 41.19 35.33 -11.45
CA MET A 1014 40.87 33.95 -11.79
C MET A 1014 40.94 33.04 -10.55
N GLY A 1015 39.89 32.25 -10.33
CA GLY A 1015 39.67 31.41 -9.15
C GLY A 1015 39.14 32.15 -7.91
N GLU A 1016 38.94 33.47 -7.96
CA GLU A 1016 38.36 34.23 -6.86
C GLU A 1016 36.85 34.02 -6.78
N ILE A 1017 36.34 33.87 -5.55
CA ILE A 1017 34.92 33.62 -5.29
C ILE A 1017 34.36 34.75 -4.42
N VAL A 1018 33.28 35.39 -4.87
CA VAL A 1018 32.70 36.57 -4.21
C VAL A 1018 31.17 36.48 -4.20
N PRO A 1019 30.49 36.75 -3.08
CA PRO A 1019 29.03 36.85 -3.06
C PRO A 1019 28.54 38.17 -3.69
N LEU A 1020 27.45 38.09 -4.44
CA LEU A 1020 26.63 39.20 -4.91
C LEU A 1020 25.25 39.07 -4.28
N THR A 1021 24.82 40.09 -3.54
CA THR A 1021 23.56 40.03 -2.80
C THR A 1021 22.50 40.82 -3.55
N ALA A 1022 21.34 40.21 -3.79
CA ALA A 1022 20.16 40.89 -4.30
C ALA A 1022 19.13 41.09 -3.19
N ALA A 1023 18.45 42.24 -3.20
CA ALA A 1023 17.30 42.54 -2.36
C ALA A 1023 16.08 42.80 -3.24
N VAL A 1024 15.01 42.05 -3.00
CA VAL A 1024 13.71 42.20 -3.67
C VAL A 1024 12.91 43.32 -2.99
N GLN A 1025 12.26 44.16 -3.80
CA GLN A 1025 11.39 45.25 -3.36
C GLN A 1025 9.94 45.03 -3.80
N PRO A 1026 8.95 45.40 -2.98
CA PRO A 1026 9.11 45.80 -1.58
C PRO A 1026 9.59 44.62 -0.71
N ALA A 1027 10.12 44.90 0.49
CA ALA A 1027 10.73 43.86 1.33
C ALA A 1027 9.72 42.78 1.80
N ASN A 1028 8.43 43.10 1.75
CA ASN A 1028 7.29 42.24 2.05
C ASN A 1028 6.62 41.66 0.79
N ALA A 1029 7.24 41.74 -0.39
CA ALA A 1029 6.72 41.07 -1.58
C ALA A 1029 6.47 39.58 -1.31
N SER A 1030 5.38 39.02 -1.80
CA SER A 1030 4.94 37.67 -1.45
C SER A 1030 5.81 36.58 -2.10
N ASN A 1031 6.32 36.80 -3.32
CA ASN A 1031 7.32 35.92 -3.93
C ASN A 1031 8.65 36.67 -4.09
N ARG A 1032 9.65 36.32 -3.27
CA ARG A 1032 10.98 36.96 -3.27
C ARG A 1032 12.06 36.09 -3.92
N LYS A 1033 11.68 34.99 -4.57
CA LYS A 1033 12.63 34.10 -5.24
C LYS A 1033 13.25 34.83 -6.43
N ILE A 1034 14.56 34.62 -6.62
CA ILE A 1034 15.32 35.19 -7.73
C ILE A 1034 16.14 34.10 -8.40
N LYS A 1035 16.26 34.19 -9.73
CA LYS A 1035 17.12 33.34 -10.56
C LYS A 1035 18.37 34.13 -10.93
N TRP A 1036 19.53 33.47 -10.85
CA TRP A 1036 20.81 34.05 -11.24
C TRP A 1036 21.26 33.55 -12.60
N VAL A 1037 21.70 34.46 -13.47
CA VAL A 1037 22.19 34.14 -14.82
C VAL A 1037 23.51 34.85 -15.07
N SER A 1038 24.48 34.13 -15.63
CA SER A 1038 25.70 34.73 -16.19
C SER A 1038 25.63 34.80 -17.71
N SER A 1039 26.00 35.96 -18.28
CA SER A 1039 26.14 36.11 -19.72
C SER A 1039 27.34 35.36 -20.32
N ALA A 1040 28.30 34.94 -19.48
CA ALA A 1040 29.50 34.21 -19.89
C ALA A 1040 30.01 33.33 -18.74
N PRO A 1041 29.36 32.17 -18.47
CA PRO A 1041 29.71 31.28 -17.36
C PRO A 1041 31.18 30.83 -17.36
N GLU A 1042 31.77 30.60 -18.54
CA GLU A 1042 33.19 30.24 -18.71
C GLU A 1042 34.17 31.37 -18.32
N THR A 1043 33.68 32.61 -18.19
CA THR A 1043 34.46 33.75 -17.69
C THR A 1043 34.18 33.97 -16.21
N ALA A 1044 32.90 34.07 -15.83
CA ALA A 1044 32.46 34.09 -14.44
C ALA A 1044 31.10 33.40 -14.31
N SER A 1045 30.99 32.42 -13.41
CA SER A 1045 29.72 31.76 -13.08
C SER A 1045 29.11 32.35 -11.82
N VAL A 1046 27.83 32.08 -11.59
CA VAL A 1046 27.08 32.41 -10.37
C VAL A 1046 26.22 31.19 -10.01
N ASP A 1047 26.12 30.85 -8.74
CA ASP A 1047 25.22 29.80 -8.26
C ASP A 1047 23.87 30.37 -7.79
N GLU A 1048 22.96 29.50 -7.35
CA GLU A 1048 21.62 29.88 -6.88
C GLU A 1048 21.64 30.82 -5.65
N ALA A 1049 22.71 30.76 -4.84
CA ALA A 1049 22.90 31.62 -3.68
C ALA A 1049 23.50 33.00 -4.04
N GLY A 1050 23.80 33.26 -5.31
CA GLY A 1050 24.42 34.50 -5.76
C GLY A 1050 25.94 34.53 -5.54
N VAL A 1051 26.59 33.38 -5.34
CA VAL A 1051 28.03 33.28 -5.16
C VAL A 1051 28.70 33.12 -6.53
N MET A 1052 29.60 34.04 -6.84
CA MET A 1052 30.21 34.13 -8.17
C MET A 1052 31.64 33.62 -8.15
N THR A 1053 32.05 32.89 -9.18
CA THR A 1053 33.41 32.38 -9.36
C THR A 1053 34.00 32.87 -10.67
N GLY A 1054 35.20 33.45 -10.65
CA GLY A 1054 35.93 33.83 -11.86
C GLY A 1054 36.72 32.65 -12.46
N HIS A 1055 36.46 32.28 -13.71
CA HIS A 1055 37.08 31.11 -14.36
C HIS A 1055 38.15 31.46 -15.40
N GLY A 1056 37.96 32.55 -16.14
CA GLY A 1056 38.85 32.93 -17.25
C GLY A 1056 38.93 34.43 -17.45
N GLN A 1057 40.04 34.93 -17.99
CA GLN A 1057 40.20 36.36 -18.25
C GLN A 1057 39.13 36.88 -19.21
N GLY A 1058 38.38 37.91 -18.81
CA GLY A 1058 37.31 38.44 -19.63
C GLY A 1058 36.33 39.33 -18.84
N SER A 1059 35.15 39.56 -19.41
CA SER A 1059 34.05 40.25 -18.72
C SER A 1059 32.75 39.46 -18.88
N ALA A 1060 31.96 39.40 -17.81
CA ALA A 1060 30.64 38.78 -17.79
C ALA A 1060 29.62 39.74 -17.15
N VAL A 1061 28.33 39.56 -17.42
CA VAL A 1061 27.25 40.24 -16.73
C VAL A 1061 26.46 39.20 -15.93
N ILE A 1062 26.38 39.41 -14.62
CA ILE A 1062 25.59 38.57 -13.71
C ILE A 1062 24.25 39.28 -13.49
N THR A 1063 23.14 38.58 -13.70
CA THR A 1063 21.78 39.13 -13.60
C THR A 1063 20.98 38.33 -12.59
N ALA A 1064 20.39 39.03 -11.62
CA ALA A 1064 19.31 38.51 -10.79
C ALA A 1064 17.97 38.84 -11.48
N VAL A 1065 17.12 37.84 -11.66
CA VAL A 1065 15.80 37.93 -12.28
C VAL A 1065 14.75 37.49 -11.27
N SER A 1066 13.66 38.23 -11.14
CA SER A 1066 12.54 37.81 -10.28
C SER A 1066 11.90 36.55 -10.86
N ASP A 1067 11.65 35.55 -10.01
CA ASP A 1067 10.95 34.34 -10.43
C ASP A 1067 9.46 34.61 -10.73
N ALA A 1068 8.89 35.65 -10.11
CA ALA A 1068 7.50 36.07 -10.32
C ALA A 1068 7.26 36.89 -11.59
N ASP A 1069 8.31 37.56 -12.12
CA ASP A 1069 8.23 38.40 -13.31
C ASP A 1069 9.63 38.58 -13.94
N GLU A 1070 9.87 37.95 -15.09
CA GLU A 1070 11.14 38.02 -15.81
C GLU A 1070 11.52 39.45 -16.29
N GLY A 1071 10.55 40.36 -16.34
CA GLY A 1071 10.75 41.78 -16.62
C GLY A 1071 11.50 42.50 -15.50
N ILE A 1072 11.43 42.00 -14.26
CA ILE A 1072 12.06 42.61 -13.09
C ILE A 1072 13.42 41.97 -12.84
N LYS A 1073 14.49 42.74 -13.05
CA LYS A 1073 15.86 42.25 -12.94
C LYS A 1073 16.84 43.35 -12.55
N ALA A 1074 17.98 42.91 -12.03
CA ALA A 1074 19.14 43.76 -11.78
C ALA A 1074 20.41 43.05 -12.22
N SER A 1075 21.37 43.81 -12.76
CA SER A 1075 22.60 43.23 -13.32
C SER A 1075 23.85 43.91 -12.76
N ALA A 1076 24.91 43.13 -12.59
CA ALA A 1076 26.24 43.59 -12.23
C ALA A 1076 27.28 43.17 -13.28
N LYS A 1077 28.21 44.08 -13.60
CA LYS A 1077 29.32 43.79 -14.51
C LYS A 1077 30.52 43.20 -13.77
N VAL A 1078 30.99 42.05 -14.23
CA VAL A 1078 32.15 41.33 -13.72
C VAL A 1078 33.30 41.47 -14.69
N THR A 1079 34.50 41.77 -14.18
CA THR A 1079 35.74 41.68 -14.96
C THR A 1079 36.70 40.73 -14.27
N VAL A 1080 37.11 39.66 -14.95
CA VAL A 1080 38.05 38.67 -14.41
C VAL A 1080 39.45 38.94 -14.95
N ARG A 1081 40.41 39.16 -14.05
CA ARG A 1081 41.82 39.41 -14.35
C ARG A 1081 42.61 38.10 -14.46
N PRO A 1082 43.70 38.06 -15.25
CA PRO A 1082 44.58 36.90 -15.30
C PRO A 1082 45.24 36.63 -13.95
N TRP A 1083 45.62 35.37 -13.70
CA TRP A 1083 46.29 34.95 -12.47
C TRP A 1083 47.59 35.75 -12.24
N PRO A 1084 47.75 36.43 -11.09
CA PRO A 1084 48.96 37.21 -10.82
C PRO A 1084 50.20 36.32 -10.63
N ASN A 1085 51.36 36.81 -11.07
CA ASN A 1085 52.62 36.11 -10.87
C ASN A 1085 53.17 36.35 -9.46
N TYR A 1086 52.65 35.61 -8.47
CA TYR A 1086 53.11 35.72 -7.09
C TYR A 1086 54.52 35.13 -6.90
N PRO A 1087 55.37 35.75 -6.07
CA PRO A 1087 56.71 35.22 -5.77
C PRO A 1087 56.61 33.90 -5.01
N ILE A 1088 57.36 32.89 -5.45
CA ILE A 1088 57.38 31.54 -4.87
C ILE A 1088 58.69 31.27 -4.13
N GLU A 1089 58.59 30.67 -2.94
CA GLU A 1089 59.72 30.17 -2.16
C GLU A 1089 59.63 28.64 -2.01
N LEU A 1090 60.71 27.93 -2.37
CA LEU A 1090 60.77 26.47 -2.22
C LEU A 1090 61.03 26.10 -0.76
N LEU A 1091 60.17 25.28 -0.15
CA LEU A 1091 60.33 24.80 1.23
C LEU A 1091 61.46 23.76 1.39
N ASN A 1092 62.19 23.46 0.31
CA ASN A 1092 63.23 22.44 0.21
C ASN A 1092 64.30 22.49 1.30
N LYS A 1093 64.64 23.69 1.80
CA LYS A 1093 65.63 23.85 2.88
C LYS A 1093 65.04 23.38 4.21
N ALA A 1094 63.82 23.78 4.54
CA ALA A 1094 63.14 23.41 5.78
C ALA A 1094 62.88 21.89 5.86
N ILE A 1095 62.45 21.27 4.76
CA ILE A 1095 62.20 19.82 4.68
C ILE A 1095 63.46 18.98 4.99
N LYS A 1096 64.66 19.54 4.79
CA LYS A 1096 65.93 18.86 5.06
C LYS A 1096 66.56 19.25 6.41
N ASP A 1097 65.98 20.21 7.11
CA ASP A 1097 66.57 20.80 8.31
C ASP A 1097 66.04 20.10 9.58
N LYS A 1098 66.70 19.00 9.93
CA LYS A 1098 66.30 18.13 11.05
C LYS A 1098 66.28 18.80 12.43
N LYS A 1099 66.90 19.96 12.58
CA LYS A 1099 67.11 20.60 13.89
C LYS A 1099 66.05 21.64 14.26
N ASN A 1100 65.25 22.09 13.30
CA ASN A 1100 64.41 23.28 13.46
C ASN A 1100 62.91 23.00 13.28
N TRP A 1101 62.51 21.72 13.33
CA TRP A 1101 61.10 21.35 13.47
C TRP A 1101 60.80 21.08 14.95
N THR A 1102 59.66 21.59 15.44
CA THR A 1102 59.19 21.32 16.80
C THR A 1102 58.82 19.85 16.98
N ASP A 1103 58.90 19.37 18.22
CA ASP A 1103 58.62 17.97 18.61
C ASP A 1103 59.44 16.92 17.83
N SER A 1104 60.70 16.75 18.24
CA SER A 1104 61.64 15.84 17.59
C SER A 1104 61.33 14.34 17.76
N GLN A 1105 60.34 13.97 18.59
CA GLN A 1105 59.93 12.58 18.78
C GLN A 1105 58.84 12.15 17.78
N ALA A 1106 57.93 13.07 17.44
CA ALA A 1106 56.85 12.87 16.47
C ALA A 1106 57.26 13.14 15.00
N VAL A 1107 58.39 13.84 14.79
CA VAL A 1107 58.91 14.21 13.47
C VAL A 1107 60.11 13.34 13.06
N SER A 1108 59.98 12.65 11.93
CA SER A 1108 61.03 11.77 11.38
C SER A 1108 61.44 12.19 9.96
N PHE A 1109 62.63 11.79 9.50
CA PHE A 1109 63.19 12.20 8.20
C PHE A 1109 63.57 11.02 7.29
N PRO A 1110 62.59 10.23 6.81
CA PRO A 1110 62.82 9.05 6.00
C PRO A 1110 63.16 9.39 4.53
N ARG A 1111 64.45 9.43 4.16
CA ARG A 1111 64.92 9.64 2.76
C ARG A 1111 64.40 10.94 2.09
N ARG A 1112 65.06 12.07 2.39
CA ARG A 1112 64.89 13.39 1.71
C ARG A 1112 63.49 14.02 1.82
N ASN A 1113 62.64 13.53 2.71
CA ASN A 1113 61.38 14.14 3.12
C ASN A 1113 61.36 14.33 4.66
N VAL A 1114 60.32 14.98 5.17
CA VAL A 1114 59.98 15.05 6.59
C VAL A 1114 58.59 14.47 6.80
N ARG A 1115 58.45 13.56 7.76
CA ARG A 1115 57.22 12.82 8.09
C ARG A 1115 56.76 13.21 9.50
N PHE A 1116 55.51 13.63 9.61
CA PHE A 1116 54.87 14.05 10.85
C PHE A 1116 53.89 12.96 11.29
N ALA A 1117 54.19 12.25 12.38
CA ALA A 1117 53.39 11.15 12.91
C ALA A 1117 52.91 11.47 14.33
N GLY A 1118 51.68 11.09 14.66
CA GLY A 1118 51.04 11.49 15.91
C GLY A 1118 50.20 12.76 15.77
N GLU A 1119 49.29 12.95 16.72
CA GLU A 1119 48.33 14.04 16.75
C GLU A 1119 48.97 15.33 17.26
N GLY A 1120 48.92 16.43 16.48
CA GLY A 1120 49.47 17.71 16.91
C GLY A 1120 49.79 18.70 15.79
N ALA A 1121 50.41 19.82 16.18
CA ALA A 1121 50.92 20.87 15.30
C ALA A 1121 52.45 20.91 15.34
N PHE A 1122 53.09 20.96 14.17
CA PHE A 1122 54.53 20.87 14.01
C PHE A 1122 55.06 22.10 13.26
N GLY A 1123 55.78 22.96 13.95
CA GLY A 1123 56.28 24.23 13.43
C GLY A 1123 57.72 24.19 12.97
N TYR A 1124 58.04 25.01 11.97
CA TYR A 1124 59.41 25.24 11.54
C TYR A 1124 59.96 26.55 12.10
N GLU A 1125 60.93 26.46 13.03
CA GLU A 1125 61.33 27.57 13.91
C GLU A 1125 62.35 28.54 13.30
N LYS A 1126 63.09 28.11 12.29
CA LYS A 1126 64.26 28.86 11.80
C LYS A 1126 63.91 30.14 11.05
N THR A 1127 62.73 30.22 10.43
CA THR A 1127 62.43 31.30 9.48
C THR A 1127 60.94 31.63 9.49
N LYS A 1128 60.64 32.92 9.71
CA LYS A 1128 59.32 33.48 9.45
C LYS A 1128 59.15 33.76 7.97
N LEU A 1129 57.98 33.47 7.44
CA LEU A 1129 57.62 33.53 6.02
C LEU A 1129 56.59 34.63 5.82
N GLY A 1130 56.78 35.43 4.77
CA GLY A 1130 55.90 36.54 4.44
C GLY A 1130 55.91 36.84 2.94
N GLY A 1131 54.78 37.35 2.46
CA GLY A 1131 54.63 37.91 1.10
C GLY A 1131 54.94 36.99 -0.08
N LYS A 1132 54.97 35.66 0.12
CA LYS A 1132 55.30 34.66 -0.91
C LYS A 1132 54.43 33.41 -0.76
N LEU A 1133 54.32 32.65 -1.85
CA LEU A 1133 53.78 31.30 -1.83
C LEU A 1133 54.89 30.29 -1.52
N LEU A 1134 54.65 29.38 -0.59
CA LEU A 1134 55.51 28.24 -0.33
C LEU A 1134 55.18 27.13 -1.31
N ARG A 1135 56.22 26.51 -1.87
CA ARG A 1135 56.04 25.34 -2.73
C ARG A 1135 56.77 24.12 -2.22
N PHE A 1136 56.04 23.02 -2.13
CA PHE A 1136 56.51 21.71 -1.71
C PHE A 1136 55.59 20.61 -2.24
N ARG A 1137 55.99 19.35 -2.12
CA ARG A 1137 55.10 18.22 -2.34
C ARG A 1137 54.62 17.67 -1.00
N ALA A 1138 53.35 17.25 -0.91
CA ALA A 1138 52.80 16.62 0.29
C ALA A 1138 52.11 15.31 -0.05
N LYS A 1139 52.32 14.28 0.78
CA LYS A 1139 51.58 13.02 0.73
C LYS A 1139 50.71 12.89 1.97
N PHE A 1140 49.42 12.65 1.78
CA PHE A 1140 48.43 12.51 2.84
C PHE A 1140 48.16 11.03 3.12
N GLY A 1141 48.08 10.64 4.39
CA GLY A 1141 47.60 9.31 4.81
C GLY A 1141 46.07 9.21 4.72
N ALA A 1142 45.49 8.15 5.30
CA ALA A 1142 44.05 8.05 5.46
C ALA A 1142 43.55 9.08 6.49
N TYR A 1143 42.35 9.63 6.26
CA TYR A 1143 41.76 10.62 7.16
C TYR A 1143 41.11 9.97 8.39
N GLU A 1144 40.35 8.87 8.19
CA GLU A 1144 39.65 8.10 9.24
C GLU A 1144 38.78 8.99 10.16
N GLY A 1145 38.02 9.92 9.57
CA GLY A 1145 37.23 10.91 10.32
C GLY A 1145 38.06 11.98 11.07
N GLY A 1146 39.37 12.04 10.83
CA GLY A 1146 40.28 13.10 11.26
C GLY A 1146 40.67 14.04 10.11
N TRP A 1147 41.75 14.82 10.27
CA TRP A 1147 42.14 15.84 9.28
C TRP A 1147 43.63 16.22 9.28
N TYR A 1148 44.07 16.84 8.18
CA TYR A 1148 45.41 17.43 8.02
C TYR A 1148 45.31 18.93 7.83
N GLY A 1149 46.39 19.68 8.04
CA GLY A 1149 46.32 21.12 7.81
C GLY A 1149 47.65 21.84 7.74
N PHE A 1150 47.58 23.11 7.35
CA PHE A 1150 48.73 24.01 7.32
C PHE A 1150 48.35 25.34 7.95
N ALA A 1151 49.14 25.81 8.93
CA ALA A 1151 49.04 27.19 9.38
C ALA A 1151 50.14 28.06 8.76
N LEU A 1152 49.73 29.21 8.25
CA LEU A 1152 50.58 30.21 7.65
C LEU A 1152 50.55 31.50 8.45
N ARG A 1153 51.71 32.17 8.49
CA ARG A 1153 51.91 33.41 9.23
C ARG A 1153 51.52 33.29 10.71
N SER A 1154 51.74 32.11 11.27
CA SER A 1154 51.51 31.83 12.69
C SER A 1154 52.45 32.68 13.55
N ASP A 1155 52.00 33.24 14.67
CA ASP A 1155 52.91 33.98 15.55
C ASP A 1155 53.87 33.06 16.31
N ARG A 1156 53.49 31.77 16.49
CA ARG A 1156 54.25 30.73 17.19
C ARG A 1156 54.37 29.43 16.39
N THR A 1157 55.39 28.65 16.71
CA THR A 1157 55.63 27.29 16.19
C THR A 1157 55.15 26.23 17.17
N GLY A 1158 54.64 25.11 16.66
CA GLY A 1158 54.29 23.93 17.47
C GLY A 1158 53.00 24.06 18.29
N ASP A 1159 52.50 25.27 18.49
CA ASP A 1159 51.22 25.52 19.15
C ASP A 1159 50.08 25.57 18.11
N PRO A 1160 48.98 24.80 18.29
CA PRO A 1160 47.78 24.97 17.48
C PRO A 1160 47.22 26.41 17.53
N THR A 1161 46.58 26.89 16.46
CA THR A 1161 46.06 28.28 16.38
C THR A 1161 45.05 28.61 17.49
N TRP A 1162 44.31 27.62 17.99
CA TRP A 1162 43.36 27.78 19.10
C TRP A 1162 44.02 27.85 20.49
N VAL A 1163 45.30 27.50 20.63
CA VAL A 1163 45.99 27.48 21.92
C VAL A 1163 46.58 28.86 22.23
N ASN A 1164 46.17 29.46 23.35
CA ASN A 1164 46.68 30.73 23.87
C ASN A 1164 46.63 31.91 22.86
N GLY A 1165 45.72 31.88 21.89
CA GLY A 1165 45.54 32.96 20.90
C GLY A 1165 46.64 33.08 19.84
N ASN A 1166 47.20 31.95 19.35
CA ASN A 1166 48.19 31.94 18.27
C ASN A 1166 47.53 32.45 16.98
N LYS A 1167 47.95 33.64 16.53
CA LYS A 1167 47.35 34.28 15.36
C LYS A 1167 47.93 33.72 14.08
N GLY A 1168 47.09 33.54 13.05
CA GLY A 1168 47.52 33.06 11.73
C GLY A 1168 46.35 32.66 10.84
N TYR A 1169 46.66 32.15 9.65
CA TYR A 1169 45.67 31.46 8.81
C TYR A 1169 45.87 29.97 8.97
N LEU A 1170 44.79 29.21 9.17
CA LEU A 1170 44.81 27.75 9.21
C LEU A 1170 43.94 27.24 8.06
N VAL A 1171 44.50 26.40 7.21
CA VAL A 1171 43.70 25.55 6.32
C VAL A 1171 43.60 24.15 6.91
N VAL A 1172 42.37 23.66 7.07
CA VAL A 1172 42.03 22.31 7.51
C VAL A 1172 41.52 21.53 6.30
N ILE A 1173 42.04 20.33 6.11
CA ILE A 1173 41.74 19.45 4.99
C ILE A 1173 41.16 18.16 5.60
N LYS A 1174 39.85 17.95 5.42
CA LYS A 1174 39.10 16.74 5.78
C LYS A 1174 38.87 15.88 4.54
N GLU A 1175 38.28 14.71 4.69
CA GLU A 1175 38.03 13.79 3.57
C GLU A 1175 37.03 14.36 2.54
N ASP A 1176 36.00 15.05 3.02
CA ASP A 1176 34.86 15.57 2.26
C ASP A 1176 34.92 17.09 2.04
N GLN A 1177 35.63 17.85 2.90
CA GLN A 1177 35.72 19.31 2.81
C GLN A 1177 37.08 19.91 3.18
N ILE A 1178 37.33 21.15 2.72
CA ILE A 1178 38.49 21.98 3.04
C ILE A 1178 37.98 23.28 3.66
N GLU A 1179 38.53 23.65 4.82
CA GLU A 1179 38.15 24.83 5.57
C GLU A 1179 39.32 25.80 5.63
N LEU A 1180 39.10 27.06 5.25
CA LEU A 1180 40.03 28.16 5.53
C LEU A 1180 39.54 28.94 6.74
N GLN A 1181 40.42 29.12 7.71
CA GLN A 1181 40.15 29.82 8.94
C GLN A 1181 41.16 30.95 9.12
N SER A 1182 40.70 32.12 9.53
CA SER A 1182 41.57 33.15 10.08
C SER A 1182 41.45 33.15 11.59
N TRP A 1183 42.61 33.18 12.25
CA TRP A 1183 42.72 33.21 13.70
C TRP A 1183 43.26 34.58 14.11
N LYS A 1184 42.32 35.47 14.40
CA LYS A 1184 42.50 36.79 15.00
C LYS A 1184 41.65 36.72 16.26
N PRO A 1185 42.21 36.92 17.47
CA PRO A 1185 41.67 36.47 18.76
C PRO A 1185 40.25 35.86 18.70
N GLY A 1186 40.18 34.53 18.56
CA GLY A 1186 38.97 33.83 18.13
C GLY A 1186 39.11 33.21 16.74
N GLN A 1187 38.17 32.35 16.39
CA GLN A 1187 38.11 31.68 15.08
C GLN A 1187 37.16 32.45 14.16
N THR A 1188 37.59 32.73 12.93
CA THR A 1188 36.71 33.18 11.86
C THR A 1188 36.81 32.20 10.70
N MET A 1189 35.72 31.53 10.40
CA MET A 1189 35.63 30.67 9.21
C MET A 1189 35.57 31.57 7.97
N MET A 1190 36.63 31.55 7.17
CA MET A 1190 36.72 32.35 5.95
C MET A 1190 36.02 31.65 4.78
N ARG A 1191 36.16 30.32 4.68
CA ARG A 1191 35.64 29.52 3.57
C ARG A 1191 35.54 28.05 3.92
N ILE A 1192 34.52 27.37 3.39
CA ILE A 1192 34.43 25.90 3.33
C ILE A 1192 34.16 25.51 1.87
N VAL A 1193 34.91 24.56 1.33
CA VAL A 1193 34.70 24.01 -0.02
C VAL A 1193 34.77 22.47 0.00
N PRO A 1194 34.09 21.74 -0.88
CA PRO A 1194 34.26 20.29 -0.99
C PRO A 1194 35.71 19.91 -1.27
N ASN A 1195 36.21 18.84 -0.65
CA ASN A 1195 37.56 18.34 -0.87
C ASN A 1195 37.62 17.46 -2.13
N THR A 1196 37.80 18.12 -3.27
CA THR A 1196 38.12 17.47 -4.55
C THR A 1196 39.62 17.43 -4.84
N ALA A 1197 40.45 18.10 -4.02
CA ALA A 1197 41.85 18.39 -4.34
C ALA A 1197 42.87 17.45 -3.66
N PHE A 1198 42.56 16.89 -2.49
CA PHE A 1198 43.50 16.11 -1.67
C PHE A 1198 42.86 14.81 -1.16
N LYS A 1199 43.06 13.70 -1.86
CA LYS A 1199 42.53 12.37 -1.50
C LYS A 1199 43.53 11.54 -0.69
N ALA A 1200 43.02 10.60 0.10
CA ALA A 1200 43.82 9.70 0.92
C ALA A 1200 44.85 8.94 0.07
N GLY A 1201 46.08 8.81 0.58
CA GLY A 1201 47.18 8.14 -0.10
C GLY A 1201 47.83 8.93 -1.26
N GLY A 1202 47.23 10.04 -1.68
CA GLY A 1202 47.70 10.85 -2.81
C GLY A 1202 48.93 11.72 -2.49
N GLU A 1203 49.74 12.00 -3.52
CA GLU A 1203 50.87 12.94 -3.49
C GLU A 1203 50.59 14.16 -4.38
N TYR A 1204 50.75 15.36 -3.83
CA TYR A 1204 50.34 16.62 -4.47
C TYR A 1204 51.45 17.66 -4.46
N ASP A 1205 51.59 18.43 -5.55
CA ASP A 1205 52.45 19.63 -5.63
C ASP A 1205 51.65 20.83 -5.15
N ILE A 1206 52.00 21.34 -3.96
CA ILE A 1206 51.25 22.37 -3.26
C ILE A 1206 51.98 23.72 -3.40
N GLU A 1207 51.24 24.73 -3.86
CA GLU A 1207 51.62 26.15 -3.70
C GLU A 1207 50.66 26.78 -2.69
N ILE A 1208 51.15 27.12 -1.50
CA ILE A 1208 50.34 27.68 -0.41
C ILE A 1208 51.00 28.90 0.20
N GLY A 1209 50.25 29.98 0.38
CA GLY A 1209 50.82 31.18 0.99
C GLY A 1209 49.80 32.28 1.19
N VAL A 1210 50.27 33.35 1.81
CA VAL A 1210 49.50 34.58 1.97
C VAL A 1210 50.33 35.71 1.40
N VAL A 1211 49.76 36.52 0.51
CA VAL A 1211 50.44 37.59 -0.21
C VAL A 1211 49.74 38.94 0.02
N PRO A 1212 50.48 40.05 0.15
CA PRO A 1212 49.86 41.37 0.22
C PRO A 1212 49.26 41.73 -1.14
N VAL A 1213 48.03 42.22 -1.15
CA VAL A 1213 47.37 42.76 -2.34
C VAL A 1213 46.72 44.10 -2.01
N GLU A 1214 46.25 44.83 -3.01
CA GLU A 1214 45.46 46.03 -2.79
C GLU A 1214 44.19 45.68 -1.98
N GLY A 1215 43.91 46.41 -0.90
CA GLY A 1215 42.72 46.20 -0.06
C GLY A 1215 42.83 45.09 1.00
N GLY A 1216 43.94 44.37 1.13
CA GLY A 1216 44.08 43.36 2.18
C GLY A 1216 45.19 42.34 1.94
N ARG A 1217 44.93 41.09 2.34
CA ARG A 1217 45.86 39.98 2.16
C ARG A 1217 45.16 38.78 1.57
N ARG A 1218 45.76 38.21 0.54
CA ARG A 1218 45.19 37.11 -0.22
C ARG A 1218 45.81 35.80 0.23
N PHE A 1219 44.99 34.89 0.75
CA PHE A 1219 45.36 33.51 1.00
C PHE A 1219 45.19 32.72 -0.28
N ILE A 1220 46.18 31.91 -0.62
CA ILE A 1220 46.19 31.08 -1.83
C ILE A 1220 46.60 29.67 -1.45
N LEU A 1221 45.83 28.70 -1.92
CA LEU A 1221 46.18 27.28 -1.94
C LEU A 1221 45.94 26.71 -3.34
N LYS A 1222 46.97 26.06 -3.88
CA LYS A 1222 46.90 25.36 -5.16
C LYS A 1222 47.40 23.95 -5.04
N SER A 1223 46.82 23.07 -5.85
CA SER A 1223 47.29 21.71 -6.12
C SER A 1223 47.61 21.59 -7.61
N GLY A 1224 48.91 21.57 -7.96
CA GLY A 1224 49.36 21.64 -9.34
C GLY A 1224 48.93 22.93 -10.05
N LYS A 1225 48.12 22.81 -11.11
CA LYS A 1225 47.55 23.97 -11.84
C LYS A 1225 46.22 24.45 -11.22
N ASN A 1226 45.59 23.64 -10.37
CA ASN A 1226 44.26 23.92 -9.85
C ASN A 1226 44.34 24.87 -8.66
N VAL A 1227 43.54 25.94 -8.70
CA VAL A 1227 43.34 26.86 -7.59
C VAL A 1227 42.29 26.26 -6.68
N VAL A 1228 42.68 25.91 -5.45
CA VAL A 1228 41.79 25.27 -4.47
C VAL A 1228 41.13 26.32 -3.59
N LEU A 1229 41.90 27.32 -3.14
CA LEU A 1229 41.41 28.49 -2.40
C LEU A 1229 42.12 29.74 -2.89
N ASN A 1230 41.38 30.82 -3.09
CA ASN A 1230 41.90 32.16 -3.40
C ASN A 1230 41.04 33.21 -2.70
N GLU A 1231 41.36 33.50 -1.44
CA GLU A 1231 40.49 34.23 -0.52
C GLU A 1231 41.15 35.53 -0.07
N LEU A 1232 40.43 36.65 -0.17
CA LEU A 1232 40.88 37.96 0.30
C LEU A 1232 40.44 38.21 1.74
N ASP A 1233 41.40 38.28 2.66
CA ASP A 1233 41.19 38.86 3.99
C ASP A 1233 41.35 40.39 3.89
N ALA A 1234 40.21 41.06 3.77
CA ALA A 1234 40.11 42.50 3.62
C ALA A 1234 39.94 43.26 4.95
N ASP A 1235 39.94 42.57 6.10
CA ASP A 1235 39.69 43.19 7.40
C ASP A 1235 40.90 44.04 7.85
N PRO A 1236 40.80 45.38 7.80
CA PRO A 1236 41.90 46.27 8.17
C PRO A 1236 41.99 46.50 9.68
N SER A 1237 40.94 46.10 10.43
CA SER A 1237 40.78 46.43 11.85
C SER A 1237 41.56 45.47 12.76
N ASN A 1238 41.84 44.24 12.30
CA ASN A 1238 42.55 43.23 13.08
C ASN A 1238 43.50 42.39 12.20
N PRO A 1239 44.58 42.98 11.65
CA PRO A 1239 45.42 42.31 10.67
C PRO A 1239 46.28 41.21 11.32
N ILE A 1240 46.41 40.08 10.63
CA ILE A 1240 47.44 39.06 10.95
C ILE A 1240 48.85 39.69 10.75
N ALA A 1241 49.94 39.12 11.28
CA ALA A 1241 51.28 39.68 11.06
C ALA A 1241 51.74 39.58 9.59
N ALA A 1242 52.59 40.50 9.12
CA ALA A 1242 53.10 40.47 7.74
C ALA A 1242 54.00 39.26 7.45
N GLU A 1243 54.70 38.78 8.48
CA GLU A 1243 55.51 37.57 8.48
C GLU A 1243 55.13 36.70 9.67
N GLY A 1244 55.24 35.38 9.54
CA GLY A 1244 55.05 34.45 10.65
C GLY A 1244 55.50 33.04 10.29
N TYR A 1245 55.38 32.11 11.24
CA TYR A 1245 55.85 30.74 11.08
C TYR A 1245 54.90 29.88 10.24
N PHE A 1246 55.45 28.80 9.71
CA PHE A 1246 54.72 27.72 9.04
C PHE A 1246 54.60 26.54 10.00
N ASN A 1247 53.36 26.06 10.17
CA ASN A 1247 53.06 24.86 10.95
C ASN A 1247 52.33 23.84 10.08
N VAL A 1248 52.61 22.57 10.30
CA VAL A 1248 51.93 21.42 9.70
C VAL A 1248 51.08 20.75 10.77
N TYR A 1249 49.85 20.42 10.47
CA TYR A 1249 48.90 19.79 11.40
C TYR A 1249 48.62 18.37 10.97
N ASN A 1250 48.67 17.45 11.93
CA ASN A 1250 48.19 16.08 11.76
C ASN A 1250 47.22 15.77 12.89
N TYR A 1251 45.94 15.65 12.56
CA TYR A 1251 44.86 15.19 13.45
C TYR A 1251 44.08 14.05 12.78
N ALA A 1252 44.72 13.32 11.87
CA ALA A 1252 44.17 12.09 11.29
C ALA A 1252 44.18 10.97 12.33
N LYS A 1253 43.15 10.12 12.34
CA LYS A 1253 43.04 9.01 13.29
C LYS A 1253 43.86 7.79 12.81
N GLY A 1254 43.92 6.72 13.62
CA GLY A 1254 44.54 5.45 13.23
C GLY A 1254 46.08 5.44 13.13
N GLY A 1255 46.76 6.48 13.60
CA GLY A 1255 48.23 6.59 13.48
C GLY A 1255 48.70 7.02 12.07
N ASN A 1256 47.80 7.55 11.26
CA ASN A 1256 48.09 8.10 9.93
C ASN A 1256 49.01 9.34 10.03
N ALA A 1257 49.71 9.65 8.93
CA ALA A 1257 50.77 10.66 8.90
C ALA A 1257 50.73 11.49 7.61
N ILE A 1258 51.28 12.71 7.68
CA ILE A 1258 51.55 13.54 6.52
C ILE A 1258 53.06 13.64 6.26
N GLU A 1259 53.45 13.58 4.98
CA GLU A 1259 54.85 13.67 4.56
C GLU A 1259 55.07 14.85 3.62
N LEU A 1260 56.06 15.71 3.92
CA LEU A 1260 56.48 16.81 3.05
C LEU A 1260 57.78 16.49 2.33
N MET A 1261 57.79 16.66 1.01
CA MET A 1261 58.90 16.35 0.11
C MET A 1261 59.35 17.59 -0.66
N ALA A 1262 60.64 17.62 -1.01
CA ALA A 1262 61.19 18.70 -1.80
C ALA A 1262 60.53 18.79 -3.19
N ALA A 1263 60.16 20.00 -3.60
CA ALA A 1263 59.67 20.32 -4.94
C ALA A 1263 60.84 20.62 -5.89
N LYS A 1264 60.68 20.31 -7.19
CA LYS A 1264 61.66 20.67 -8.23
C LYS A 1264 61.54 22.17 -8.54
N SER A 1265 62.65 22.86 -8.81
CA SER A 1265 62.60 24.22 -9.36
C SER A 1265 61.87 24.19 -10.70
N LYS A 1266 60.91 25.10 -10.92
CA LYS A 1266 60.39 25.36 -12.27
C LYS A 1266 61.57 25.89 -13.10
N SER A 1267 61.85 25.28 -14.24
CA SER A 1267 62.72 25.85 -15.27
C SER A 1267 62.02 27.02 -15.95
#